data_AF-A0A0F7VQR0-F1
#
_entry.id   AF-A0A0F7VQR0-F1
#
_cell.length_a   1.000
_cell.length_b   1.000
_cell.length_c   1.000
_cell.angle_alpha   90.00
_cell.angle_beta   90.00
_cell.angle_gamma   90.00
#
_symmetry.space_group_name_H-M   'P 1'
#
loop_
_entity.id
_entity.type
_entity.pdbx_description
1 polymer ?
#
loop_
_entity_poly.entity_id
_entity_poly.type
_entity_poly.pdbx_seq_one_letter_code
_entity_poly.pdbx_strand_id
1 'polypeptide(L)'
;MTDALPRLLAAVRAHVGDADPTLLADAAWLAASRAAATDAEEAPGPEVSGGPKPDRPATGPRTDAPGDPAPPPAARPAPVSVRRPDGTTPVRGVPLSVQRPAPLPEALALARALRPFRRPWPGGTRTRLDLDATIDHYARSGTLVPIFSRAPERWFEVILVVDTSVTMALWEDLAQALSRLMHGLGAFRAVHTWRLTWQDLEPRLHDHRGHTVPSHRAAQHSGSPRGRRLILVLTDCAAPGWRRDEPWHMLRAWGRSAPLALVDPLPRRLWHRSALDHPPCRAVGPYPAAPTAALRPADRASTGPLGGGQVLPTLTPTPHSLRAWAHTVMRADAEGCEAVVVPPGGRPRRQRDDVDAPSPAAMADAFVRTAPPAAVRLAVLASTLNSFTVPMLKVLRERALPETRLSDLAEVLSSGLLTVSRETGHEPVLGFTAAAQERLHRELTRRDARLVHQAMSAHLADHPHAPHGIQAVLHSPEAASRLPADLRPFAEAGTTALRMLGLHTTSRPTVGGPPPVPTAARAGADAPGEAPVTAGAPGQAPSGIPMPGQAPSAVPARDDPATGFPARRQSELVFAWSRTERRGFLRRLQDYFRGGRVTDGAPEPVGRSERDIALELAHGGLEHLVHQMLDPGPSWSRLWPDDPRQAGPYRLYARYLGGWSRVVMFLGLDTAGETVTVRVPLSTAPEVAESLIRTEAEALTRLAGAHAPRLLGHSVEDSPPWIAAECAHRREEGGPRPRPAPNLRLLLEERGALGEAALLRLGRDLAEALRHAHGAGLVHGSLAPHCVLLPDRGVQLVGWMTASVDGVPSRLRDAFRRDADFEAREAQENLGVTTASDVFAVGAILFTAATGQWAGRLHSGTPRDAWERAGLDGTLGDVLSGCLDPDPAVRPTAAELAEAFSGRPASRVRRERGPFPAQDASPWAPVPPERDRRWSPRREPFTLGGRVTDCHLYEGDGARAIPERNVLVHHLAEHVDLPAEVRRWRAEIEAEEARKAAAGEPHRWNSPRFALEGITVARTADQGEPVVHLKLRDADYYDFLAASLNLDRPRPGDGLTLRRLHLENRDPVHAPAFLSSSLGVIVAVETGADGKMLFARSSPHVAGYPRRWNASVSEGLSGAHDLPPDGSPISFHATARRALRKELGVTAEDRVELELLAFGLDLRLHQWAAFFRAVLPDLGEEDLRRRWARGVEDRWEHDSHAFVPADPDSVLDFILEQPDRAWAPCAPALFCLALVRGAVLRRGGDPAGRLDVEAAMRRARRRHGGAGPAE
;
A
#
# COMPACT_ATOMS: atom_id res chain seq x y z
N MET A 1 53.44 -33.79 1.92
CA MET A 1 52.70 -34.08 0.67
C MET A 1 53.30 -33.29 -0.50
N THR A 2 54.62 -33.31 -0.67
CA THR A 2 55.33 -32.32 -1.51
C THR A 2 55.45 -32.71 -2.98
N ASP A 3 55.18 -33.97 -3.30
CA ASP A 3 55.59 -34.60 -4.56
C ASP A 3 54.43 -34.85 -5.56
N ALA A 4 53.20 -34.53 -5.18
CA ALA A 4 52.02 -34.77 -6.02
C ALA A 4 51.82 -33.69 -7.09
N LEU A 5 52.01 -32.41 -6.73
CA LEU A 5 51.78 -31.28 -7.63
C LEU A 5 52.73 -31.26 -8.85
N PRO A 6 54.05 -31.54 -8.73
CA PRO A 6 54.94 -31.62 -9.89
C PRO A 6 54.53 -32.73 -10.87
N ARG A 7 54.09 -33.89 -10.35
CA ARG A 7 53.64 -35.03 -11.16
C ARG A 7 52.33 -34.71 -11.89
N LEU A 8 51.38 -34.04 -11.23
CA LEU A 8 50.13 -33.59 -11.85
C LEU A 8 50.41 -32.58 -12.98
N LEU A 9 51.24 -31.57 -12.72
CA LEU A 9 51.60 -30.56 -13.73
C LEU A 9 52.36 -31.16 -14.91
N ALA A 10 53.25 -32.13 -14.67
CA ALA A 10 53.93 -32.88 -15.73
C ALA A 10 52.94 -33.71 -16.58
N ALA A 11 51.99 -34.41 -15.94
CA ALA A 11 50.98 -35.21 -16.62
C ALA A 11 50.04 -34.34 -17.49
N VAL A 12 49.61 -33.17 -17.00
CA VAL A 12 48.77 -32.25 -17.79
C VAL A 12 49.57 -31.60 -18.93
N ARG A 13 50.80 -31.13 -18.69
CA ARG A 13 51.66 -30.61 -19.78
C ARG A 13 51.92 -31.64 -20.88
N ALA A 14 52.09 -32.92 -20.53
CA ALA A 14 52.26 -33.99 -21.51
C ALA A 14 51.03 -34.22 -22.43
N HIS A 15 49.84 -33.73 -22.06
CA HIS A 15 48.60 -33.87 -22.85
C HIS A 15 48.10 -32.55 -23.46
N VAL A 16 48.52 -31.39 -22.94
CA VAL A 16 48.03 -30.06 -23.35
C VAL A 16 49.13 -29.19 -24.00
N GLY A 17 50.41 -29.59 -23.89
CA GLY A 17 51.56 -28.85 -24.43
C GLY A 17 52.00 -27.69 -23.55
N ASP A 18 52.65 -26.68 -24.15
CA ASP A 18 53.10 -25.44 -23.48
C ASP A 18 51.92 -24.50 -23.19
N ALA A 19 51.06 -24.91 -22.27
CA ALA A 19 49.90 -24.16 -21.81
C ALA A 19 50.25 -23.12 -20.73
N ASP A 20 49.52 -22.00 -20.78
CA ASP A 20 49.52 -20.93 -19.79
C ASP A 20 49.24 -21.46 -18.36
N PRO A 21 49.93 -20.97 -17.31
CA PRO A 21 49.62 -21.29 -15.91
C PRO A 21 48.13 -21.15 -15.53
N THR A 22 47.42 -20.20 -16.14
CA THR A 22 45.98 -19.96 -15.96
C THR A 22 45.16 -21.14 -16.50
N LEU A 23 45.48 -21.62 -17.70
CA LEU A 23 44.80 -22.77 -18.31
C LEU A 23 45.07 -24.07 -17.51
N LEU A 24 46.26 -24.20 -16.94
CA LEU A 24 46.62 -25.29 -16.02
C LEU A 24 45.82 -25.23 -14.71
N ALA A 25 45.54 -24.03 -14.19
CA ALA A 25 44.71 -23.83 -13.00
C ALA A 25 43.23 -24.17 -13.28
N ASP A 26 42.67 -23.70 -14.41
CA ASP A 26 41.29 -24.00 -14.82
C ASP A 26 41.08 -25.50 -15.07
N ALA A 27 42.04 -26.18 -15.71
CA ALA A 27 41.99 -27.62 -15.92
C ALA A 27 42.03 -28.40 -14.58
N ALA A 28 42.85 -27.95 -13.61
CA ALA A 28 42.88 -28.55 -12.27
C ALA A 28 41.58 -28.30 -11.49
N TRP A 29 40.98 -27.12 -11.62
CA TRP A 29 39.71 -26.77 -10.99
C TRP A 29 38.52 -27.55 -11.57
N LEU A 30 38.49 -27.76 -12.90
CA LEU A 30 37.51 -28.61 -13.58
C LEU A 30 37.66 -30.11 -13.23
N ALA A 31 38.89 -30.58 -12.97
CA ALA A 31 39.12 -31.93 -12.49
C ALA A 31 38.63 -32.11 -11.03
N ALA A 32 38.97 -31.17 -10.14
CA ALA A 32 38.57 -31.21 -8.73
C ALA A 32 37.05 -31.12 -8.55
N SER A 33 36.37 -30.25 -9.31
CA SER A 33 34.91 -30.10 -9.26
C SER A 33 34.14 -31.30 -9.83
N ARG A 34 34.77 -32.13 -10.68
CA ARG A 34 34.19 -33.41 -11.13
C ARG A 34 34.35 -34.54 -10.11
N ALA A 35 35.49 -34.63 -9.41
CA ALA A 35 35.66 -35.62 -8.35
C ALA A 35 34.64 -35.46 -7.21
N ALA A 36 34.30 -34.22 -6.86
CA ALA A 36 33.27 -33.92 -5.87
C ALA A 36 31.84 -34.35 -6.25
N ALA A 37 31.60 -34.75 -7.51
CA ALA A 37 30.29 -35.21 -7.99
C ALA A 37 30.12 -36.75 -7.94
N THR A 38 31.20 -37.53 -7.75
CA THR A 38 31.13 -39.00 -7.70
C THR A 38 31.00 -39.58 -6.30
N ASP A 39 31.43 -38.86 -5.26
CA ASP A 39 31.49 -39.35 -3.87
C ASP A 39 30.13 -39.23 -3.12
N ALA A 40 29.02 -39.10 -3.85
CA ALA A 40 27.68 -38.83 -3.31
C ALA A 40 26.74 -40.05 -3.28
N GLU A 41 27.10 -41.16 -3.94
CA GLU A 41 26.38 -42.44 -3.88
C GLU A 41 27.28 -43.54 -3.30
N GLU A 42 26.66 -44.54 -2.67
CA GLU A 42 27.27 -45.78 -2.12
C GLU A 42 28.31 -45.63 -0.98
N ALA A 43 27.80 -45.36 0.23
CA ALA A 43 28.33 -46.02 1.43
C ALA A 43 27.71 -47.44 1.53
N PRO A 44 28.47 -48.50 1.89
CA PRO A 44 28.05 -49.87 1.68
C PRO A 44 26.93 -50.34 2.62
N GLY A 45 25.92 -51.01 2.05
CA GLY A 45 24.99 -51.88 2.77
C GLY A 45 25.58 -53.27 3.06
N PRO A 46 24.98 -54.06 3.96
CA PRO A 46 25.48 -55.39 4.29
C PRO A 46 25.31 -56.40 3.14
N GLU A 47 26.24 -57.35 3.05
CA GLU A 47 26.32 -58.34 1.98
C GLU A 47 25.12 -59.30 1.95
N VAL A 48 24.56 -59.52 0.76
CA VAL A 48 23.74 -60.70 0.43
C VAL A 48 24.19 -61.22 -0.94
N SER A 49 24.39 -62.53 -1.05
CA SER A 49 25.17 -63.15 -2.12
C SER A 49 24.36 -63.54 -3.38
N GLY A 50 24.88 -63.16 -4.55
CA GLY A 50 25.00 -64.05 -5.72
C GLY A 50 23.73 -64.40 -6.54
N GLY A 51 23.65 -63.86 -7.75
CA GLY A 51 22.74 -64.33 -8.81
C GLY A 51 22.98 -63.59 -10.15
N PRO A 52 22.99 -64.28 -11.31
CA PRO A 52 23.27 -63.64 -12.59
C PRO A 52 22.07 -62.90 -13.20
N LYS A 53 22.35 -61.93 -14.09
CA LYS A 53 21.36 -61.25 -14.93
C LYS A 53 20.58 -62.20 -15.84
N PRO A 54 19.31 -61.88 -16.14
CA PRO A 54 18.72 -62.01 -17.47
C PRO A 54 18.82 -60.68 -18.26
N ASP A 55 18.72 -60.76 -19.59
CA ASP A 55 19.00 -59.64 -20.51
C ASP A 55 17.82 -58.69 -20.79
N ARG A 56 18.15 -57.54 -21.39
CA ARG A 56 17.20 -56.61 -22.02
C ARG A 56 16.56 -57.25 -23.27
N PRO A 57 15.24 -57.09 -23.45
CA PRO A 57 14.67 -56.78 -24.76
C PRO A 57 14.88 -55.29 -25.09
N ALA A 58 15.01 -54.97 -26.38
CA ALA A 58 15.13 -53.59 -26.87
C ALA A 58 13.94 -53.21 -27.76
N THR A 59 13.95 -51.95 -28.21
CA THR A 59 13.06 -51.32 -29.22
C THR A 59 11.67 -50.89 -28.77
N GLY A 60 11.23 -49.77 -29.35
CA GLY A 60 10.01 -49.03 -29.03
C GLY A 60 10.25 -47.53 -29.23
N PRO A 61 9.72 -46.89 -30.29
CA PRO A 61 9.79 -45.44 -30.47
C PRO A 61 9.04 -44.70 -29.35
N ARG A 62 9.48 -43.48 -29.02
CA ARG A 62 8.78 -42.63 -28.05
C ARG A 62 7.38 -42.28 -28.57
N THR A 63 6.35 -42.80 -27.90
CA THR A 63 4.98 -42.25 -27.96
C THR A 63 4.89 -41.05 -27.03
N ASP A 64 4.53 -39.88 -27.55
CA ASP A 64 4.35 -38.68 -26.74
C ASP A 64 3.07 -38.75 -25.90
N ALA A 65 3.19 -38.46 -24.60
CA ALA A 65 2.07 -38.24 -23.68
C ALA A 65 2.55 -37.54 -22.40
N PRO A 66 1.72 -36.71 -21.75
CA PRO A 66 0.76 -35.77 -22.31
C PRO A 66 1.14 -34.31 -21.98
N GLY A 67 0.65 -33.34 -22.75
CA GLY A 67 0.84 -31.92 -22.45
C GLY A 67 -0.01 -31.45 -21.25
N ASP A 68 0.42 -30.36 -20.60
CA ASP A 68 -0.32 -29.72 -19.50
C ASP A 68 -1.79 -29.41 -19.89
N PRO A 69 -2.75 -29.54 -18.95
CA PRO A 69 -4.13 -29.17 -19.20
C PRO A 69 -4.24 -27.66 -19.45
N ALA A 70 -4.87 -27.29 -20.57
CA ALA A 70 -5.15 -25.90 -20.88
C ALA A 70 -5.97 -25.24 -19.75
N PRO A 71 -5.70 -23.96 -19.41
CA PRO A 71 -6.45 -23.27 -18.36
C PRO A 71 -7.95 -23.24 -18.72
N PRO A 72 -8.85 -23.34 -17.72
CA PRO A 72 -10.28 -23.36 -17.98
C PRO A 72 -10.70 -22.07 -18.72
N PRO A 73 -11.59 -22.15 -19.72
CA PRO A 73 -12.03 -20.98 -20.46
C PRO A 73 -12.64 -19.97 -19.48
N ALA A 74 -12.24 -18.70 -19.62
CA ALA A 74 -12.70 -17.63 -18.74
C ALA A 74 -14.23 -17.66 -18.63
N ALA A 75 -14.74 -17.76 -17.40
CA ALA A 75 -16.16 -17.93 -17.15
C ALA A 75 -16.94 -16.81 -17.84
N ARG A 76 -17.80 -17.17 -18.81
CA ARG A 76 -18.75 -16.22 -19.41
C ARG A 76 -19.55 -15.60 -18.27
N PRO A 77 -19.73 -14.26 -18.22
CA PRO A 77 -20.53 -13.63 -17.18
C PRO A 77 -21.94 -14.25 -17.22
N ALA A 78 -22.39 -14.75 -16.07
CA ALA A 78 -23.70 -15.37 -15.96
C ALA A 78 -24.79 -14.32 -16.29
N PRO A 79 -25.74 -14.61 -17.20
CA PRO A 79 -26.84 -13.70 -17.47
C PRO A 79 -27.73 -13.62 -16.22
N VAL A 80 -27.89 -12.42 -15.67
CA VAL A 80 -28.79 -12.18 -14.53
C VAL A 80 -30.23 -12.10 -15.05
N SER A 81 -30.84 -13.25 -15.31
CA SER A 81 -32.25 -13.38 -15.67
C SER A 81 -33.02 -14.23 -14.65
N VAL A 82 -34.26 -13.83 -14.35
CA VAL A 82 -35.19 -14.60 -13.52
C VAL A 82 -36.10 -15.39 -14.44
N ARG A 83 -35.93 -16.72 -14.49
CA ARG A 83 -36.79 -17.58 -15.29
C ARG A 83 -38.24 -17.47 -14.84
N ARG A 84 -39.15 -17.32 -15.80
CA ARG A 84 -40.57 -17.64 -15.61
C ARG A 84 -40.79 -19.13 -15.93
N PRO A 85 -41.56 -19.90 -15.16
CA PRO A 85 -41.84 -21.30 -15.48
C PRO A 85 -42.58 -21.50 -16.83
N ASP A 86 -43.36 -20.50 -17.25
CA ASP A 86 -44.44 -20.68 -18.25
C ASP A 86 -44.25 -19.91 -19.58
N GLY A 87 -43.03 -19.44 -19.90
CA GLY A 87 -42.79 -18.51 -21.02
C GLY A 87 -41.82 -19.00 -22.09
N THR A 88 -42.29 -19.18 -23.33
CA THR A 88 -41.48 -19.66 -24.48
C THR A 88 -41.32 -18.66 -25.63
N THR A 89 -41.99 -17.50 -25.61
CA THR A 89 -41.97 -16.51 -26.70
C THR A 89 -40.88 -15.43 -26.54
N PRO A 90 -39.91 -15.32 -27.47
CA PRO A 90 -38.81 -14.35 -27.38
C PRO A 90 -39.27 -12.89 -27.63
N VAL A 91 -38.62 -11.94 -26.95
CA VAL A 91 -39.00 -10.51 -26.91
C VAL A 91 -37.92 -9.65 -27.57
N ARG A 92 -38.30 -8.53 -28.20
CA ARG A 92 -37.32 -7.57 -28.77
C ARG A 92 -36.73 -6.66 -27.69
N GLY A 93 -35.43 -6.34 -27.81
CA GLY A 93 -34.73 -5.47 -26.87
C GLY A 93 -33.22 -5.40 -27.06
N VAL A 94 -32.57 -4.55 -26.25
CA VAL A 94 -31.13 -4.25 -26.28
C VAL A 94 -30.52 -4.46 -24.88
N PRO A 95 -29.36 -5.15 -24.76
CA PRO A 95 -28.64 -5.29 -23.49
C PRO A 95 -27.82 -4.04 -23.15
N LEU A 96 -27.83 -3.64 -21.87
CA LEU A 96 -27.16 -2.48 -21.30
C LEU A 96 -26.31 -2.88 -20.07
N SER A 97 -25.31 -2.10 -19.66
CA SER A 97 -24.42 -2.51 -18.55
C SER A 97 -23.79 -1.36 -17.73
N VAL A 98 -24.06 -1.38 -16.41
CA VAL A 98 -23.80 -0.30 -15.43
C VAL A 98 -22.42 -0.37 -14.74
N GLN A 99 -21.60 0.67 -14.86
CA GLN A 99 -20.25 0.73 -14.26
C GLN A 99 -20.25 0.81 -12.70
N ARG A 100 -19.37 0.04 -12.04
CA ARG A 100 -19.12 0.15 -10.58
C ARG A 100 -18.03 1.20 -10.25
N PRO A 101 -18.18 2.01 -9.18
CA PRO A 101 -17.16 2.97 -8.75
C PRO A 101 -15.95 2.31 -8.05
N ALA A 102 -14.82 3.04 -7.97
CA ALA A 102 -13.57 2.52 -7.41
C ALA A 102 -13.63 2.33 -5.86
N PRO A 103 -13.34 1.14 -5.33
CA PRO A 103 -13.68 0.78 -3.94
C PRO A 103 -12.71 1.26 -2.84
N LEU A 104 -11.48 1.70 -3.16
CA LEU A 104 -10.50 2.19 -2.18
C LEU A 104 -9.77 3.45 -2.68
N PRO A 105 -10.36 4.66 -2.54
CA PRO A 105 -9.75 5.90 -3.02
C PRO A 105 -8.41 6.25 -2.34
N GLU A 106 -8.16 5.72 -1.13
CA GLU A 106 -6.94 5.98 -0.35
C GLU A 106 -6.00 4.76 -0.30
N ALA A 107 -6.05 3.85 -1.30
CA ALA A 107 -5.28 2.60 -1.33
C ALA A 107 -3.78 2.77 -0.99
N LEU A 108 -3.10 3.79 -1.49
CA LEU A 108 -1.69 4.03 -1.15
C LEU A 108 -1.50 4.50 0.30
N ALA A 109 -2.46 5.22 0.89
CA ALA A 109 -2.41 5.66 2.29
C ALA A 109 -2.79 4.53 3.26
N LEU A 110 -3.70 3.64 2.86
CA LEU A 110 -4.01 2.36 3.52
C LEU A 110 -2.78 1.45 3.46
N ALA A 111 -2.16 1.28 2.29
CA ALA A 111 -0.89 0.58 2.15
C ALA A 111 0.22 1.21 3.01
N ARG A 112 0.32 2.55 3.09
CA ARG A 112 1.20 3.28 4.04
C ARG A 112 0.70 3.28 5.49
N ALA A 113 -0.47 2.72 5.78
CA ALA A 113 -0.91 2.34 7.12
C ALA A 113 -0.66 0.84 7.38
N LEU A 114 0.00 0.14 6.47
CA LEU A 114 0.32 -1.29 6.56
C LEU A 114 1.79 -1.57 6.13
N ARG A 115 2.51 -0.59 5.56
CA ARG A 115 3.96 -0.55 5.24
C ARG A 115 4.88 -0.55 6.47
N PRO A 116 4.73 0.38 7.40
CA PRO A 116 5.10 -0.20 9.26
C PRO A 116 5.24 -1.74 9.48
N PHE A 117 4.28 -2.59 9.07
CA PHE A 117 4.23 -4.00 9.39
C PHE A 117 5.45 -4.70 8.82
N ARG A 118 5.90 -4.17 7.69
CA ARG A 118 7.14 -4.53 7.07
C ARG A 118 8.28 -4.19 8.06
N ARG A 119 8.56 -5.15 8.93
CA ARG A 119 9.74 -5.38 9.80
C ARG A 119 10.05 -6.91 9.57
N PRO A 120 11.29 -7.44 9.53
CA PRO A 120 11.50 -8.85 9.08
C PRO A 120 12.32 -9.80 10.00
N TRP A 121 11.98 -11.08 10.23
CA TRP A 121 12.49 -11.79 11.44
C TRP A 121 13.98 -12.22 11.58
N PRO A 122 14.43 -12.26 12.83
CA PRO A 122 15.66 -12.92 13.23
C PRO A 122 15.79 -14.41 12.91
N GLY A 123 15.43 -15.25 13.88
CA GLY A 123 16.20 -16.46 14.14
C GLY A 123 15.76 -17.74 13.43
N GLY A 124 15.56 -17.69 12.12
CA GLY A 124 15.14 -18.87 11.34
C GLY A 124 16.27 -19.58 10.57
N THR A 125 16.06 -19.93 9.29
CA THR A 125 16.28 -21.33 8.85
C THR A 125 17.03 -21.67 7.53
N ARG A 126 17.57 -20.76 6.65
CA ARG A 126 18.48 -21.17 5.52
C ARG A 126 19.51 -20.12 5.01
N THR A 127 20.82 -20.24 5.31
CA THR A 127 21.93 -19.24 5.24
C THR A 127 22.35 -18.62 3.87
N ARG A 128 22.97 -17.41 3.86
CA ARG A 128 23.71 -16.78 2.71
C ARG A 128 25.22 -16.84 2.87
N LEU A 129 25.96 -16.64 1.78
CA LEU A 129 27.31 -16.05 1.84
C LEU A 129 27.24 -14.57 2.26
N ASP A 130 28.07 -14.18 3.23
CA ASP A 130 28.28 -12.81 3.67
C ASP A 130 29.56 -12.25 3.03
N LEU A 131 29.36 -11.46 1.97
CA LEU A 131 30.45 -10.96 1.13
C LEU A 131 31.36 -9.98 1.88
N ASP A 132 30.79 -9.11 2.71
CA ASP A 132 31.54 -8.12 3.47
C ASP A 132 32.48 -8.84 4.46
N ALA A 133 31.96 -9.78 5.27
CA ALA A 133 32.79 -10.58 6.18
C ALA A 133 33.87 -11.41 5.44
N THR A 134 33.57 -11.90 4.23
CA THR A 134 34.51 -12.66 3.38
C THR A 134 35.66 -11.78 2.86
N ILE A 135 35.35 -10.60 2.35
CA ILE A 135 36.33 -9.60 1.88
C ILE A 135 37.20 -9.11 3.04
N ASP A 136 36.57 -8.84 4.19
CA ASP A 136 37.22 -8.34 5.39
C ASP A 136 38.12 -9.41 6.07
N HIS A 137 37.80 -10.70 5.90
CA HIS A 137 38.71 -11.81 6.24
C HIS A 137 39.92 -11.88 5.29
N TYR A 138 39.69 -11.76 3.98
CA TYR A 138 40.75 -11.78 2.97
C TYR A 138 41.74 -10.62 3.16
N ALA A 139 41.24 -9.40 3.34
CA ALA A 139 42.05 -8.19 3.54
C ALA A 139 42.96 -8.25 4.78
N ARG A 140 42.60 -9.04 5.80
CA ARG A 140 43.41 -9.23 7.03
C ARG A 140 44.37 -10.41 6.99
N SER A 141 44.09 -11.44 6.18
CA SER A 141 44.83 -12.72 6.21
C SER A 141 45.62 -13.01 4.93
N GLY A 142 45.40 -12.24 3.86
CA GLY A 142 45.89 -12.57 2.52
C GLY A 142 45.27 -13.84 1.92
N THR A 143 44.32 -14.48 2.62
CA THR A 143 43.77 -15.80 2.28
C THR A 143 42.25 -15.70 2.15
N LEU A 144 41.70 -16.02 0.98
CA LEU A 144 40.28 -15.82 0.68
C LEU A 144 39.45 -16.99 1.24
N VAL A 145 38.64 -16.73 2.28
CA VAL A 145 37.81 -17.74 2.95
C VAL A 145 36.36 -17.25 3.07
N PRO A 146 35.36 -17.96 2.50
CA PRO A 146 33.97 -17.55 2.52
C PRO A 146 33.28 -17.73 3.88
N ILE A 147 32.58 -16.70 4.32
CA ILE A 147 31.81 -16.63 5.58
C ILE A 147 30.33 -16.44 5.26
N PHE A 148 29.42 -17.02 6.04
CA PHE A 148 27.99 -17.07 5.77
C PHE A 148 27.15 -16.41 6.91
N SER A 149 25.87 -16.01 6.71
CA SER A 149 25.03 -15.28 7.71
C SER A 149 23.50 -15.29 7.50
N ARG A 150 22.71 -14.63 8.40
CA ARG A 150 21.23 -14.55 8.29
C ARG A 150 20.59 -13.21 7.95
N ALA A 151 19.58 -13.36 7.10
CA ALA A 151 18.50 -12.45 6.77
C ALA A 151 17.20 -12.85 7.56
N PRO A 152 16.00 -12.45 7.09
CA PRO A 152 14.65 -12.88 7.61
C PRO A 152 13.65 -13.80 6.77
N GLU A 153 12.30 -13.88 7.07
CA GLU A 153 11.10 -14.29 6.19
C GLU A 153 9.88 -13.33 6.35
N ARG A 154 8.78 -13.36 5.51
CA ARG A 154 7.48 -12.59 5.65
C ARG A 154 6.59 -13.18 6.75
N TRP A 155 5.80 -12.32 7.41
CA TRP A 155 5.17 -12.60 8.69
C TRP A 155 4.26 -13.83 8.67
N PHE A 156 4.09 -14.46 9.84
CA PHE A 156 2.78 -14.81 10.45
C PHE A 156 1.85 -15.51 9.33
N GLU A 157 0.54 -15.29 9.03
CA GLU A 157 -0.40 -15.66 7.88
C GLU A 157 -1.96 -15.27 8.04
N VAL A 158 -2.77 -14.48 7.26
CA VAL A 158 -3.96 -13.56 7.64
C VAL A 158 -5.30 -13.83 7.01
N ILE A 159 -6.41 -13.33 7.54
CA ILE A 159 -7.66 -14.07 7.48
C ILE A 159 -8.83 -12.91 7.28
N LEU A 160 -10.13 -12.97 6.73
CA LEU A 160 -11.08 -11.83 6.35
C LEU A 160 -12.58 -11.77 6.86
N VAL A 161 -13.27 -12.63 7.64
CA VAL A 161 -14.79 -12.72 7.72
C VAL A 161 -15.50 -11.80 6.74
N VAL A 162 -15.53 -12.13 5.46
CA VAL A 162 -16.41 -11.40 4.55
C VAL A 162 -17.77 -11.83 4.97
N ASP A 163 -18.45 -11.05 5.82
CA ASP A 163 -19.75 -11.47 6.24
C ASP A 163 -20.65 -11.53 5.00
N THR A 164 -21.33 -12.66 4.76
CA THR A 164 -22.23 -12.82 3.61
C THR A 164 -23.70 -12.92 4.02
N SER A 165 -24.02 -12.38 5.21
CA SER A 165 -25.29 -11.73 5.49
C SER A 165 -25.67 -10.72 4.39
N VAL A 166 -26.91 -10.23 4.40
CA VAL A 166 -27.44 -9.46 3.26
C VAL A 166 -26.98 -8.01 3.27
N THR A 167 -26.92 -7.39 4.44
CA THR A 167 -26.46 -6.01 4.63
C THR A 167 -25.04 -5.81 4.12
N MET A 168 -24.22 -6.85 4.20
CA MET A 168 -22.86 -6.91 3.70
C MET A 168 -22.67 -6.90 2.18
N ALA A 169 -23.73 -7.13 1.39
CA ALA A 169 -23.66 -6.97 -0.08
C ALA A 169 -23.31 -5.53 -0.51
N LEU A 170 -23.48 -4.54 0.37
CA LEU A 170 -23.00 -3.17 0.14
C LEU A 170 -21.46 -3.08 0.11
N TRP A 171 -20.79 -3.93 0.90
CA TRP A 171 -19.38 -3.83 1.25
C TRP A 171 -18.51 -4.89 0.55
N GLU A 172 -19.08 -5.71 -0.34
CA GLU A 172 -18.33 -6.74 -1.07
C GLU A 172 -17.18 -6.14 -1.90
N ASP A 173 -17.41 -5.03 -2.60
CA ASP A 173 -16.37 -4.35 -3.39
C ASP A 173 -15.19 -3.89 -2.49
N LEU A 174 -15.50 -3.46 -1.24
CA LEU A 174 -14.53 -3.09 -0.22
C LEU A 174 -13.80 -4.33 0.33
N ALA A 175 -14.49 -5.43 0.61
CA ALA A 175 -13.88 -6.67 1.08
C ALA A 175 -12.88 -7.23 0.07
N GLN A 176 -13.28 -7.32 -1.20
CA GLN A 176 -12.39 -7.72 -2.28
C GLN A 176 -11.24 -6.72 -2.50
N ALA A 177 -11.46 -5.42 -2.30
CA ALA A 177 -10.42 -4.42 -2.48
C ALA A 177 -9.42 -4.39 -1.33
N LEU A 178 -9.87 -4.60 -0.08
CA LEU A 178 -9.03 -4.75 1.10
C LEU A 178 -8.19 -6.02 0.96
N SER A 179 -8.79 -7.11 0.49
CA SER A 179 -8.06 -8.30 0.01
C SER A 179 -7.01 -7.95 -1.06
N ARG A 180 -7.38 -7.34 -2.19
CA ARG A 180 -6.40 -6.99 -3.25
C ARG A 180 -5.30 -6.00 -2.81
N LEU A 181 -5.59 -5.10 -1.88
CA LEU A 181 -4.66 -4.14 -1.24
C LEU A 181 -3.56 -4.90 -0.47
N MET A 182 -3.92 -6.03 0.10
CA MET A 182 -3.13 -6.76 1.08
C MET A 182 -2.33 -7.87 0.38
N HIS A 183 -2.91 -8.50 -0.64
CA HIS A 183 -2.22 -9.08 -1.80
C HIS A 183 -1.12 -8.13 -2.31
N GLY A 184 -1.52 -6.96 -2.80
CA GLY A 184 -0.62 -6.01 -3.47
C GLY A 184 0.44 -5.39 -2.57
N LEU A 185 0.27 -5.44 -1.25
CA LEU A 185 1.25 -4.93 -0.30
C LEU A 185 2.55 -5.74 -0.28
N GLY A 186 2.59 -6.96 -0.81
CA GLY A 186 3.83 -7.71 -0.94
C GLY A 186 4.38 -8.31 0.37
N ALA A 187 3.77 -8.00 1.52
CA ALA A 187 4.34 -8.35 2.81
C ALA A 187 3.57 -9.37 3.68
N PHE A 188 2.31 -9.69 3.38
CA PHE A 188 1.56 -10.80 3.98
C PHE A 188 1.63 -12.17 3.26
N ARG A 189 2.42 -13.11 3.77
CA ARG A 189 2.82 -14.34 3.05
C ARG A 189 1.87 -15.41 2.49
N ALA A 190 0.54 -15.32 2.25
CA ALA A 190 -0.35 -16.39 1.70
C ALA A 190 -1.86 -16.13 1.60
N VAL A 191 -2.23 -14.98 1.11
CA VAL A 191 -3.61 -14.47 1.22
C VAL A 191 -4.79 -15.13 0.45
N HIS A 192 -5.26 -16.39 0.72
CA HIS A 192 -6.61 -17.12 0.54
C HIS A 192 -7.97 -16.56 1.13
N THR A 193 -9.04 -16.08 0.46
CA THR A 193 -10.22 -15.49 1.22
C THR A 193 -11.38 -16.50 1.45
N TRP A 194 -12.47 -16.14 2.12
CA TRP A 194 -13.56 -17.00 2.65
C TRP A 194 -14.88 -16.15 2.76
N ARG A 195 -15.89 -16.43 3.62
CA ARG A 195 -17.27 -15.78 3.71
C ARG A 195 -17.98 -15.91 5.09
N LEU A 196 -19.24 -15.46 5.34
CA LEU A 196 -20.14 -15.81 6.50
C LEU A 196 -21.59 -16.15 6.08
N THR A 197 -22.03 -17.40 6.24
CA THR A 197 -23.47 -17.74 6.20
C THR A 197 -24.11 -17.51 7.57
N TRP A 198 -25.27 -18.07 7.85
CA TRP A 198 -25.87 -18.22 9.18
C TRP A 198 -26.80 -19.44 9.08
N GLN A 199 -26.79 -20.38 10.03
CA GLN A 199 -27.71 -21.53 9.98
C GLN A 199 -28.39 -21.74 11.34
N ASP A 200 -29.72 -21.56 11.34
CA ASP A 200 -30.59 -21.75 12.52
C ASP A 200 -30.31 -20.72 13.66
N LEU A 201 -29.78 -19.54 13.29
CA LEU A 201 -29.20 -18.48 14.15
C LEU A 201 -27.97 -18.90 14.97
N GLU A 202 -27.93 -20.17 15.35
CA GLU A 202 -26.72 -20.90 15.66
C GLU A 202 -25.73 -20.85 14.48
N PRO A 203 -24.50 -21.32 14.72
CA PRO A 203 -23.50 -20.88 13.82
C PRO A 203 -22.71 -22.08 13.19
N ARG A 204 -22.64 -22.07 11.83
CA ARG A 204 -21.99 -23.06 10.93
C ARG A 204 -21.31 -22.48 9.68
N LEU A 205 -20.27 -23.15 9.21
CA LEU A 205 -19.18 -22.48 8.51
C LEU A 205 -18.80 -23.21 7.20
N HIS A 206 -18.16 -22.64 6.15
CA HIS A 206 -18.20 -23.17 4.75
C HIS A 206 -17.00 -22.98 3.72
N ASP A 207 -15.74 -22.66 4.08
CA ASP A 207 -14.44 -22.59 3.29
C ASP A 207 -14.15 -21.90 1.88
N HIS A 208 -12.87 -21.83 1.47
CA HIS A 208 -12.24 -20.96 0.42
C HIS A 208 -12.49 -21.64 -0.89
N ARG A 209 -11.92 -22.83 -0.93
CA ARG A 209 -12.31 -23.95 -1.73
C ARG A 209 -13.73 -24.49 -1.37
N GLY A 210 -14.30 -24.33 -0.14
CA GLY A 210 -15.76 -24.35 0.07
C GLY A 210 -16.58 -25.31 1.01
N HIS A 211 -16.09 -26.00 2.05
CA HIS A 211 -16.87 -27.01 2.84
C HIS A 211 -17.02 -26.72 4.35
N THR A 212 -17.71 -27.59 5.12
CA THR A 212 -18.47 -27.19 6.31
C THR A 212 -17.92 -27.50 7.70
N VAL A 213 -17.61 -26.46 8.47
CA VAL A 213 -16.62 -26.46 9.55
C VAL A 213 -17.32 -26.09 10.95
N PRO A 214 -16.97 -26.50 12.25
CA PRO A 214 -17.96 -26.65 13.42
C PRO A 214 -17.93 -26.04 14.93
N SER A 215 -17.16 -26.42 16.01
CA SER A 215 -17.21 -25.94 17.48
C SER A 215 -16.03 -25.44 18.49
N HIS A 216 -14.68 -25.78 18.54
CA HIS A 216 -13.53 -24.79 18.74
C HIS A 216 -12.22 -24.80 17.77
N ARG A 217 -12.29 -24.68 16.39
CA ARG A 217 -11.32 -24.85 15.23
C ARG A 217 -10.56 -23.57 14.81
N ALA A 218 -11.14 -22.34 14.72
CA ALA A 218 -10.69 -21.05 14.04
C ALA A 218 -9.31 -20.49 14.38
N ALA A 219 -8.53 -21.36 15.00
CA ALA A 219 -8.17 -21.24 16.38
C ALA A 219 -7.36 -22.42 16.91
N GLN A 220 -7.01 -23.40 16.08
CA GLN A 220 -6.03 -24.40 16.47
C GLN A 220 -5.18 -24.86 15.30
N HIS A 221 -3.84 -24.66 15.26
CA HIS A 221 -2.98 -24.92 14.07
C HIS A 221 -1.82 -25.82 14.38
N SER A 222 -1.95 -27.05 13.96
CA SER A 222 -0.76 -27.82 13.72
C SER A 222 0.09 -27.08 12.71
N GLY A 223 1.40 -27.18 12.86
CA GLY A 223 2.33 -26.26 12.21
C GLY A 223 2.40 -24.82 12.80
N SER A 224 2.24 -24.47 14.09
CA SER A 224 2.82 -23.18 14.62
C SER A 224 3.07 -23.19 16.13
N PRO A 225 3.95 -22.33 16.69
CA PRO A 225 4.19 -22.38 18.11
C PRO A 225 3.54 -21.24 18.83
N ARG A 226 2.25 -21.34 19.15
CA ARG A 226 1.64 -20.43 20.12
C ARG A 226 1.61 -19.00 19.57
N GLY A 227 1.05 -18.86 18.38
CA GLY A 227 0.70 -17.55 17.84
C GLY A 227 1.54 -17.09 16.69
N ARG A 228 1.32 -17.70 15.54
CA ARG A 228 2.01 -17.35 14.30
C ARG A 228 1.13 -16.54 13.36
N ARG A 229 0.09 -15.78 13.83
CA ARG A 229 -0.94 -15.02 13.06
C ARG A 229 -1.95 -13.95 13.83
N LEU A 230 -2.86 -13.15 13.16
CA LEU A 230 -4.20 -12.35 13.31
C LEU A 230 -5.32 -12.35 12.12
N ILE A 231 -6.66 -12.39 12.28
CA ILE A 231 -7.75 -12.65 11.21
C ILE A 231 -8.13 -11.29 10.33
N LEU A 232 -9.32 -10.93 9.73
CA LEU A 232 -9.91 -9.54 9.38
C LEU A 232 -11.40 -9.48 8.99
N VAL A 233 -12.39 -9.41 9.87
CA VAL A 233 -13.81 -9.34 9.46
C VAL A 233 -14.09 -8.07 8.64
N LEU A 234 -14.85 -8.22 7.56
CA LEU A 234 -15.85 -7.25 7.11
C LEU A 234 -17.26 -7.68 7.57
N THR A 235 -17.85 -7.06 8.60
CA THR A 235 -19.26 -7.25 9.03
C THR A 235 -19.72 -5.95 9.65
N ASP A 236 -20.98 -5.64 9.41
CA ASP A 236 -21.74 -4.55 10.04
C ASP A 236 -22.37 -4.97 11.38
N CYS A 237 -22.17 -6.23 11.79
CA CYS A 237 -22.73 -6.83 13.00
C CYS A 237 -24.27 -6.81 13.05
N ALA A 238 -24.95 -6.63 11.92
CA ALA A 238 -26.39 -6.41 11.84
C ALA A 238 -27.21 -7.70 11.73
N ALA A 239 -26.60 -8.80 11.26
CA ALA A 239 -27.27 -10.10 11.10
C ALA A 239 -27.91 -10.61 12.41
N PRO A 240 -29.13 -11.19 12.41
CA PRO A 240 -29.85 -11.53 13.64
C PRO A 240 -29.13 -12.49 14.59
N GLY A 241 -28.38 -13.44 14.05
CA GLY A 241 -27.59 -14.38 14.86
C GLY A 241 -26.59 -13.64 15.76
N TRP A 242 -26.03 -12.51 15.32
CA TRP A 242 -25.16 -11.68 16.15
C TRP A 242 -25.78 -11.22 17.48
N ARG A 243 -27.09 -11.29 17.69
CA ARG A 243 -27.71 -10.90 18.97
C ARG A 243 -27.65 -12.01 20.03
N ARG A 244 -27.24 -13.22 19.66
CA ARG A 244 -27.10 -14.40 20.53
C ARG A 244 -25.83 -14.38 21.36
N ASP A 245 -25.89 -14.97 22.55
CA ASP A 245 -24.71 -15.18 23.38
C ASP A 245 -23.75 -16.15 22.68
N GLU A 246 -24.18 -16.97 21.73
CA GLU A 246 -23.40 -18.01 21.08
C GLU A 246 -22.41 -17.44 20.06
N PRO A 247 -22.76 -16.57 19.09
CA PRO A 247 -21.78 -15.74 18.42
C PRO A 247 -21.01 -14.90 19.41
N TRP A 248 -21.58 -14.42 20.52
CA TRP A 248 -20.76 -13.75 21.54
C TRP A 248 -20.05 -14.67 22.58
N HIS A 249 -20.05 -15.99 22.39
CA HIS A 249 -19.34 -17.00 23.20
C HIS A 249 -18.43 -17.86 22.37
N MET A 250 -18.74 -18.03 21.09
CA MET A 250 -17.92 -17.76 19.92
C MET A 250 -17.27 -16.35 19.92
N LEU A 251 -17.66 -15.56 20.92
CA LEU A 251 -16.97 -14.39 21.35
C LEU A 251 -16.70 -14.25 22.92
N ARG A 252 -15.92 -15.15 23.60
CA ARG A 252 -14.88 -14.86 24.69
C ARG A 252 -13.37 -15.42 24.57
N ALA A 253 -12.99 -16.35 23.67
CA ALA A 253 -11.80 -17.25 23.54
C ALA A 253 -11.66 -18.21 22.28
N TRP A 254 -11.83 -17.84 21.01
CA TRP A 254 -10.90 -17.38 19.98
C TRP A 254 -10.67 -15.86 20.14
N GLY A 255 -11.10 -15.27 21.31
CA GLY A 255 -10.45 -14.23 22.16
C GLY A 255 -9.96 -14.29 23.67
N ARG A 256 -9.14 -15.29 24.14
CA ARG A 256 -8.37 -15.43 25.42
C ARG A 256 -6.77 -15.74 25.39
N SER A 257 -6.07 -15.92 24.23
CA SER A 257 -4.61 -15.78 23.71
C SER A 257 -4.36 -15.77 22.09
N ALA A 258 -4.37 -14.62 21.29
CA ALA A 258 -4.22 -14.24 19.77
C ALA A 258 -4.83 -12.83 19.35
N PRO A 259 -4.59 -11.89 18.36
CA PRO A 259 -5.42 -10.62 18.21
C PRO A 259 -6.42 -10.53 16.99
N LEU A 260 -7.60 -9.86 17.05
CA LEU A 260 -8.70 -10.03 16.03
C LEU A 260 -9.76 -8.85 15.87
N ALA A 261 -10.61 -8.65 14.76
CA ALA A 261 -11.55 -7.60 14.25
C ALA A 261 -12.84 -7.91 13.43
N LEU A 262 -14.04 -7.31 13.66
CA LEU A 262 -14.78 -6.35 12.76
C LEU A 262 -13.90 -5.18 12.33
N VAL A 263 -13.38 -5.15 11.09
CA VAL A 263 -13.48 -3.88 10.35
C VAL A 263 -14.96 -3.67 10.15
N ASP A 264 -15.58 -2.90 11.05
CA ASP A 264 -16.95 -2.49 10.85
C ASP A 264 -16.95 -1.41 9.76
N PRO A 265 -17.60 -1.66 8.60
CA PRO A 265 -17.71 -0.65 7.56
C PRO A 265 -18.78 0.40 7.89
N LEU A 266 -19.66 0.14 8.87
CA LEU A 266 -20.60 1.14 9.37
C LEU A 266 -19.87 2.28 10.10
N PRO A 267 -20.37 3.52 10.01
CA PRO A 267 -19.92 4.57 10.90
C PRO A 267 -20.36 4.25 12.34
N ARG A 268 -19.42 4.40 13.28
CA ARG A 268 -19.56 4.13 14.73
C ARG A 268 -20.85 4.60 15.40
N ARG A 269 -21.52 5.63 14.87
CA ARG A 269 -22.85 6.06 15.35
C ARG A 269 -23.93 4.95 15.26
N LEU A 270 -23.75 3.94 14.40
CA LEU A 270 -24.74 2.88 14.13
C LEU A 270 -24.52 1.60 14.96
N TRP A 271 -23.40 1.48 15.69
CA TRP A 271 -23.09 0.30 16.51
C TRP A 271 -24.12 0.02 17.61
N HIS A 272 -24.86 1.05 18.05
CA HIS A 272 -26.00 0.91 18.99
C HIS A 272 -27.24 0.25 18.36
N ARG A 273 -27.28 0.09 17.04
CA ARG A 273 -28.37 -0.55 16.27
C ARG A 273 -28.01 -1.97 15.82
N SER A 274 -26.73 -2.23 15.56
CA SER A 274 -26.22 -3.59 15.34
C SER A 274 -26.16 -4.37 16.66
N ALA A 275 -25.49 -5.53 16.70
CA ALA A 275 -25.28 -6.25 17.95
C ALA A 275 -24.10 -5.70 18.79
N LEU A 276 -23.30 -4.81 18.20
CA LEU A 276 -22.06 -4.22 18.73
C LEU A 276 -22.27 -3.22 19.89
N ASP A 277 -23.51 -3.12 20.39
CA ASP A 277 -23.94 -2.21 21.45
C ASP A 277 -23.46 -2.67 22.84
N HIS A 278 -22.17 -2.42 23.09
CA HIS A 278 -21.45 -2.73 24.30
C HIS A 278 -20.72 -1.44 24.82
N PRO A 279 -20.07 -1.39 26.00
CA PRO A 279 -19.52 -0.12 26.60
C PRO A 279 -18.12 0.36 26.08
N PRO A 280 -17.74 1.65 25.82
CA PRO A 280 -16.45 1.98 25.14
C PRO A 280 -15.31 2.92 25.73
N CYS A 281 -13.99 2.52 25.72
CA CYS A 281 -12.61 3.10 25.68
C CYS A 281 -11.69 3.00 24.42
N ARG A 282 -10.47 2.47 24.64
CA ARG A 282 -9.10 3.03 24.50
C ARG A 282 -8.24 1.84 25.03
N ALA A 283 -7.46 1.07 24.25
CA ALA A 283 -6.82 -0.19 24.74
C ALA A 283 -5.30 -0.41 24.52
N VAL A 284 -4.65 -1.33 25.28
CA VAL A 284 -3.21 -1.26 25.66
C VAL A 284 -2.46 -2.64 25.83
N GLY A 285 -1.50 -3.04 24.97
CA GLY A 285 -0.76 -4.35 24.92
C GLY A 285 0.76 -4.47 25.28
N PRO A 286 1.25 -5.52 26.01
CA PRO A 286 2.61 -5.62 26.55
C PRO A 286 3.71 -5.64 25.48
N TYR A 287 4.04 -6.81 24.96
CA TYR A 287 5.14 -7.02 24.03
C TYR A 287 4.60 -7.13 22.65
N PRO A 288 5.31 -6.68 21.58
CA PRO A 288 4.86 -6.67 20.19
C PRO A 288 3.99 -7.88 19.95
N ALA A 289 2.69 -7.60 20.14
CA ALA A 289 1.55 -8.47 20.25
C ALA A 289 1.54 -9.61 21.31
N ALA A 290 0.68 -9.60 22.36
CA ALA A 290 0.66 -10.47 23.59
C ALA A 290 -0.70 -11.13 24.08
N PRO A 291 -0.86 -12.00 25.14
CA PRO A 291 -1.93 -13.05 25.35
C PRO A 291 -2.78 -13.15 26.69
N THR A 292 -4.00 -13.74 26.74
CA THR A 292 -5.20 -12.98 27.20
C THR A 292 -6.19 -13.34 28.38
N ALA A 293 -5.84 -13.19 29.69
CA ALA A 293 -6.58 -12.26 30.64
C ALA A 293 -5.78 -11.18 31.51
N ALA A 294 -5.51 -9.93 31.01
CA ALA A 294 -4.16 -9.54 30.43
C ALA A 294 -3.67 -8.04 29.80
N LEU A 295 -4.26 -7.16 28.87
CA LEU A 295 -3.98 -5.79 28.16
C LEU A 295 -4.98 -4.54 28.24
N ARG A 296 -5.40 -3.99 29.41
CA ARG A 296 -6.73 -3.34 29.84
C ARG A 296 -7.02 -1.92 29.32
N PRO A 297 -7.86 -1.12 30.00
CA PRO A 297 -8.16 0.21 29.56
C PRO A 297 -6.96 1.07 29.28
N ALA A 298 -7.29 2.19 28.65
CA ALA A 298 -7.03 3.40 29.37
C ALA A 298 -7.54 3.34 30.80
N ASP A 299 -8.78 3.74 31.02
CA ASP A 299 -9.23 4.19 32.32
C ASP A 299 -9.91 3.09 33.16
N ARG A 300 -9.53 3.01 34.45
CA ARG A 300 -9.83 1.90 35.40
C ARG A 300 -11.17 2.13 36.04
N ALA A 301 -11.55 3.40 36.18
CA ALA A 301 -12.90 3.85 36.53
C ALA A 301 -13.92 3.17 35.59
N SER A 302 -13.54 3.07 34.32
CA SER A 302 -14.33 2.50 33.26
C SER A 302 -14.20 0.98 33.13
N THR A 303 -13.58 0.34 34.12
CA THR A 303 -13.77 -1.09 34.32
C THR A 303 -15.09 -1.42 35.02
N GLY A 304 -15.67 -0.43 35.71
CA GLY A 304 -16.95 -0.54 36.40
C GLY A 304 -17.06 -1.77 37.32
N PRO A 305 -18.28 -2.26 37.57
CA PRO A 305 -18.53 -3.50 38.30
C PRO A 305 -18.20 -4.78 37.50
N LEU A 306 -17.70 -4.68 36.26
CA LEU A 306 -17.57 -5.80 35.32
C LEU A 306 -16.32 -6.64 35.61
N GLY A 307 -16.29 -7.28 36.77
CA GLY A 307 -15.20 -8.15 37.22
C GLY A 307 -14.87 -9.26 36.21
N GLY A 308 -13.60 -9.35 35.83
CA GLY A 308 -13.09 -10.48 35.04
C GLY A 308 -13.65 -10.58 33.62
N GLY A 309 -14.01 -9.44 32.99
CA GLY A 309 -14.45 -9.47 31.60
C GLY A 309 -13.38 -9.95 30.62
N GLN A 310 -13.59 -9.82 29.30
CA GLN A 310 -12.71 -10.44 28.30
C GLN A 310 -12.70 -9.72 26.96
N VAL A 311 -11.99 -8.63 26.84
CA VAL A 311 -12.60 -7.56 26.07
C VAL A 311 -12.34 -7.53 24.58
N LEU A 312 -12.86 -6.45 24.04
CA LEU A 312 -13.54 -6.24 22.79
C LEU A 312 -12.79 -4.92 22.36
N PRO A 313 -11.70 -5.00 21.53
CA PRO A 313 -11.05 -4.01 20.57
C PRO A 313 -11.71 -3.73 19.13
N THR A 314 -12.03 -2.50 18.57
CA THR A 314 -12.74 -1.98 17.28
C THR A 314 -12.22 -0.94 16.24
N LEU A 315 -12.44 -1.25 14.94
CA LEU A 315 -12.19 -0.49 13.68
C LEU A 315 -13.31 0.25 12.95
N THR A 316 -12.85 1.13 12.03
CA THR A 316 -13.44 1.41 10.70
C THR A 316 -12.36 1.33 9.57
N PRO A 317 -12.69 1.19 8.27
CA PRO A 317 -11.73 0.97 7.16
C PRO A 317 -11.04 2.23 6.56
N THR A 318 -10.63 3.23 7.35
CA THR A 318 -9.97 4.46 6.82
C THR A 318 -8.44 4.40 6.94
N PRO A 319 -7.60 5.31 6.42
CA PRO A 319 -6.16 5.27 6.67
C PRO A 319 -5.78 5.75 8.05
N HIS A 320 -6.46 6.70 8.70
CA HIS A 320 -6.23 6.94 10.14
C HIS A 320 -6.75 5.77 10.94
N SER A 321 -7.91 5.23 10.57
CA SER A 321 -8.40 3.95 11.09
C SER A 321 -7.83 2.74 10.33
N LEU A 322 -6.63 2.90 9.74
CA LEU A 322 -5.62 1.88 9.52
C LEU A 322 -4.30 2.31 10.21
N ARG A 323 -4.14 3.60 10.65
CA ARG A 323 -2.99 4.35 11.29
C ARG A 323 -3.06 5.04 12.72
N ALA A 324 -3.96 4.66 13.66
CA ALA A 324 -3.69 4.14 15.07
C ALA A 324 -3.66 2.53 15.65
N TRP A 325 -4.17 1.13 15.52
CA TRP A 325 -4.70 -0.15 14.62
C TRP A 325 -3.94 -1.46 13.97
N ALA A 326 -3.14 -1.51 12.87
CA ALA A 326 -1.76 -2.09 12.46
C ALA A 326 -0.15 -1.84 12.79
N HIS A 327 0.82 -1.21 13.59
CA HIS A 327 1.28 -0.41 14.86
C HIS A 327 1.31 -1.26 16.22
N THR A 328 0.37 -1.27 17.20
CA THR A 328 0.26 -1.98 18.54
C THR A 328 1.03 -3.29 18.63
N VAL A 329 0.44 -4.29 18.00
CA VAL A 329 0.78 -5.70 18.06
C VAL A 329 2.15 -5.81 17.31
N MET A 330 2.51 -4.85 16.48
CA MET A 330 3.69 -4.93 15.62
C MET A 330 4.91 -4.30 16.19
N ARG A 331 4.70 -3.33 17.07
CA ARG A 331 5.76 -2.55 17.67
C ARG A 331 5.34 -2.37 19.20
N ALA A 332 4.26 -1.68 19.66
CA ALA A 332 3.65 -1.45 21.04
C ALA A 332 3.73 -0.03 21.72
N ASP A 333 2.67 0.84 21.79
CA ASP A 333 2.68 2.34 22.06
C ASP A 333 1.74 3.01 23.01
N ALA A 334 2.12 4.23 23.38
CA ALA A 334 1.27 5.12 24.10
C ALA A 334 0.03 5.85 23.40
N GLU A 335 -0.31 5.59 22.13
CA GLU A 335 -1.61 5.85 21.44
C GLU A 335 -2.42 4.53 21.31
N GLY A 336 -3.77 4.50 21.11
CA GLY A 336 -4.62 3.28 21.42
C GLY A 336 -6.11 3.12 21.43
N CYS A 337 -6.56 1.85 21.46
CA CYS A 337 -7.47 1.36 20.42
C CYS A 337 -9.01 1.31 20.70
N GLU A 338 -9.83 1.87 19.77
CA GLU A 338 -11.33 2.04 19.80
C GLU A 338 -12.03 0.72 19.79
N ALA A 339 -13.20 0.51 20.42
CA ALA A 339 -13.71 -0.84 20.71
C ALA A 339 -15.09 -0.92 21.42
N VAL A 340 -15.37 -1.89 22.36
CA VAL A 340 -16.47 -1.94 23.40
C VAL A 340 -16.28 -3.01 24.60
N VAL A 341 -17.13 -3.21 25.66
CA VAL A 341 -16.92 -4.10 26.91
C VAL A 341 -17.64 -5.52 27.08
N VAL A 342 -16.83 -6.46 27.65
CA VAL A 342 -16.75 -7.90 27.98
C VAL A 342 -17.28 -8.68 29.17
N PRO A 343 -18.52 -8.70 29.63
CA PRO A 343 -18.90 -9.68 30.64
C PRO A 343 -18.56 -11.17 30.27
N PRO A 344 -18.29 -12.06 31.25
CA PRO A 344 -18.04 -13.49 31.01
C PRO A 344 -19.14 -14.29 30.26
N GLY A 345 -20.39 -13.80 30.24
CA GLY A 345 -21.53 -14.33 29.47
C GLY A 345 -21.83 -13.42 28.27
N GLY A 346 -21.99 -13.96 27.07
CA GLY A 346 -21.88 -13.32 25.74
C GLY A 346 -22.43 -11.89 25.50
N ARG A 347 -23.40 -11.33 26.23
CA ARG A 347 -23.81 -9.91 26.06
C ARG A 347 -23.80 -9.13 27.38
N PRO A 348 -23.71 -7.78 27.38
CA PRO A 348 -23.94 -7.03 28.60
C PRO A 348 -25.43 -7.11 28.90
N ARG A 349 -25.81 -7.86 29.95
CA ARG A 349 -27.21 -8.02 30.36
C ARG A 349 -27.83 -6.64 30.61
N ARG A 350 -28.82 -6.27 29.79
CA ARG A 350 -29.62 -5.07 30.00
C ARG A 350 -30.87 -5.44 30.77
N GLN A 351 -31.33 -4.53 31.62
CA GLN A 351 -32.55 -4.69 32.42
C GLN A 351 -33.83 -4.42 31.57
N ARG A 352 -33.86 -4.93 30.33
CA ARG A 352 -34.90 -4.67 29.30
C ARG A 352 -35.12 -5.87 28.37
N ASP A 353 -35.07 -7.08 28.90
CA ASP A 353 -35.44 -8.30 28.19
C ASP A 353 -36.84 -8.74 28.65
N ASP A 354 -37.88 -7.97 28.27
CA ASP A 354 -39.32 -8.34 28.33
C ASP A 354 -40.17 -7.25 27.64
N VAL A 355 -39.99 -7.08 26.32
CA VAL A 355 -40.88 -6.27 25.45
C VAL A 355 -40.98 -6.97 24.10
N ASP A 356 -42.20 -7.15 23.60
CA ASP A 356 -42.46 -7.79 22.30
C ASP A 356 -41.73 -7.08 21.14
N ALA A 357 -41.33 -7.86 20.14
CA ALA A 357 -40.67 -7.35 18.95
C ALA A 357 -41.59 -6.34 18.22
N PRO A 358 -41.15 -5.09 17.97
CA PRO A 358 -42.02 -4.06 17.40
C PRO A 358 -42.46 -4.42 15.99
N SER A 359 -43.73 -4.17 15.67
CA SER A 359 -44.30 -4.51 14.36
C SER A 359 -43.58 -3.77 13.22
N PRO A 360 -43.55 -4.31 11.98
CA PRO A 360 -42.87 -3.66 10.86
C PRO A 360 -43.37 -2.24 10.56
N ALA A 361 -44.65 -1.94 10.84
CA ALA A 361 -45.18 -0.59 10.79
C ALA A 361 -44.54 0.32 11.87
N ALA A 362 -44.48 -0.13 13.12
CA ALA A 362 -43.84 0.62 14.21
C ALA A 362 -42.34 0.83 13.99
N MET A 363 -41.65 -0.14 13.38
CA MET A 363 -40.26 0.01 12.95
C MET A 363 -40.12 1.06 11.84
N ALA A 364 -40.99 1.07 10.83
CA ALA A 364 -40.97 2.08 9.77
C ALA A 364 -41.24 3.49 10.33
N ASP A 365 -42.18 3.61 11.27
CA ASP A 365 -42.47 4.85 11.97
C ASP A 365 -41.30 5.33 12.85
N ALA A 366 -40.61 4.42 13.54
CA ALA A 366 -39.40 4.74 14.30
C ALA A 366 -38.22 5.12 13.39
N PHE A 367 -38.09 4.50 12.21
CA PHE A 367 -37.08 4.83 11.21
C PHE A 367 -37.29 6.24 10.66
N VAL A 368 -38.49 6.57 10.17
CA VAL A 368 -38.83 7.92 9.64
C VAL A 368 -38.60 9.01 10.70
N ARG A 369 -38.82 8.72 12.00
CA ARG A 369 -38.58 9.68 13.09
C ARG A 369 -37.12 9.79 13.58
N THR A 370 -36.25 8.81 13.34
CA THR A 370 -34.92 8.75 13.99
C THR A 370 -33.73 8.47 13.09
N ALA A 371 -33.93 8.07 11.83
CA ALA A 371 -32.86 7.96 10.86
C ALA A 371 -32.51 9.34 10.26
N PRO A 372 -31.28 9.55 9.75
CA PRO A 372 -30.91 10.79 9.07
C PRO A 372 -31.87 11.08 7.90
N PRO A 373 -32.26 12.35 7.65
CA PRO A 373 -33.19 12.69 6.56
C PRO A 373 -32.75 12.16 5.19
N ALA A 374 -31.44 12.12 4.94
CA ALA A 374 -30.80 11.50 3.78
C ALA A 374 -31.15 10.00 3.61
N ALA A 375 -31.10 9.22 4.69
CA ALA A 375 -31.46 7.80 4.69
C ALA A 375 -32.97 7.59 4.56
N VAL A 376 -33.78 8.39 5.26
CA VAL A 376 -35.25 8.37 5.12
C VAL A 376 -35.66 8.67 3.68
N ARG A 377 -35.05 9.69 3.06
CA ARG A 377 -35.31 10.08 1.68
C ARG A 377 -34.94 8.97 0.68
N LEU A 378 -33.80 8.31 0.88
CA LEU A 378 -33.37 7.18 0.06
C LEU A 378 -34.32 5.98 0.19
N ALA A 379 -34.82 5.66 1.39
CA ALA A 379 -35.83 4.62 1.60
C ALA A 379 -37.16 4.95 0.91
N VAL A 380 -37.62 6.21 1.01
CA VAL A 380 -38.84 6.68 0.34
C VAL A 380 -38.72 6.57 -1.18
N LEU A 381 -37.59 6.97 -1.79
CA LEU A 381 -37.38 6.77 -3.22
C LEU A 381 -37.33 5.28 -3.59
N ALA A 382 -36.58 4.46 -2.86
CA ALA A 382 -36.47 3.02 -3.10
C ALA A 382 -37.82 2.29 -3.00
N SER A 383 -38.72 2.74 -2.12
CA SER A 383 -40.05 2.12 -1.91
C SER A 383 -40.97 2.16 -3.15
N THR A 384 -40.65 2.96 -4.17
CA THR A 384 -41.35 3.00 -5.47
C THR A 384 -41.12 1.75 -6.33
N LEU A 385 -40.06 1.00 -6.03
CA LEU A 385 -39.69 -0.24 -6.69
C LEU A 385 -40.29 -1.41 -5.90
N ASN A 386 -40.95 -2.35 -6.59
CA ASN A 386 -41.47 -3.57 -5.96
C ASN A 386 -40.35 -4.46 -5.43
N SER A 387 -39.21 -4.45 -6.12
CA SER A 387 -38.00 -5.22 -5.83
C SER A 387 -36.78 -4.50 -6.41
N PHE A 388 -35.62 -4.58 -5.75
CA PHE A 388 -34.39 -3.89 -6.17
C PHE A 388 -33.12 -4.57 -5.63
N THR A 389 -31.97 -4.31 -6.24
CA THR A 389 -30.66 -4.76 -5.75
C THR A 389 -29.85 -3.61 -5.13
N VAL A 390 -28.82 -3.93 -4.33
CA VAL A 390 -27.96 -2.90 -3.70
C VAL A 390 -27.28 -1.97 -4.74
N PRO A 391 -26.81 -2.45 -5.90
CA PRO A 391 -26.37 -1.58 -6.99
C PRO A 391 -27.42 -0.57 -7.48
N MET A 392 -28.72 -0.89 -7.51
CA MET A 392 -29.76 0.11 -7.83
C MET A 392 -29.81 1.24 -6.79
N LEU A 393 -29.59 0.92 -5.51
CA LEU A 393 -29.52 1.94 -4.45
C LEU A 393 -28.26 2.81 -4.58
N LYS A 394 -27.13 2.26 -5.05
CA LYS A 394 -25.94 3.04 -5.44
C LYS A 394 -26.27 4.01 -6.59
N VAL A 395 -27.04 3.58 -7.60
CA VAL A 395 -27.51 4.44 -8.70
C VAL A 395 -28.50 5.52 -8.22
N LEU A 396 -29.46 5.21 -7.36
CA LEU A 396 -30.38 6.22 -6.78
C LEU A 396 -29.61 7.27 -5.98
N ARG A 397 -28.65 6.86 -5.15
CA ARG A 397 -27.71 7.78 -4.50
C ARG A 397 -26.98 8.66 -5.53
N GLU A 398 -26.36 8.06 -6.54
CA GLU A 398 -25.48 8.79 -7.46
C GLU A 398 -26.21 9.68 -8.49
N ARG A 399 -27.48 9.41 -8.79
CA ARG A 399 -28.26 10.13 -9.83
C ARG A 399 -29.54 10.82 -9.35
N ALA A 400 -30.08 10.48 -8.18
CA ALA A 400 -31.27 11.12 -7.61
C ALA A 400 -30.99 11.87 -6.29
N LEU A 401 -30.04 11.42 -5.48
CA LEU A 401 -29.74 11.97 -4.14
C LEU A 401 -28.22 12.07 -3.90
N PRO A 402 -27.45 12.83 -4.71
CA PRO A 402 -25.98 12.84 -4.67
C PRO A 402 -25.39 13.33 -3.33
N GLU A 403 -26.18 13.97 -2.48
CA GLU A 403 -25.86 14.33 -1.10
C GLU A 403 -25.80 13.12 -0.14
N THR A 404 -26.41 11.98 -0.50
CA THR A 404 -26.46 10.78 0.35
C THR A 404 -25.13 10.02 0.35
N ARG A 405 -24.68 9.65 1.55
CA ARG A 405 -23.41 8.96 1.79
C ARG A 405 -23.64 7.45 1.84
N LEU A 406 -22.56 6.66 1.69
CA LEU A 406 -22.63 5.20 1.89
C LEU A 406 -23.15 4.82 3.30
N SER A 407 -22.94 5.69 4.31
CA SER A 407 -23.53 5.53 5.64
C SER A 407 -25.06 5.55 5.66
N ASP A 408 -25.67 6.26 4.73
CA ASP A 408 -27.10 6.56 4.75
C ASP A 408 -27.85 5.48 3.97
N LEU A 409 -27.19 4.90 2.94
CA LEU A 409 -27.53 3.61 2.35
C LEU A 409 -27.41 2.46 3.38
N ALA A 410 -26.34 2.41 4.16
CA ALA A 410 -26.17 1.39 5.21
C ALA A 410 -27.23 1.49 6.32
N GLU A 411 -27.68 2.71 6.67
CA GLU A 411 -28.81 2.94 7.58
C GLU A 411 -30.12 2.36 7.04
N VAL A 412 -30.41 2.51 5.73
CA VAL A 412 -31.58 1.89 5.09
C VAL A 412 -31.49 0.36 5.11
N LEU A 413 -30.33 -0.22 4.81
CA LEU A 413 -30.15 -1.67 4.84
C LEU A 413 -30.24 -2.26 6.26
N SER A 414 -29.77 -1.53 7.28
CA SER A 414 -29.80 -1.95 8.70
C SER A 414 -31.12 -1.65 9.41
N SER A 415 -32.11 -1.11 8.70
CA SER A 415 -33.35 -0.54 9.27
C SER A 415 -34.37 -1.57 9.78
N GLY A 416 -34.25 -2.84 9.40
CA GLY A 416 -35.26 -3.88 9.65
C GLY A 416 -36.53 -3.77 8.79
N LEU A 417 -36.60 -2.82 7.85
CA LEU A 417 -37.79 -2.60 7.00
C LEU A 417 -37.85 -3.51 5.77
N LEU A 418 -36.73 -4.16 5.44
CA LEU A 418 -36.52 -4.90 4.20
C LEU A 418 -36.68 -6.41 4.38
N THR A 419 -37.37 -7.03 3.43
CA THR A 419 -37.32 -8.48 3.15
C THR A 419 -36.25 -8.77 2.09
N VAL A 420 -35.74 -10.00 2.09
CA VAL A 420 -34.70 -10.43 1.15
C VAL A 420 -35.08 -11.76 0.53
N SER A 421 -34.92 -11.87 -0.78
CA SER A 421 -34.86 -13.16 -1.49
C SER A 421 -33.46 -13.40 -2.05
N ARG A 422 -33.03 -14.66 -2.06
CA ARG A 422 -31.78 -15.13 -2.67
C ARG A 422 -32.04 -16.44 -3.42
N GLU A 423 -31.74 -16.47 -4.71
CA GLU A 423 -31.64 -17.68 -5.51
C GLU A 423 -30.16 -18.01 -5.78
N THR A 424 -29.83 -19.30 -5.87
CA THR A 424 -28.45 -19.76 -5.90
C THR A 424 -27.73 -19.32 -7.19
N GLY A 425 -26.85 -18.33 -7.07
CA GLY A 425 -26.08 -17.78 -8.20
C GLY A 425 -26.47 -16.36 -8.66
N HIS A 426 -27.47 -15.73 -8.03
CA HIS A 426 -27.97 -14.41 -8.41
C HIS A 426 -27.72 -13.34 -7.32
N GLU A 427 -27.73 -12.04 -7.69
CA GLU A 427 -27.65 -10.95 -6.70
C GLU A 427 -28.86 -10.99 -5.73
N PRO A 428 -28.67 -10.63 -4.44
CA PRO A 428 -29.76 -10.61 -3.47
C PRO A 428 -30.81 -9.55 -3.83
N VAL A 429 -32.07 -9.98 -3.93
CA VAL A 429 -33.20 -9.11 -4.25
C VAL A 429 -33.83 -8.62 -2.95
N LEU A 430 -33.87 -7.31 -2.80
CA LEU A 430 -34.47 -6.60 -1.67
C LEU A 430 -35.89 -6.15 -2.03
N GLY A 431 -36.77 -6.17 -1.05
CA GLY A 431 -38.08 -5.52 -1.09
C GLY A 431 -38.41 -4.95 0.29
N PHE A 432 -39.41 -4.08 0.40
CA PHE A 432 -39.92 -3.64 1.70
C PHE A 432 -41.01 -4.59 2.19
N THR A 433 -41.12 -4.80 3.51
CA THR A 433 -42.34 -5.42 4.07
C THR A 433 -43.55 -4.57 3.71
N ALA A 434 -44.71 -5.17 3.41
CA ALA A 434 -45.88 -4.43 2.93
C ALA A 434 -46.28 -3.26 3.87
N ALA A 435 -46.24 -3.49 5.18
CA ALA A 435 -46.54 -2.47 6.20
C ALA A 435 -45.49 -1.34 6.27
N ALA A 436 -44.20 -1.64 6.05
CA ALA A 436 -43.17 -0.60 5.96
C ALA A 436 -43.25 0.17 4.63
N GLN A 437 -43.56 -0.53 3.53
CA GLN A 437 -43.72 0.09 2.21
C GLN A 437 -44.91 1.06 2.21
N GLU A 438 -46.06 0.66 2.77
CA GLU A 438 -47.23 1.51 2.91
C GLU A 438 -46.92 2.75 3.79
N ARG A 439 -46.18 2.56 4.90
CA ARG A 439 -45.75 3.69 5.74
C ARG A 439 -44.83 4.65 4.99
N LEU A 440 -43.88 4.16 4.20
CA LEU A 440 -42.96 4.99 3.39
C LEU A 440 -43.68 5.68 2.22
N HIS A 441 -44.69 5.05 1.62
CA HIS A 441 -45.52 5.66 0.56
C HIS A 441 -46.31 6.88 1.03
N ARG A 442 -46.56 7.04 2.33
CA ARG A 442 -47.20 8.25 2.90
C ARG A 442 -46.29 9.50 2.81
N GLU A 443 -44.98 9.32 2.68
CA GLU A 443 -43.98 10.39 2.50
C GLU A 443 -43.62 10.63 1.01
N LEU A 444 -44.21 9.86 0.08
CA LEU A 444 -43.83 9.82 -1.33
C LEU A 444 -44.65 10.82 -2.16
N THR A 445 -44.00 11.68 -2.95
CA THR A 445 -44.68 12.62 -3.86
C THR A 445 -44.66 12.16 -5.33
N ARG A 446 -45.53 12.75 -6.18
CA ARG A 446 -45.49 12.53 -7.63
C ARG A 446 -44.17 12.99 -8.29
N ARG A 447 -43.43 13.92 -7.66
CA ARG A 447 -42.10 14.36 -8.11
C ARG A 447 -41.05 13.25 -7.90
N ASP A 448 -41.25 12.40 -6.90
CA ASP A 448 -40.27 11.42 -6.43
C ASP A 448 -40.32 10.13 -7.25
N ALA A 449 -41.52 9.63 -7.56
CA ALA A 449 -41.71 8.55 -8.52
C ALA A 449 -41.11 8.88 -9.90
N ARG A 450 -41.15 10.17 -10.29
CA ARG A 450 -40.43 10.67 -11.46
C ARG A 450 -38.92 10.63 -11.28
N LEU A 451 -38.41 11.14 -10.16
CA LEU A 451 -36.98 11.29 -9.95
C LEU A 451 -36.27 9.94 -10.04
N VAL A 452 -36.88 8.89 -9.47
CA VAL A 452 -36.45 7.48 -9.63
C VAL A 452 -36.40 7.06 -11.10
N HIS A 453 -37.50 7.26 -11.84
CA HIS A 453 -37.57 6.92 -13.27
C HIS A 453 -36.50 7.65 -14.11
N GLN A 454 -36.33 8.95 -13.90
CA GLN A 454 -35.38 9.78 -14.64
C GLN A 454 -33.92 9.41 -14.30
N ALA A 455 -33.61 9.18 -13.02
CA ALA A 455 -32.30 8.74 -12.58
C ALA A 455 -31.90 7.39 -13.21
N MET A 456 -32.81 6.42 -13.22
CA MET A 456 -32.58 5.11 -13.85
C MET A 456 -32.44 5.22 -15.37
N SER A 457 -33.32 5.97 -16.04
CA SER A 457 -33.29 6.14 -17.50
C SER A 457 -31.99 6.81 -17.98
N ALA A 458 -31.57 7.89 -17.30
CA ALA A 458 -30.33 8.60 -17.63
C ALA A 458 -29.10 7.74 -17.35
N HIS A 459 -29.07 7.01 -16.24
CA HIS A 459 -27.94 6.14 -15.90
C HIS A 459 -27.75 5.00 -16.91
N LEU A 460 -28.85 4.44 -17.43
CA LEU A 460 -28.84 3.41 -18.47
C LEU A 460 -28.43 3.95 -19.85
N ALA A 461 -28.77 5.21 -20.16
CA ALA A 461 -28.36 5.86 -21.41
C ALA A 461 -26.84 6.15 -21.44
N ASP A 462 -26.27 6.57 -20.32
CA ASP A 462 -24.85 6.95 -20.22
C ASP A 462 -23.88 5.75 -20.20
N HIS A 463 -24.36 4.53 -19.90
CA HIS A 463 -23.54 3.32 -19.78
C HIS A 463 -24.11 2.16 -20.61
N PRO A 464 -24.05 2.22 -21.95
CA PRO A 464 -24.57 1.13 -22.78
C PRO A 464 -23.80 -0.19 -22.58
N HIS A 465 -22.46 -0.18 -22.50
CA HIS A 465 -21.68 -1.44 -22.57
C HIS A 465 -20.47 -1.51 -21.62
N ALA A 466 -20.64 -1.34 -20.31
CA ALA A 466 -19.56 -1.62 -19.35
C ALA A 466 -19.25 -3.14 -19.23
N PRO A 467 -17.98 -3.59 -19.26
CA PRO A 467 -17.65 -5.03 -19.25
C PRO A 467 -17.85 -5.76 -17.91
N HIS A 468 -18.07 -5.02 -16.81
CA HIS A 468 -18.25 -5.58 -15.45
C HIS A 468 -19.46 -4.97 -14.72
N GLY A 469 -20.52 -4.68 -15.48
CA GLY A 469 -21.69 -3.97 -14.98
C GLY A 469 -22.97 -4.79 -14.82
N ILE A 470 -23.98 -4.18 -14.18
CA ILE A 470 -25.32 -4.77 -14.04
C ILE A 470 -25.92 -4.92 -15.44
N GLN A 471 -26.15 -6.14 -15.90
CA GLN A 471 -26.83 -6.39 -17.17
C GLN A 471 -28.31 -5.99 -17.06
N ALA A 472 -28.76 -5.09 -17.91
CA ALA A 472 -30.14 -4.62 -18.00
C ALA A 472 -30.70 -4.80 -19.41
N VAL A 473 -32.01 -5.00 -19.55
CA VAL A 473 -32.68 -5.16 -20.85
C VAL A 473 -33.61 -3.99 -21.10
N LEU A 474 -33.33 -3.21 -22.15
CA LEU A 474 -34.25 -2.21 -22.67
C LEU A 474 -35.16 -2.87 -23.72
N HIS A 475 -36.42 -3.10 -23.38
CA HIS A 475 -37.41 -3.58 -24.33
C HIS A 475 -37.85 -2.46 -25.28
N SER A 476 -37.80 -2.72 -26.58
CA SER A 476 -38.31 -1.81 -27.63
C SER A 476 -38.95 -2.63 -28.76
N PRO A 477 -40.15 -2.28 -29.25
CA PRO A 477 -40.78 -2.95 -30.39
C PRO A 477 -39.95 -2.87 -31.68
N GLU A 478 -39.20 -1.78 -31.83
CA GLU A 478 -38.44 -1.41 -33.03
C GLU A 478 -37.04 -2.04 -33.07
N ALA A 479 -36.55 -2.58 -31.93
CA ALA A 479 -35.23 -3.19 -31.87
C ALA A 479 -35.08 -4.37 -32.85
N ALA A 480 -33.99 -4.38 -33.61
CA ALA A 480 -33.68 -5.44 -34.57
C ALA A 480 -33.42 -6.79 -33.89
N SER A 481 -32.82 -6.78 -32.69
CA SER A 481 -32.49 -7.94 -31.89
C SER A 481 -33.70 -8.54 -31.16
N ARG A 482 -33.92 -9.85 -31.35
CA ARG A 482 -34.78 -10.68 -30.49
C ARG A 482 -33.91 -11.36 -29.43
N LEU A 483 -34.35 -11.29 -28.18
CA LEU A 483 -33.75 -11.91 -27.01
C LEU A 483 -34.67 -13.05 -26.51
N PRO A 484 -34.15 -14.07 -25.83
CA PRO A 484 -34.94 -15.22 -25.40
C PRO A 484 -36.03 -14.88 -24.35
N ALA A 485 -36.99 -15.79 -24.20
CA ALA A 485 -38.25 -15.58 -23.49
C ALA A 485 -38.13 -15.46 -21.95
N ASP A 486 -36.98 -15.81 -21.41
CA ASP A 486 -36.65 -15.81 -19.98
C ASP A 486 -36.21 -14.43 -19.45
N LEU A 487 -36.11 -13.41 -20.32
CA LEU A 487 -35.74 -12.05 -19.94
C LEU A 487 -36.97 -11.20 -19.58
N ARG A 488 -37.34 -11.19 -18.29
CA ARG A 488 -38.17 -10.12 -17.69
C ARG A 488 -37.30 -8.88 -17.37
N PRO A 489 -37.86 -7.65 -17.45
CA PRO A 489 -37.19 -6.49 -16.89
C PRO A 489 -37.15 -6.62 -15.36
N PHE A 490 -35.95 -6.58 -14.78
CA PHE A 490 -35.74 -6.82 -13.34
C PHE A 490 -36.30 -5.71 -12.42
N ALA A 491 -36.74 -4.59 -13.00
CA ALA A 491 -37.41 -3.49 -12.31
C ALA A 491 -38.65 -3.03 -13.10
N GLU A 492 -39.80 -3.63 -12.81
CA GLU A 492 -41.09 -3.01 -13.13
C GLU A 492 -41.32 -1.85 -12.14
N ALA A 493 -41.63 -0.65 -12.63
CA ALA A 493 -42.07 0.44 -11.78
C ALA A 493 -43.36 0.01 -11.05
N GLY A 494 -43.39 0.12 -9.72
CA GLY A 494 -44.47 -0.47 -8.92
C GLY A 494 -45.85 0.06 -9.33
N THR A 495 -46.91 -0.75 -9.18
CA THR A 495 -48.26 -0.38 -9.64
C THR A 495 -48.81 0.87 -8.94
N THR A 496 -48.23 1.26 -7.79
CA THR A 496 -48.46 2.55 -7.11
C THR A 496 -47.68 3.68 -7.76
N ALA A 497 -46.40 3.47 -8.14
CA ALA A 497 -45.60 4.45 -8.86
C ALA A 497 -46.19 4.74 -10.26
N LEU A 498 -46.60 3.70 -11.00
CA LEU A 498 -47.33 3.86 -12.27
C LEU A 498 -48.69 4.56 -12.08
N ARG A 499 -49.38 4.36 -10.95
CA ARG A 499 -50.60 5.12 -10.58
C ARG A 499 -50.32 6.60 -10.33
N MET A 500 -49.28 6.92 -9.56
CA MET A 500 -48.87 8.30 -9.25
C MET A 500 -48.30 9.03 -10.48
N LEU A 501 -47.69 8.27 -11.40
CA LEU A 501 -47.30 8.67 -12.73
C LEU A 501 -48.44 8.48 -13.76
N GLY A 502 -49.64 8.08 -13.40
CA GLY A 502 -50.75 7.83 -14.33
C GLY A 502 -50.48 6.85 -15.49
N LEU A 503 -49.29 6.24 -15.65
CA LEU A 503 -48.83 5.42 -16.78
C LEU A 503 -49.46 4.00 -16.79
N HIS A 504 -50.78 3.92 -16.67
CA HIS A 504 -51.49 2.65 -16.65
C HIS A 504 -51.57 2.03 -18.05
N THR A 505 -50.98 0.85 -18.23
CA THR A 505 -51.38 -0.09 -19.28
C THR A 505 -52.44 -1.05 -18.72
N THR A 506 -53.61 -1.09 -19.32
CA THR A 506 -54.71 -1.97 -18.90
C THR A 506 -54.48 -3.38 -19.44
N SER A 507 -53.90 -4.26 -18.62
CA SER A 507 -53.81 -5.68 -18.91
C SER A 507 -55.21 -6.32 -18.93
N ARG A 508 -55.79 -6.48 -20.13
CA ARG A 508 -57.04 -7.23 -20.33
C ARG A 508 -56.90 -8.65 -19.75
N PRO A 509 -57.83 -9.11 -18.89
CA PRO A 509 -57.99 -10.53 -18.62
C PRO A 509 -58.35 -11.28 -19.91
N THR A 510 -57.89 -12.53 -20.03
CA THR A 510 -58.13 -13.37 -21.20
C THR A 510 -59.35 -14.27 -21.04
N VAL A 511 -59.96 -14.60 -22.19
CA VAL A 511 -61.03 -15.60 -22.40
C VAL A 511 -62.45 -15.20 -21.93
N GLY A 512 -63.38 -15.24 -22.90
CA GLY A 512 -64.83 -15.12 -22.70
C GLY A 512 -65.54 -15.24 -24.05
N GLY A 513 -66.45 -16.21 -24.19
CA GLY A 513 -67.21 -16.46 -25.43
C GLY A 513 -68.36 -15.46 -25.69
N PRO A 514 -69.15 -15.67 -26.75
CA PRO A 514 -70.20 -14.73 -27.14
C PRO A 514 -71.34 -14.63 -26.10
N PRO A 515 -71.88 -13.42 -25.85
CA PRO A 515 -73.04 -13.25 -24.98
C PRO A 515 -74.33 -13.68 -25.68
N PRO A 516 -75.34 -14.08 -24.91
CA PRO A 516 -76.65 -13.52 -25.19
C PRO A 516 -77.46 -13.10 -23.94
N VAL A 517 -77.95 -11.86 -24.03
CA VAL A 517 -79.29 -11.40 -23.62
C VAL A 517 -79.54 -11.13 -22.12
N PRO A 518 -80.27 -10.04 -21.76
CA PRO A 518 -80.26 -9.49 -20.41
C PRO A 518 -81.62 -9.50 -19.70
N THR A 519 -81.65 -9.05 -18.44
CA THR A 519 -82.84 -8.43 -17.83
C THR A 519 -82.62 -6.93 -17.67
N ALA A 520 -83.10 -6.15 -18.64
CA ALA A 520 -83.20 -4.70 -18.55
C ALA A 520 -84.62 -4.28 -18.14
N ALA A 521 -84.72 -3.48 -17.09
CA ALA A 521 -85.89 -2.67 -16.74
C ALA A 521 -85.38 -1.25 -16.48
N ARG A 522 -85.66 -0.31 -17.38
CA ARG A 522 -86.85 0.58 -17.40
C ARG A 522 -86.80 1.61 -16.26
N ALA A 523 -86.59 2.90 -16.53
CA ALA A 523 -87.33 3.86 -17.38
C ALA A 523 -88.47 4.57 -16.64
N GLY A 524 -88.27 5.87 -16.40
CA GLY A 524 -89.08 6.86 -17.10
C GLY A 524 -88.56 6.97 -18.56
N ALA A 525 -89.42 7.23 -19.52
CA ALA A 525 -89.15 6.97 -20.94
C ALA A 525 -88.36 8.09 -21.66
N ASP A 526 -87.70 7.70 -22.76
CA ASP A 526 -87.31 8.42 -23.99
C ASP A 526 -86.62 9.81 -23.86
N ALA A 527 -85.39 10.07 -24.33
CA ALA A 527 -84.81 9.94 -25.69
C ALA A 527 -85.32 10.97 -26.72
N PRO A 528 -84.60 11.28 -27.83
CA PRO A 528 -83.15 11.28 -28.11
C PRO A 528 -82.65 12.65 -28.68
N GLY A 529 -81.38 12.78 -29.14
CA GLY A 529 -80.88 14.07 -29.67
C GLY A 529 -79.47 14.15 -30.31
N GLU A 530 -79.14 13.24 -31.25
CA GLU A 530 -78.14 13.40 -32.34
C GLU A 530 -76.66 13.80 -32.01
N ALA A 531 -75.85 14.03 -33.06
CA ALA A 531 -74.38 14.03 -33.13
C ALA A 531 -73.90 15.09 -34.17
N PRO A 532 -72.61 15.19 -34.62
CA PRO A 532 -71.31 14.66 -34.15
C PRO A 532 -70.50 15.78 -33.42
N VAL A 533 -69.17 15.83 -33.19
CA VAL A 533 -67.95 15.43 -33.94
C VAL A 533 -66.74 15.28 -32.99
N THR A 534 -65.63 14.73 -33.50
CA THR A 534 -64.23 14.73 -33.00
C THR A 534 -63.79 13.72 -31.92
N ALA A 535 -62.70 13.03 -32.27
CA ALA A 535 -61.61 12.46 -31.46
C ALA A 535 -61.92 11.79 -30.10
N GLY A 536 -61.64 10.48 -30.02
CA GLY A 536 -61.77 9.69 -28.80
C GLY A 536 -60.65 9.89 -27.77
N ALA A 537 -61.05 9.82 -26.50
CA ALA A 537 -60.21 9.63 -25.31
C ALA A 537 -60.39 8.16 -24.81
N PRO A 538 -59.90 7.71 -23.62
CA PRO A 538 -59.13 8.42 -22.60
C PRO A 538 -57.91 7.66 -22.00
N GLY A 539 -57.07 8.41 -21.28
CA GLY A 539 -56.01 7.88 -20.41
C GLY A 539 -54.70 7.50 -21.13
N GLN A 540 -53.57 7.37 -20.43
CA GLN A 540 -53.31 7.68 -19.02
C GLN A 540 -51.79 7.92 -18.84
N ALA A 541 -51.38 9.12 -18.40
CA ALA A 541 -49.97 9.53 -18.27
C ALA A 541 -49.82 10.82 -17.39
N PRO A 542 -48.60 11.26 -16.99
CA PRO A 542 -48.42 12.31 -15.99
C PRO A 542 -47.78 13.61 -16.50
N SER A 543 -47.73 14.61 -15.60
CA SER A 543 -46.59 15.54 -15.47
C SER A 543 -45.25 14.82 -15.72
N GLY A 544 -44.16 15.41 -16.20
CA GLY A 544 -43.69 16.79 -16.14
C GLY A 544 -42.15 16.81 -16.05
N ILE A 545 -41.58 17.88 -15.50
CA ILE A 545 -40.14 18.15 -15.31
C ILE A 545 -40.00 18.80 -13.91
N PRO A 546 -38.82 18.74 -13.26
CA PRO A 546 -38.51 19.86 -12.37
C PRO A 546 -37.03 20.31 -12.33
N MET A 547 -36.85 21.63 -12.22
CA MET A 547 -35.60 22.31 -11.86
C MET A 547 -35.30 22.21 -10.34
N PRO A 548 -34.06 22.51 -9.90
CA PRO A 548 -33.73 22.79 -8.49
C PRO A 548 -34.25 24.16 -8.02
N GLY A 549 -34.12 24.45 -6.72
CA GLY A 549 -34.50 25.73 -6.09
C GLY A 549 -33.36 26.38 -5.27
N GLN A 550 -33.61 27.55 -4.67
CA GLN A 550 -32.61 28.37 -3.96
C GLN A 550 -32.92 28.52 -2.45
N ALA A 551 -31.92 28.21 -1.60
CA ALA A 551 -31.51 28.94 -0.36
C ALA A 551 -32.59 29.27 0.72
N PRO A 552 -32.33 30.07 1.79
CA PRO A 552 -31.06 30.47 2.44
C PRO A 552 -31.02 30.37 4.01
N SER A 553 -29.84 30.66 4.59
CA SER A 553 -29.62 31.48 5.83
C SER A 553 -29.51 30.89 7.26
N ALA A 554 -28.85 31.71 8.10
CA ALA A 554 -28.64 31.77 9.57
C ALA A 554 -27.77 30.69 10.29
N VAL A 555 -26.70 30.95 11.10
CA VAL A 555 -26.29 32.05 12.07
C VAL A 555 -26.81 31.79 13.51
N PRO A 556 -26.07 32.05 14.63
CA PRO A 556 -24.83 32.83 14.83
C PRO A 556 -23.65 32.17 15.61
N ALA A 557 -22.50 32.86 15.64
CA ALA A 557 -21.69 33.13 16.85
C ALA A 557 -20.61 34.21 16.55
N ARG A 558 -20.23 35.04 17.54
CA ARG A 558 -19.09 35.97 17.47
C ARG A 558 -18.53 36.27 18.87
N ASP A 559 -17.38 36.93 18.91
CA ASP A 559 -16.75 37.64 20.04
C ASP A 559 -16.09 36.77 21.13
N ASP A 560 -14.85 36.31 20.84
CA ASP A 560 -13.55 36.86 21.34
C ASP A 560 -13.48 37.48 22.78
N PRO A 561 -12.30 37.56 23.48
CA PRO A 561 -10.95 37.57 22.90
C PRO A 561 -9.76 36.91 23.66
N ALA A 562 -8.63 36.82 22.94
CA ALA A 562 -7.22 37.03 23.39
C ALA A 562 -6.49 36.00 24.29
N THR A 563 -5.14 35.87 24.28
CA THR A 563 -4.07 36.03 23.24
C THR A 563 -2.74 35.40 23.75
N GLY A 564 -1.82 35.00 22.85
CA GLY A 564 -0.37 35.25 23.07
C GLY A 564 0.67 34.11 23.01
N PHE A 565 1.75 34.38 22.23
CA PHE A 565 3.15 33.98 22.47
C PHE A 565 3.63 32.53 22.14
N PRO A 566 4.96 32.29 21.92
CA PRO A 566 5.37 31.69 20.63
C PRO A 566 6.19 30.38 20.74
N ALA A 567 6.66 29.90 19.58
CA ALA A 567 7.49 28.72 19.44
C ALA A 567 8.80 28.77 20.27
N ARG A 568 9.01 27.74 21.11
CA ARG A 568 10.28 27.44 21.78
C ARG A 568 11.08 26.38 21.01
N ARG A 569 12.41 26.38 21.16
CA ARG A 569 13.32 25.39 20.53
C ARG A 569 13.29 24.05 21.27
N GLN A 570 13.62 22.96 20.56
CA GLN A 570 13.48 21.58 21.05
C GLN A 570 14.54 21.13 22.09
N SER A 571 15.53 21.98 22.40
CA SER A 571 16.72 21.63 23.20
C SER A 571 16.48 21.39 24.70
N GLU A 572 15.29 21.66 25.24
CA GLU A 572 14.99 21.47 26.68
C GLU A 572 14.81 19.98 27.09
N LEU A 573 14.60 19.06 26.15
CA LEU A 573 14.34 17.62 26.40
C LEU A 573 15.44 16.85 27.18
N VAL A 574 16.65 17.41 27.23
CA VAL A 574 17.81 16.88 27.96
C VAL A 574 17.81 17.36 29.42
N PHE A 575 17.41 18.60 29.68
CA PHE A 575 17.62 19.25 30.97
C PHE A 575 16.49 19.00 32.00
N ALA A 576 15.37 18.41 31.58
CA ALA A 576 14.25 18.04 32.44
C ALA A 576 14.47 16.79 33.33
N TRP A 577 15.58 16.06 33.19
CA TRP A 577 15.76 14.76 33.87
C TRP A 577 16.14 14.91 35.34
N SER A 578 15.68 13.99 36.21
CA SER A 578 16.09 13.92 37.62
C SER A 578 17.57 13.53 37.80
N ARG A 579 18.11 13.75 39.01
CA ARG A 579 19.48 13.33 39.37
C ARG A 579 19.69 11.81 39.23
N THR A 580 18.65 11.00 39.45
CA THR A 580 18.71 9.54 39.36
C THR A 580 18.79 9.08 37.90
N GLU A 581 17.93 9.62 37.02
CA GLU A 581 17.94 9.31 35.58
C GLU A 581 19.27 9.70 34.92
N ARG A 582 19.82 10.89 35.24
CA ARG A 582 21.12 11.33 34.73
C ARG A 582 22.24 10.36 35.15
N ARG A 583 22.28 9.90 36.40
CA ARG A 583 23.24 8.88 36.85
C ARG A 583 23.08 7.54 36.12
N GLY A 584 21.84 7.08 35.90
CA GLY A 584 21.58 5.86 35.14
C GLY A 584 22.08 5.95 33.69
N PHE A 585 21.82 7.07 33.02
CA PHE A 585 22.28 7.32 31.64
C PHE A 585 23.80 7.47 31.54
N LEU A 586 24.44 8.22 32.44
CA LEU A 586 25.90 8.39 32.44
C LEU A 586 26.61 7.06 32.67
N ARG A 587 26.10 6.20 33.56
CA ARG A 587 26.60 4.82 33.70
C ARG A 587 26.42 4.02 32.40
N ARG A 588 25.25 4.07 31.76
CA ARG A 588 25.00 3.40 30.46
C ARG A 588 25.83 3.95 29.29
N LEU A 589 26.32 5.20 29.36
CA LEU A 589 27.32 5.76 28.43
C LEU A 589 28.73 5.24 28.71
N GLN A 590 29.15 5.21 29.99
CA GLN A 590 30.42 4.58 30.39
C GLN A 590 30.46 3.10 29.96
N ASP A 591 29.36 2.38 30.14
CA ASP A 591 29.25 0.97 29.73
C ASP A 591 29.08 0.78 28.22
N TYR A 592 28.57 1.79 27.47
CA TYR A 592 28.63 1.80 26.00
C TYR A 592 30.08 1.90 25.50
N PHE A 593 30.88 2.80 26.07
CA PHE A 593 32.30 2.94 25.71
C PHE A 593 33.19 1.80 26.21
N ARG A 594 32.82 1.11 27.31
CA ARG A 594 33.45 -0.16 27.73
C ARG A 594 33.00 -1.37 26.91
N GLY A 595 31.82 -1.32 26.31
CA GLY A 595 31.22 -2.43 25.56
C GLY A 595 31.88 -2.72 24.21
N GLY A 596 32.65 -1.76 23.67
CA GLY A 596 33.53 -1.99 22.52
C GLY A 596 34.68 -2.90 22.91
N ARG A 597 34.58 -4.20 22.58
CA ARG A 597 35.63 -5.17 22.89
C ARG A 597 36.93 -4.83 22.17
N VAL A 598 37.95 -4.56 22.97
CA VAL A 598 39.35 -4.81 22.61
C VAL A 598 39.50 -6.28 22.23
N THR A 599 40.27 -6.55 21.17
CA THR A 599 40.94 -7.84 20.93
C THR A 599 42.44 -7.62 21.13
N ASP A 600 43.10 -8.58 21.76
CA ASP A 600 44.41 -8.37 22.41
C ASP A 600 45.52 -7.85 21.46
N GLY A 601 46.26 -6.82 21.90
CA GLY A 601 47.40 -6.28 21.14
C GLY A 601 47.77 -4.80 21.35
N ALA A 602 47.09 -4.03 22.21
CA ALA A 602 47.37 -2.61 22.45
C ALA A 602 47.12 -2.22 23.93
N PRO A 603 47.76 -1.16 24.47
CA PRO A 603 47.74 -0.82 25.90
C PRO A 603 46.41 -0.24 26.40
N GLU A 604 46.26 -0.15 27.73
CA GLU A 604 44.99 0.14 28.41
C GLU A 604 44.27 1.43 27.94
N PRO A 605 42.93 1.40 27.84
CA PRO A 605 42.14 2.60 27.59
C PRO A 605 42.09 3.47 28.85
N VAL A 606 42.75 4.63 28.81
CA VAL A 606 42.67 5.66 29.86
C VAL A 606 41.20 5.99 30.13
N GLY A 607 40.76 5.73 31.37
CA GLY A 607 39.37 5.90 31.77
C GLY A 607 38.92 7.36 31.71
N ARG A 608 38.19 7.75 30.66
CA ARG A 608 37.57 9.08 30.52
C ARG A 608 36.78 9.41 31.78
N SER A 609 37.00 10.60 32.34
CA SER A 609 36.33 11.04 33.56
C SER A 609 34.89 11.47 33.27
N GLU A 610 34.07 11.56 34.32
CA GLU A 610 32.74 12.19 34.22
C GLU A 610 32.81 13.65 33.71
N ARG A 611 33.97 14.30 33.87
CA ARG A 611 34.24 15.68 33.45
C ARG A 611 34.42 15.81 31.94
N ASP A 612 35.05 14.83 31.31
CA ASP A 612 35.29 14.80 29.85
C ASP A 612 33.97 14.53 29.11
N ILE A 613 33.17 13.59 29.62
CA ILE A 613 31.82 13.32 29.13
C ILE A 613 30.93 14.56 29.31
N ALA A 614 31.02 15.26 30.44
CA ALA A 614 30.29 16.52 30.65
C ALA A 614 30.69 17.64 29.68
N LEU A 615 31.95 17.67 29.21
CA LEU A 615 32.43 18.62 28.20
C LEU A 615 31.87 18.30 26.80
N GLU A 616 31.84 17.04 26.36
CA GLU A 616 31.19 16.65 25.10
C GLU A 616 29.67 16.92 25.14
N LEU A 617 29.01 16.67 26.27
CA LEU A 617 27.58 16.95 26.48
C LEU A 617 27.25 18.47 26.40
N ALA A 618 28.22 19.35 26.67
CA ALA A 618 28.04 20.80 26.57
C ALA A 618 28.23 21.36 25.14
N HIS A 619 28.88 20.62 24.23
CA HIS A 619 29.24 21.08 22.87
C HIS A 619 28.35 20.49 21.75
N GLY A 620 27.13 20.06 22.08
CA GLY A 620 26.10 19.69 21.09
C GLY A 620 26.17 18.27 20.50
N GLY A 621 27.25 17.51 20.74
CA GLY A 621 27.38 16.11 20.26
C GLY A 621 26.32 15.13 20.82
N LEU A 622 25.58 15.58 21.85
CA LEU A 622 24.54 14.84 22.57
C LEU A 622 23.42 14.32 21.63
N GLU A 623 22.93 15.15 20.70
CA GLU A 623 21.84 14.73 19.80
C GLU A 623 22.28 13.61 18.84
N HIS A 624 23.52 13.66 18.34
CA HIS A 624 24.04 12.64 17.42
C HIS A 624 24.25 11.30 18.13
N LEU A 625 24.87 11.30 19.32
CA LEU A 625 25.05 10.10 20.13
C LEU A 625 23.72 9.50 20.60
N VAL A 626 22.77 10.32 21.06
CA VAL A 626 21.43 9.84 21.44
C VAL A 626 20.66 9.31 20.22
N HIS A 627 20.81 9.90 19.04
CA HIS A 627 20.19 9.35 17.82
C HIS A 627 20.82 8.04 17.34
N GLN A 628 22.14 7.83 17.48
CA GLN A 628 22.76 6.54 17.20
C GLN A 628 22.35 5.47 18.24
N MET A 629 22.35 5.82 19.54
CA MET A 629 21.97 4.90 20.61
C MET A 629 20.48 4.53 20.64
N LEU A 630 19.62 5.34 20.02
CA LEU A 630 18.17 5.15 19.94
C LEU A 630 17.65 4.93 18.51
N ASP A 631 18.48 4.71 17.48
CA ASP A 631 18.01 4.29 16.15
C ASP A 631 17.48 2.85 16.21
N PRO A 632 16.17 2.62 16.07
CA PRO A 632 15.63 1.28 16.20
C PRO A 632 15.37 0.61 14.83
N GLY A 633 15.72 1.26 13.70
CA GLY A 633 15.72 0.67 12.34
C GLY A 633 14.78 1.33 11.29
N PRO A 634 14.66 0.75 10.08
CA PRO A 634 13.92 1.35 8.95
C PRO A 634 12.39 1.22 9.07
N SER A 635 11.93 0.23 9.82
CA SER A 635 10.56 0.15 10.32
C SER A 635 10.38 1.04 11.56
N TRP A 636 11.38 1.87 11.90
CA TRP A 636 11.41 2.71 13.08
C TRP A 636 11.26 4.24 12.83
N SER A 637 10.88 5.03 13.85
CA SER A 637 10.60 6.48 13.73
C SER A 637 10.50 7.18 15.09
N ARG A 638 10.80 8.48 15.08
CA ARG A 638 10.48 9.43 16.15
C ARG A 638 8.98 9.49 16.43
N LEU A 639 8.66 9.94 17.64
CA LEU A 639 7.31 10.33 18.06
C LEU A 639 6.75 11.46 17.17
N TRP A 640 5.45 11.41 16.82
CA TRP A 640 4.69 12.51 16.23
C TRP A 640 4.40 13.63 17.27
N PRO A 641 3.77 14.76 16.92
CA PRO A 641 3.43 15.81 17.89
C PRO A 641 2.45 15.35 18.98
N ASP A 642 1.40 14.62 18.59
CA ASP A 642 0.29 14.21 19.46
C ASP A 642 0.61 12.97 20.32
N ASP A 643 1.73 12.30 20.00
CA ASP A 643 2.26 11.14 20.74
C ASP A 643 2.59 11.51 22.21
N PRO A 644 2.06 10.79 23.21
CA PRO A 644 2.45 11.01 24.60
C PRO A 644 3.89 10.57 24.88
N ARG A 645 4.52 11.23 25.87
CA ARG A 645 5.98 11.11 26.15
C ARG A 645 6.31 10.19 27.33
N GLN A 646 5.32 9.88 28.16
CA GLN A 646 5.39 8.89 29.23
C GLN A 646 4.10 8.06 29.29
N ALA A 647 4.22 6.82 29.75
CA ALA A 647 3.13 5.89 30.03
C ALA A 647 3.48 5.10 31.30
N GLY A 648 2.82 5.40 32.42
CA GLY A 648 3.19 4.83 33.71
C GLY A 648 4.66 5.11 34.07
N PRO A 649 5.43 4.10 34.52
CA PRO A 649 6.86 4.27 34.81
C PRO A 649 7.76 4.26 33.57
N TYR A 650 7.20 4.19 32.35
CA TYR A 650 7.98 4.05 31.11
C TYR A 650 8.01 5.34 30.28
N ARG A 651 9.22 5.79 29.93
CA ARG A 651 9.45 6.97 29.09
C ARG A 651 9.63 6.59 27.63
N LEU A 652 8.93 7.28 26.74
CA LEU A 652 8.62 6.81 25.40
C LEU A 652 9.47 7.54 24.35
N TYR A 653 9.89 6.86 23.28
CA TYR A 653 10.80 7.48 22.30
C TYR A 653 10.61 7.21 20.79
N ALA A 654 9.81 6.23 20.35
CA ALA A 654 9.72 5.92 18.91
C ALA A 654 8.45 5.17 18.43
N ARG A 655 7.60 5.81 17.56
CA ARG A 655 6.24 5.46 17.01
C ARG A 655 6.08 4.07 16.31
N TYR A 656 5.35 3.83 15.22
CA TYR A 656 5.63 2.83 14.12
C TYR A 656 5.77 3.65 12.80
N LEU A 657 6.15 3.09 11.63
CA LEU A 657 6.08 3.82 10.32
C LEU A 657 5.22 3.35 9.13
N GLY A 658 5.01 2.03 8.93
CA GLY A 658 2.88 0.14 8.73
C GLY A 658 2.03 -0.59 9.83
N GLY A 659 0.95 0.02 10.19
CA GLY A 659 1.03 0.88 11.35
C GLY A 659 -0.33 1.23 11.67
N TRP A 660 -0.62 0.91 12.91
CA TRP A 660 -1.87 0.68 13.49
C TRP A 660 -2.72 1.94 13.34
N SER A 661 -4.08 1.94 12.96
CA SER A 661 -5.56 2.47 13.29
C SER A 661 -6.21 3.11 14.60
N ARG A 662 -6.39 2.43 15.77
CA ARG A 662 -6.26 3.05 17.12
C ARG A 662 -5.05 2.79 18.16
N VAL A 663 -4.26 1.67 18.46
CA VAL A 663 -2.90 1.62 19.27
C VAL A 663 -1.54 1.45 18.56
N VAL A 664 -0.41 2.09 18.94
CA VAL A 664 0.67 2.43 17.96
C VAL A 664 2.06 1.66 18.07
N MET A 665 3.29 2.24 18.05
CA MET A 665 4.36 1.77 19.00
C MET A 665 5.17 2.84 19.74
N PHE A 666 5.50 2.66 21.02
CA PHE A 666 6.69 3.22 21.63
C PHE A 666 7.57 2.13 22.22
N LEU A 667 8.86 2.18 21.88
CA LEU A 667 9.80 1.71 22.89
C LEU A 667 9.66 2.63 24.09
N GLY A 668 9.38 2.01 25.22
CA GLY A 668 9.61 2.60 26.51
C GLY A 668 11.05 2.30 26.94
N LEU A 669 11.63 3.24 27.66
CA LEU A 669 12.68 2.94 28.63
C LEU A 669 12.00 2.83 29.99
N ASP A 670 12.29 1.76 30.72
CA ASP A 670 11.89 1.64 32.12
C ASP A 670 12.78 2.48 33.05
N THR A 671 12.55 2.40 34.36
CA THR A 671 13.36 3.14 35.35
C THR A 671 14.81 2.65 35.46
N ALA A 672 15.13 1.43 35.00
CA ALA A 672 16.50 0.94 34.86
C ALA A 672 17.14 1.38 33.53
N GLY A 673 16.33 1.82 32.56
CA GLY A 673 16.71 2.21 31.20
C GLY A 673 16.69 1.06 30.20
N GLU A 674 16.02 -0.05 30.51
CA GLU A 674 15.88 -1.19 29.62
C GLU A 674 14.81 -0.97 28.55
N THR A 675 15.07 -1.55 27.38
CA THR A 675 14.26 -1.37 26.17
C THR A 675 13.01 -2.24 26.23
N VAL A 676 11.95 -1.71 26.81
CA VAL A 676 10.64 -2.36 26.85
C VAL A 676 9.75 -1.91 25.70
N THR A 677 8.76 -2.73 25.44
CA THR A 677 7.67 -2.46 24.51
C THR A 677 6.43 -2.09 25.34
N VAL A 678 5.73 -0.98 25.04
CA VAL A 678 4.77 -0.37 25.98
C VAL A 678 3.55 0.24 25.29
N ARG A 679 2.35 -0.33 25.51
CA ARG A 679 1.11 0.19 24.91
C ARG A 679 0.21 0.98 25.85
N VAL A 680 -0.69 1.81 25.31
CA VAL A 680 -1.66 2.76 25.90
C VAL A 680 -2.73 3.20 24.90
N PRO A 681 -3.66 4.18 25.16
CA PRO A 681 -4.60 4.63 24.15
C PRO A 681 -5.11 6.07 23.82
N LEU A 682 -5.47 6.25 22.51
CA LEU A 682 -5.78 7.46 21.68
C LEU A 682 -6.78 7.28 20.51
N SER A 683 -7.46 8.38 20.10
CA SER A 683 -8.61 8.41 19.16
C SER A 683 -9.89 7.71 19.67
N THR A 684 -10.08 7.65 20.98
CA THR A 684 -10.86 6.60 21.64
C THR A 684 -11.62 7.07 22.88
N ALA A 685 -12.51 6.25 23.45
CA ALA A 685 -13.50 6.59 24.50
C ALA A 685 -13.01 6.27 25.96
N PRO A 686 -13.88 6.04 26.99
CA PRO A 686 -13.50 5.59 28.36
C PRO A 686 -13.65 4.12 28.87
N GLU A 687 -14.65 3.28 28.52
CA GLU A 687 -14.97 1.90 29.06
C GLU A 687 -14.42 0.62 28.36
N VAL A 688 -14.67 0.36 27.06
CA VAL A 688 -14.19 -0.68 26.09
C VAL A 688 -13.24 -1.69 26.64
N ALA A 689 -12.11 -1.20 27.11
CA ALA A 689 -10.92 -1.95 27.29
C ALA A 689 -10.90 -2.42 28.74
N GLU A 690 -12.01 -2.30 29.52
CA GLU A 690 -12.30 -2.73 30.91
C GLU A 690 -11.56 -3.98 31.28
N SER A 691 -11.67 -4.88 30.34
CA SER A 691 -11.19 -6.22 30.37
C SER A 691 -10.22 -6.50 29.24
N LEU A 692 -9.56 -5.52 28.63
CA LEU A 692 -8.52 -5.75 27.64
C LEU A 692 -7.26 -6.23 28.42
N ILE A 693 -7.07 -6.10 29.81
CA ILE A 693 -6.23 -6.80 30.94
C ILE A 693 -7.18 -7.66 31.74
N ARG A 694 -8.06 -8.23 30.95
CA ARG A 694 -8.77 -9.47 31.18
C ARG A 694 -8.96 -10.21 29.81
N THR A 695 -8.42 -9.64 28.72
CA THR A 695 -7.61 -10.11 27.55
C THR A 695 -6.12 -9.54 27.61
N GLU A 696 -5.02 -9.72 26.77
CA GLU A 696 -3.42 -9.62 26.68
C GLU A 696 -2.19 -9.34 27.77
N ALA A 697 -1.50 -10.33 28.47
CA ALA A 697 -1.14 -10.60 29.95
C ALA A 697 -1.49 -11.89 30.88
N GLU A 698 -2.53 -12.18 31.71
CA GLU A 698 -2.67 -13.54 32.35
C GLU A 698 -2.69 -14.77 31.41
N ALA A 699 -3.11 -14.72 30.12
CA ALA A 699 -2.81 -15.91 29.30
C ALA A 699 -1.35 -15.91 28.84
N LEU A 700 -0.68 -14.74 28.76
CA LEU A 700 0.78 -14.63 28.88
C LEU A 700 1.29 -15.31 30.14
N THR A 701 0.52 -15.30 31.23
CA THR A 701 0.84 -16.03 32.45
C THR A 701 0.57 -17.54 32.26
N ARG A 702 -0.50 -17.97 31.56
CA ARG A 702 -0.70 -19.37 31.10
C ARG A 702 0.29 -19.84 30.03
N LEU A 703 1.02 -18.91 29.42
CA LEU A 703 2.08 -19.14 28.45
C LEU A 703 3.46 -19.10 29.08
N ALA A 704 3.64 -18.28 30.11
CA ALA A 704 4.86 -18.11 30.89
C ALA A 704 6.14 -17.87 30.06
N GLY A 705 6.02 -17.26 28.86
CA GLY A 705 7.13 -17.08 27.92
C GLY A 705 7.38 -18.27 26.97
N ALA A 706 6.64 -19.37 27.10
CA ALA A 706 6.74 -20.53 26.21
C ALA A 706 6.21 -20.17 24.82
N HIS A 707 7.14 -19.89 23.90
CA HIS A 707 6.87 -19.32 22.58
C HIS A 707 6.09 -18.01 22.67
N ALA A 708 6.37 -17.23 23.71
CA ALA A 708 5.80 -15.93 24.02
C ALA A 708 6.94 -15.05 24.55
N PRO A 709 6.99 -13.73 24.31
CA PRO A 709 7.72 -12.85 25.22
C PRO A 709 7.04 -12.80 26.60
N ARG A 710 7.58 -12.05 27.56
CA ARG A 710 7.16 -12.11 28.96
C ARG A 710 6.49 -10.84 29.47
N LEU A 711 5.34 -10.98 30.14
CA LEU A 711 4.65 -9.95 30.92
C LEU A 711 5.62 -9.26 31.89
N LEU A 712 5.69 -7.93 31.88
CA LEU A 712 6.43 -7.18 32.92
C LEU A 712 5.51 -6.48 33.91
N GLY A 713 4.48 -5.76 33.46
CA GLY A 713 3.57 -5.07 34.37
C GLY A 713 2.63 -4.12 33.65
N HIS A 714 1.60 -3.64 34.35
CA HIS A 714 0.53 -2.88 33.73
C HIS A 714 -0.17 -1.89 34.67
N SER A 715 -0.70 -0.79 34.12
CA SER A 715 -1.69 0.00 34.85
C SER A 715 -2.70 0.66 33.94
N VAL A 716 -3.91 0.77 34.44
CA VAL A 716 -5.11 0.81 33.62
C VAL A 716 -6.05 1.89 34.13
N GLU A 717 -5.48 2.90 34.79
CA GLU A 717 -6.04 4.13 35.39
C GLU A 717 -5.42 5.38 34.70
N ASP A 718 -4.11 5.27 34.44
CA ASP A 718 -3.08 6.32 34.35
C ASP A 718 -3.11 7.22 33.09
N SER A 719 -4.13 8.07 32.87
CA SER A 719 -4.34 8.69 31.55
C SER A 719 -3.10 9.42 30.96
N PRO A 720 -2.52 9.00 29.81
CA PRO A 720 -2.93 7.90 28.97
C PRO A 720 -2.28 6.55 29.47
N PRO A 721 -3.06 5.49 29.77
CA PRO A 721 -2.72 4.32 30.63
C PRO A 721 -2.23 3.08 29.87
N TRP A 722 -1.65 2.06 30.49
CA TRP A 722 -0.62 1.26 29.82
C TRP A 722 -0.40 -0.22 30.22
N ILE A 723 0.43 -0.90 29.43
CA ILE A 723 1.09 -2.16 29.81
C ILE A 723 2.44 -2.31 29.10
N ALA A 724 3.39 -2.93 29.78
CA ALA A 724 4.73 -3.18 29.28
C ALA A 724 5.09 -4.68 29.33
N ALA A 725 6.00 -5.07 28.44
CA ALA A 725 6.67 -6.35 28.51
C ALA A 725 8.05 -6.36 27.85
N GLU A 726 8.71 -7.49 28.01
CA GLU A 726 9.96 -7.85 27.38
C GLU A 726 9.89 -7.68 25.86
N CYS A 727 10.73 -6.80 25.33
CA CYS A 727 11.01 -6.74 23.91
C CYS A 727 11.78 -8.01 23.53
N ALA A 728 11.33 -8.77 22.53
CA ALA A 728 12.23 -9.76 21.93
C ALA A 728 13.27 -9.04 21.07
N HIS A 729 14.43 -9.66 20.85
CA HIS A 729 15.56 -9.02 20.16
C HIS A 729 16.27 -9.93 19.14
N ARG A 730 16.77 -9.31 18.05
CA ARG A 730 17.77 -9.88 17.13
C ARG A 730 19.17 -9.57 17.62
N ARG A 731 20.09 -10.52 17.50
CA ARG A 731 21.51 -10.22 17.31
C ARG A 731 21.78 -10.06 15.82
N GLU A 732 21.96 -8.82 15.39
CA GLU A 732 22.41 -8.49 14.05
C GLU A 732 23.94 -8.65 14.00
N GLU A 733 24.46 -9.32 12.98
CA GLU A 733 25.89 -9.61 12.90
C GLU A 733 26.68 -8.30 12.73
N GLY A 734 27.76 -8.13 13.49
CA GLY A 734 28.49 -6.87 13.64
C GLY A 734 27.79 -5.77 14.48
N GLY A 735 26.51 -5.93 14.83
CA GLY A 735 25.74 -4.91 15.55
C GLY A 735 26.07 -4.84 17.07
N PRO A 736 26.33 -3.64 17.64
CA PRO A 736 26.76 -3.51 19.04
C PRO A 736 25.66 -3.75 20.09
N ARG A 737 24.37 -3.80 19.70
CA ARG A 737 23.25 -4.08 20.60
C ARG A 737 22.15 -4.93 19.95
N PRO A 738 21.36 -5.69 20.73
CA PRO A 738 20.26 -6.47 20.18
C PRO A 738 19.12 -5.57 19.69
N ARG A 739 18.85 -5.53 18.39
CA ARG A 739 17.77 -4.69 17.83
C ARG A 739 16.39 -5.29 18.15
N PRO A 740 15.34 -4.48 18.37
CA PRO A 740 13.98 -4.97 18.63
C PRO A 740 13.58 -5.96 17.56
N ALA A 741 13.49 -7.24 17.94
CA ALA A 741 13.46 -8.40 17.06
C ALA A 741 12.55 -8.08 15.89
N PRO A 742 13.10 -7.89 14.68
CA PRO A 742 12.23 -7.63 13.60
C PRO A 742 11.34 -8.83 13.36
N ASN A 743 10.21 -8.59 12.73
CA ASN A 743 9.07 -9.42 12.99
C ASN A 743 8.23 -9.40 11.74
N LEU A 744 8.04 -10.60 11.20
CA LEU A 744 8.60 -11.04 9.95
C LEU A 744 8.10 -10.36 8.61
N ARG A 745 6.99 -9.61 8.52
CA ARG A 745 6.41 -9.21 7.20
C ARG A 745 7.23 -8.42 6.18
N LEU A 746 8.31 -7.72 6.54
CA LEU A 746 9.17 -7.12 5.51
C LEU A 746 9.78 -8.20 4.60
N LEU A 747 10.11 -9.44 5.03
CA LEU A 747 11.11 -10.16 4.19
C LEU A 747 10.59 -10.57 2.83
N LEU A 748 9.72 -11.55 2.64
CA LEU A 748 9.41 -11.96 1.26
C LEU A 748 8.66 -10.85 0.45
N GLU A 749 8.46 -9.65 1.01
CA GLU A 749 8.21 -8.41 0.25
C GLU A 749 9.51 -7.76 -0.26
N GLU A 750 10.53 -7.76 0.58
CA GLU A 750 11.94 -7.41 0.35
C GLU A 750 12.70 -8.49 -0.44
N ARG A 751 12.19 -9.74 -0.55
CA ARG A 751 12.91 -10.94 -1.05
C ARG A 751 12.08 -12.08 -1.71
N GLY A 752 10.77 -11.93 -1.98
CA GLY A 752 10.02 -12.86 -2.84
C GLY A 752 9.37 -14.11 -2.19
N ALA A 753 10.06 -15.26 -2.15
CA ALA A 753 9.52 -16.57 -1.76
C ALA A 753 10.51 -17.37 -0.87
N LEU A 754 10.07 -18.49 -0.27
CA LEU A 754 10.89 -19.38 0.55
C LEU A 754 11.12 -20.75 -0.09
N GLY A 755 12.40 -21.09 -0.26
CA GLY A 755 12.82 -22.45 -0.56
C GLY A 755 12.58 -23.44 0.58
N GLU A 756 12.28 -24.67 0.17
CA GLU A 756 11.92 -25.88 0.92
C GLU A 756 12.54 -26.02 2.32
N ALA A 757 13.86 -26.15 2.45
CA ALA A 757 14.48 -26.40 3.77
C ALA A 757 14.19 -25.30 4.81
N ALA A 758 13.96 -24.07 4.33
CA ALA A 758 13.59 -22.95 5.16
C ALA A 758 12.10 -23.00 5.53
N LEU A 759 11.26 -23.33 4.55
CA LEU A 759 9.82 -23.58 4.59
C LEU A 759 9.43 -24.78 5.50
N LEU A 760 10.27 -25.81 5.60
CA LEU A 760 10.10 -26.97 6.50
C LEU A 760 10.44 -26.66 7.96
N ARG A 761 11.54 -25.94 8.22
CA ARG A 761 11.89 -25.52 9.59
C ARG A 761 11.01 -24.38 10.07
N LEU A 762 10.60 -23.50 9.15
CA LEU A 762 9.36 -22.74 9.28
C LEU A 762 8.31 -23.71 9.79
N GLY A 763 7.86 -24.69 9.00
CA GLY A 763 6.88 -25.77 9.24
C GLY A 763 6.92 -26.63 10.53
N ARG A 764 8.09 -26.89 11.12
CA ARG A 764 8.20 -27.64 12.39
C ARG A 764 8.47 -26.79 13.62
N ASP A 765 9.36 -25.79 13.55
CA ASP A 765 9.46 -24.81 14.65
C ASP A 765 8.12 -24.11 14.79
N LEU A 766 7.42 -23.97 13.64
CA LEU A 766 5.97 -24.03 13.55
C LEU A 766 5.39 -25.15 14.47
N ALA A 767 5.15 -26.38 14.00
CA ALA A 767 4.15 -27.28 14.57
C ALA A 767 4.01 -27.46 16.08
N GLU A 768 5.12 -27.46 16.80
CA GLU A 768 5.14 -27.73 18.23
C GLU A 768 4.11 -26.93 19.03
N ALA A 769 4.25 -25.62 19.12
CA ALA A 769 3.66 -24.95 20.28
C ALA A 769 2.21 -24.47 20.10
N LEU A 770 1.46 -24.95 19.12
CA LEU A 770 0.00 -24.78 19.03
C LEU A 770 -0.73 -26.00 19.55
N ARG A 771 -0.22 -27.20 19.25
CA ARG A 771 -0.40 -28.36 20.13
C ARG A 771 -0.13 -27.97 21.59
N HIS A 772 0.92 -27.17 21.87
CA HIS A 772 1.08 -26.53 23.18
C HIS A 772 0.00 -25.48 23.52
N ALA A 773 -0.36 -24.57 22.59
CA ALA A 773 -1.40 -23.55 22.80
C ALA A 773 -2.71 -24.17 23.29
N HIS A 774 -3.36 -24.98 22.46
CA HIS A 774 -4.70 -25.52 22.75
C HIS A 774 -4.65 -26.49 23.95
N GLY A 775 -3.49 -27.10 24.22
CA GLY A 775 -3.23 -27.89 25.42
C GLY A 775 -3.35 -27.13 26.74
N ALA A 776 -3.28 -25.79 26.76
CA ALA A 776 -3.65 -24.98 27.93
C ALA A 776 -4.98 -24.21 27.69
N GLY A 777 -5.86 -24.78 26.87
CA GLY A 777 -7.07 -24.15 26.35
C GLY A 777 -6.79 -23.05 25.31
N LEU A 778 -5.52 -22.78 24.97
CA LEU A 778 -5.10 -21.61 24.20
C LEU A 778 -5.21 -21.78 22.69
N VAL A 779 -6.40 -22.18 22.27
CA VAL A 779 -6.97 -22.18 20.91
C VAL A 779 -6.72 -20.82 20.19
N HIS A 780 -5.49 -20.56 19.70
CA HIS A 780 -4.97 -19.21 19.42
C HIS A 780 -6.01 -18.32 18.73
N GLY A 781 -6.39 -18.60 17.50
CA GLY A 781 -7.74 -18.19 17.10
C GLY A 781 -7.88 -16.79 16.64
N SER A 782 -6.76 -16.11 16.53
CA SER A 782 -6.72 -15.06 15.58
C SER A 782 -5.35 -14.87 14.99
N LEU A 783 -5.23 -15.26 13.73
CA LEU A 783 -4.04 -15.78 13.14
C LEU A 783 -4.02 -15.14 11.59
N ALA A 784 -3.39 -14.14 10.78
CA ALA A 784 -2.31 -12.99 10.33
C ALA A 784 -0.85 -13.03 9.78
N PRO A 785 -0.30 -12.33 8.71
CA PRO A 785 1.10 -11.85 8.68
C PRO A 785 1.35 -10.52 9.34
N HIS A 786 0.96 -10.41 10.58
CA HIS A 786 1.62 -9.46 11.43
C HIS A 786 1.57 -9.84 12.89
N CYS A 787 2.68 -10.43 13.41
CA CYS A 787 3.34 -10.34 14.74
C CYS A 787 4.62 -11.19 14.88
N VAL A 788 4.71 -12.47 14.43
CA VAL A 788 5.85 -13.44 14.65
C VAL A 788 7.16 -12.70 14.89
N LEU A 789 7.60 -12.70 16.14
CA LEU A 789 8.48 -11.72 16.74
C LEU A 789 9.74 -12.42 17.19
N LEU A 790 10.39 -13.11 16.25
CA LEU A 790 11.46 -14.00 16.65
C LEU A 790 12.60 -13.23 17.27
N PRO A 791 13.08 -13.66 18.43
CA PRO A 791 14.47 -13.52 18.76
C PRO A 791 15.32 -14.46 17.89
N ASP A 792 16.56 -14.70 18.30
CA ASP A 792 17.50 -15.52 17.55
C ASP A 792 17.19 -17.05 17.55
N ARG A 793 16.05 -17.51 18.12
CA ARG A 793 15.78 -18.95 18.37
C ARG A 793 14.32 -19.40 18.38
N GLY A 794 14.09 -20.59 17.82
CA GLY A 794 12.83 -21.32 17.86
C GLY A 794 11.80 -20.59 17.03
N VAL A 795 10.60 -20.40 17.57
CA VAL A 795 9.77 -19.29 17.11
C VAL A 795 8.90 -18.75 18.23
N GLN A 796 8.96 -17.42 18.44
CA GLN A 796 8.47 -16.74 19.63
C GLN A 796 7.42 -15.71 19.24
N LEU A 797 6.28 -15.93 19.85
CA LEU A 797 5.03 -15.84 19.16
C LEU A 797 4.02 -15.15 20.02
N VAL A 798 3.10 -14.62 19.25
CA VAL A 798 2.72 -13.24 19.40
C VAL A 798 1.31 -13.11 18.86
N GLY A 799 0.78 -11.91 18.97
CA GLY A 799 -0.62 -11.62 18.73
C GLY A 799 -1.15 -10.62 19.77
N TRP A 800 -1.33 -11.10 20.96
CA TRP A 800 -2.32 -12.11 21.09
C TRP A 800 -3.62 -11.49 21.66
N MET A 801 -4.02 -10.24 21.38
CA MET A 801 -5.12 -9.49 22.05
C MET A 801 -6.54 -10.10 22.26
N THR A 802 -7.10 -10.81 21.29
CA THR A 802 -8.37 -11.60 21.23
C THR A 802 -8.35 -12.80 20.17
N ALA A 803 -7.88 -14.10 20.28
CA ALA A 803 -7.28 -14.97 21.35
C ALA A 803 -7.83 -16.41 21.80
N SER A 804 -7.17 -17.46 22.38
CA SER A 804 -7.92 -18.35 23.38
C SER A 804 -7.25 -18.84 24.68
N VAL A 805 -8.13 -19.35 25.56
CA VAL A 805 -8.09 -20.09 26.82
C VAL A 805 -9.52 -20.70 27.02
N ASP A 806 -9.61 -21.97 27.41
CA ASP A 806 -10.82 -22.72 27.84
C ASP A 806 -12.08 -22.63 26.94
N GLY A 807 -11.93 -22.48 25.61
CA GLY A 807 -13.02 -22.81 24.66
C GLY A 807 -14.27 -21.93 24.72
N VAL A 808 -14.16 -20.68 25.17
CA VAL A 808 -15.26 -19.70 25.14
C VAL A 808 -14.97 -18.48 24.20
N PRO A 809 -14.65 -18.43 22.85
CA PRO A 809 -14.90 -17.31 21.77
C PRO A 809 -14.11 -15.91 21.21
N SER A 810 -13.82 -14.53 21.46
CA SER A 810 -14.03 -13.18 22.26
C SER A 810 -14.68 -11.91 21.68
N ARG A 811 -15.41 -11.03 22.39
CA ARG A 811 -16.39 -10.13 21.71
C ARG A 811 -15.85 -9.24 20.59
N LEU A 812 -14.85 -8.41 20.84
CA LEU A 812 -14.09 -7.80 19.74
C LEU A 812 -12.69 -8.40 19.61
N ARG A 813 -12.63 -9.71 19.89
CA ARG A 813 -12.12 -10.55 18.82
C ARG A 813 -12.75 -10.06 17.56
N ASP A 814 -14.05 -9.90 17.46
CA ASP A 814 -14.59 -9.15 16.35
C ASP A 814 -14.60 -7.62 16.50
N ALA A 815 -13.42 -6.94 16.61
CA ALA A 815 -13.08 -5.58 16.04
C ALA A 815 -11.55 -5.01 15.85
N PHE A 816 -10.41 -5.67 16.22
CA PHE A 816 -8.96 -5.43 15.80
C PHE A 816 -7.99 -6.52 15.15
N ARG A 817 -8.48 -7.22 14.14
CA ARG A 817 -7.99 -8.02 13.01
C ARG A 817 -7.72 -7.06 11.85
N ARG A 818 -7.12 -7.47 10.73
CA ARG A 818 -6.45 -6.46 9.90
C ARG A 818 -6.28 -6.60 8.44
N ASP A 819 -5.79 -7.74 8.03
CA ASP A 819 -5.48 -7.96 6.65
C ASP A 819 -6.24 -9.20 6.25
N ALA A 820 -6.75 -9.28 5.05
CA ALA A 820 -7.89 -10.15 4.78
C ALA A 820 -7.46 -11.61 4.63
N ASP A 821 -6.39 -11.76 3.89
CA ASP A 821 -6.78 -12.29 2.62
C ASP A 821 -6.61 -13.79 2.52
N PHE A 822 -6.05 -14.50 3.53
CA PHE A 822 -5.76 -15.98 3.76
C PHE A 822 -6.70 -16.84 4.62
N GLU A 823 -7.76 -16.27 5.18
CA GLU A 823 -8.65 -17.00 6.07
C GLU A 823 -9.13 -18.15 5.17
N ALA A 824 -9.23 -19.37 5.73
CA ALA A 824 -11.33 -20.90 6.97
C ALA A 824 -12.79 -20.47 7.09
N ARG A 825 -13.67 -21.02 6.25
CA ARG A 825 -15.02 -20.56 6.36
C ARG A 825 -15.52 -20.88 7.80
N GLU A 826 -14.81 -21.76 8.57
CA GLU A 826 -14.61 -21.67 10.04
C GLU A 826 -13.55 -20.76 10.68
N ALA A 827 -13.80 -19.47 10.48
CA ALA A 827 -13.12 -18.29 11.00
C ALA A 827 -13.75 -17.09 10.28
N GLN A 828 -13.90 -17.12 8.94
CA GLN A 828 -14.66 -16.09 8.21
C GLN A 828 -16.16 -16.24 8.37
N GLU A 829 -16.67 -17.44 8.45
CA GLU A 829 -18.06 -17.60 8.80
C GLU A 829 -18.15 -17.62 10.28
N ASN A 830 -17.28 -17.00 11.08
CA ASN A 830 -17.78 -16.33 12.28
C ASN A 830 -18.86 -17.03 13.14
N LEU A 831 -18.72 -18.34 13.32
CA LEU A 831 -19.83 -19.16 13.73
C LEU A 831 -19.48 -20.52 14.40
N GLY A 832 -18.98 -20.59 15.64
CA GLY A 832 -18.83 -21.87 16.37
C GLY A 832 -17.42 -22.49 16.30
N VAL A 833 -17.05 -23.10 15.16
CA VAL A 833 -15.70 -23.53 14.61
C VAL A 833 -15.04 -24.72 15.36
N THR A 834 -14.61 -26.01 15.01
CA THR A 834 -14.12 -27.23 15.91
C THR A 834 -12.63 -27.49 16.45
N THR A 835 -11.54 -27.79 15.68
CA THR A 835 -10.10 -28.00 16.09
C THR A 835 -8.90 -27.63 15.09
N ALA A 836 -9.01 -26.80 14.02
CA ALA A 836 -8.12 -26.88 12.82
C ALA A 836 -8.20 -25.78 11.70
N SER A 837 -8.45 -24.49 11.96
CA SER A 837 -8.52 -23.41 10.93
C SER A 837 -7.69 -22.12 11.12
N ASP A 838 -7.18 -21.87 12.31
CA ASP A 838 -6.19 -22.77 12.83
C ASP A 838 -5.48 -23.59 11.69
N VAL A 839 -5.33 -24.93 11.80
CA VAL A 839 -4.42 -25.81 11.04
C VAL A 839 -4.43 -25.49 9.56
N PHE A 840 -5.63 -25.22 9.02
CA PHE A 840 -5.80 -24.95 7.63
C PHE A 840 -4.80 -23.99 7.07
N ALA A 841 -4.80 -22.78 7.59
CA ALA A 841 -4.04 -21.75 6.91
C ALA A 841 -2.62 -21.81 7.42
N VAL A 842 -2.29 -22.81 8.23
CA VAL A 842 -0.91 -23.17 8.48
C VAL A 842 -0.41 -23.96 7.25
N GLY A 843 -1.30 -24.65 6.53
CA GLY A 843 -1.17 -24.84 5.07
C GLY A 843 -0.95 -23.51 4.32
N ALA A 844 -1.70 -22.45 4.57
CA ALA A 844 -1.43 -21.14 3.95
C ALA A 844 -0.03 -20.58 4.27
N ILE A 845 0.45 -20.59 5.52
CA ILE A 845 1.77 -20.09 5.96
C ILE A 845 2.80 -20.57 4.97
N LEU A 846 2.67 -21.86 4.72
CA LEU A 846 3.56 -22.66 3.93
C LEU A 846 3.32 -22.42 2.45
N PHE A 847 2.07 -22.26 1.99
CA PHE A 847 1.72 -22.07 0.57
C PHE A 847 2.35 -20.84 -0.09
N THR A 848 2.59 -19.73 0.61
CA THR A 848 3.14 -18.51 -0.01
C THR A 848 4.30 -17.88 0.77
N ALA A 849 4.70 -18.53 1.87
CA ALA A 849 6.12 -18.81 2.00
C ALA A 849 6.62 -19.47 0.70
N ALA A 850 6.11 -20.65 0.34
CA ALA A 850 6.50 -21.43 -0.84
C ALA A 850 6.41 -20.65 -2.15
N THR A 851 5.21 -20.18 -2.54
CA THR A 851 4.97 -19.62 -3.88
C THR A 851 5.31 -18.14 -4.03
N GLY A 852 5.47 -17.40 -2.93
CA GLY A 852 5.52 -15.93 -2.97
C GLY A 852 4.19 -15.25 -3.38
N GLN A 853 3.25 -15.99 -4.01
CA GLN A 853 1.92 -15.55 -4.46
C GLN A 853 0.83 -15.54 -3.39
N TRP A 854 0.47 -14.34 -2.98
CA TRP A 854 -0.82 -13.92 -2.44
C TRP A 854 -2.01 -14.81 -2.82
N ALA A 855 -2.56 -15.56 -1.85
CA ALA A 855 -3.13 -16.86 -2.14
C ALA A 855 -4.67 -16.92 -2.29
N GLY A 856 -5.40 -15.81 -2.48
CA GLY A 856 -6.87 -15.70 -2.27
C GLY A 856 -7.62 -15.23 -3.46
N ARG A 857 -6.93 -15.44 -4.55
CA ARG A 857 -7.38 -16.22 -5.68
C ARG A 857 -7.77 -17.68 -5.35
N LEU A 858 -7.35 -18.32 -4.24
CA LEU A 858 -7.68 -19.74 -3.94
C LEU A 858 -9.14 -19.98 -3.47
N HIS A 859 -10.13 -19.42 -4.16
CA HIS A 859 -11.50 -19.93 -4.08
C HIS A 859 -11.81 -21.04 -5.09
N SER A 860 -10.76 -21.60 -5.71
CA SER A 860 -10.85 -22.44 -6.91
C SER A 860 -10.03 -23.73 -6.83
N GLY A 861 -9.72 -24.23 -5.62
CA GLY A 861 -8.75 -25.31 -5.45
C GLY A 861 -7.31 -24.81 -5.42
N THR A 862 -6.45 -25.45 -4.62
CA THR A 862 -4.99 -25.30 -4.74
C THR A 862 -4.48 -26.42 -5.64
N PRO A 863 -3.77 -26.14 -6.75
CA PRO A 863 -3.11 -27.17 -7.53
C PRO A 863 -2.08 -27.90 -6.66
N ARG A 864 -2.06 -29.24 -6.65
CA ARG A 864 -1.06 -30.02 -5.87
C ARG A 864 0.36 -29.67 -6.33
N ASP A 865 0.51 -29.47 -7.64
CA ASP A 865 1.71 -29.00 -8.32
C ASP A 865 2.22 -27.63 -7.84
N ALA A 866 1.43 -26.83 -7.10
CA ALA A 866 1.95 -25.63 -6.43
C ALA A 866 2.82 -25.96 -5.20
N TRP A 867 2.60 -27.11 -4.56
CA TRP A 867 3.46 -27.64 -3.50
C TRP A 867 4.68 -28.38 -4.07
N GLU A 868 4.47 -29.14 -5.14
CA GLU A 868 5.54 -29.89 -5.82
C GLU A 868 6.56 -28.92 -6.46
N ARG A 869 6.11 -27.83 -7.09
CA ARG A 869 6.98 -26.71 -7.55
C ARG A 869 7.73 -25.99 -6.41
N ALA A 870 7.42 -26.27 -5.15
CA ALA A 870 8.10 -25.73 -3.97
C ALA A 870 8.89 -26.81 -3.18
N GLY A 871 8.99 -28.04 -3.69
CA GLY A 871 9.70 -29.15 -3.05
C GLY A 871 8.93 -29.86 -1.92
N LEU A 872 7.61 -29.63 -1.79
CA LEU A 872 6.78 -30.25 -0.75
C LEU A 872 5.81 -31.27 -1.35
N ASP A 873 6.35 -32.38 -1.84
CA ASP A 873 5.60 -33.44 -2.51
C ASP A 873 5.04 -34.52 -1.57
N GLY A 874 4.24 -35.42 -2.16
CA GLY A 874 3.68 -36.60 -1.52
C GLY A 874 2.89 -36.29 -0.24
N THR A 875 3.07 -37.11 0.80
CA THR A 875 2.29 -37.06 2.04
C THR A 875 2.26 -35.69 2.74
N LEU A 876 3.31 -34.87 2.65
CA LEU A 876 3.29 -33.53 3.24
C LEU A 876 2.59 -32.53 2.32
N GLY A 877 2.75 -32.62 1.00
CA GLY A 877 1.93 -31.85 0.05
C GLY A 877 0.43 -32.16 0.18
N ASP A 878 0.09 -33.42 0.47
CA ASP A 878 -1.27 -33.85 0.75
C ASP A 878 -1.75 -33.43 2.14
N VAL A 879 -0.95 -33.57 3.21
CA VAL A 879 -1.33 -33.07 4.53
C VAL A 879 -1.44 -31.55 4.53
N LEU A 880 -0.63 -30.80 3.79
CA LEU A 880 -0.76 -29.34 3.65
C LEU A 880 -1.90 -28.92 2.73
N SER A 881 -2.22 -29.72 1.70
CA SER A 881 -3.46 -29.57 0.92
C SER A 881 -4.69 -29.96 1.73
N GLY A 882 -4.53 -30.85 2.72
CA GLY A 882 -5.50 -31.31 3.69
C GLY A 882 -5.69 -30.33 4.85
N CYS A 883 -4.64 -29.62 5.24
CA CYS A 883 -4.75 -28.40 6.03
C CYS A 883 -5.59 -27.43 5.22
N LEU A 884 -5.16 -27.11 4.00
CA LEU A 884 -5.97 -26.33 3.08
C LEU A 884 -7.32 -26.99 2.70
N ASP A 885 -7.70 -28.15 3.25
CA ASP A 885 -8.96 -28.78 2.86
C ASP A 885 -10.13 -27.92 3.29
N PRO A 886 -11.12 -27.77 2.42
CA PRO A 886 -12.28 -27.02 2.77
C PRO A 886 -13.20 -27.62 3.86
N ASP A 887 -13.12 -28.90 4.22
CA ASP A 887 -13.95 -29.56 5.27
C ASP A 887 -13.16 -29.79 6.56
N PRO A 888 -13.74 -29.59 7.77
CA PRO A 888 -12.97 -29.63 9.02
C PRO A 888 -12.45 -31.01 9.31
N ALA A 889 -13.29 -32.02 9.09
CA ALA A 889 -13.09 -33.39 9.51
C ALA A 889 -12.10 -34.06 8.56
N VAL A 890 -12.01 -33.54 7.32
CA VAL A 890 -10.90 -33.82 6.40
C VAL A 890 -9.60 -33.15 6.85
N ARG A 891 -9.63 -32.00 7.55
CA ARG A 891 -8.37 -31.37 8.03
C ARG A 891 -7.74 -32.09 9.22
N PRO A 892 -6.40 -32.22 9.20
CA PRO A 892 -5.66 -32.74 10.35
C PRO A 892 -5.82 -31.83 11.58
N THR A 893 -5.73 -32.39 12.77
CA THR A 893 -5.73 -31.65 14.04
C THR A 893 -4.37 -31.04 14.37
N ALA A 894 -4.35 -30.21 15.42
CA ALA A 894 -3.17 -29.63 16.07
C ALA A 894 -1.97 -30.59 16.25
N ALA A 895 -2.22 -31.87 16.51
CA ALA A 895 -1.18 -32.88 16.65
C ALA A 895 -0.78 -33.51 15.29
N GLU A 896 -1.73 -33.80 14.41
CA GLU A 896 -1.49 -34.63 13.22
C GLU A 896 -0.51 -34.02 12.19
N LEU A 897 -0.60 -32.72 11.89
CA LEU A 897 0.42 -32.07 11.04
C LEU A 897 1.75 -31.82 11.81
N ALA A 898 1.77 -31.94 13.14
CA ALA A 898 2.99 -31.88 13.94
C ALA A 898 3.73 -33.21 13.86
N GLU A 899 3.00 -34.32 13.85
CA GLU A 899 3.52 -35.62 13.46
C GLU A 899 3.96 -35.63 11.99
N ALA A 900 3.20 -35.03 11.06
CA ALA A 900 3.63 -34.91 9.65
C ALA A 900 4.93 -34.11 9.47
N PHE A 901 5.18 -33.09 10.32
CA PHE A 901 6.44 -32.36 10.38
C PHE A 901 7.54 -33.01 11.24
N SER A 902 7.21 -34.04 12.02
CA SER A 902 8.15 -34.78 12.88
C SER A 902 8.65 -36.06 12.20
N GLY A 903 7.78 -36.76 11.45
CA GLY A 903 8.13 -37.96 10.68
C GLY A 903 9.08 -37.71 9.50
N ARG A 904 9.18 -36.46 9.01
CA ARG A 904 10.21 -36.05 8.03
C ARG A 904 11.42 -35.44 8.77
N PRO A 905 12.57 -36.15 8.86
CA PRO A 905 13.79 -35.52 9.34
C PRO A 905 14.20 -34.42 8.37
N ALA A 906 14.35 -33.18 8.86
CA ALA A 906 15.18 -32.22 8.14
C ALA A 906 16.59 -32.84 8.06
N SER A 907 17.13 -32.97 6.85
CA SER A 907 18.25 -33.87 6.55
C SER A 907 19.41 -33.72 7.54
N ARG A 908 20.00 -34.86 7.95
CA ARG A 908 20.95 -34.96 9.07
C ARG A 908 22.18 -34.08 8.86
N VAL A 909 22.16 -32.85 9.36
CA VAL A 909 23.39 -32.14 9.75
C VAL A 909 23.96 -32.89 10.95
N ARG A 910 24.98 -33.72 10.69
CA ARG A 910 25.55 -34.67 11.64
C ARG A 910 26.19 -33.89 12.80
N ARG A 911 25.58 -33.97 13.98
CA ARG A 911 26.00 -33.24 15.20
C ARG A 911 27.18 -33.96 15.86
N GLU A 912 28.33 -33.96 15.20
CA GLU A 912 29.57 -34.49 15.74
C GLU A 912 30.21 -33.50 16.74
N ARG A 913 30.84 -34.04 17.79
CA ARG A 913 31.42 -33.24 18.88
C ARG A 913 32.92 -33.10 18.66
N GLY A 914 33.37 -31.94 18.20
CA GLY A 914 34.79 -31.57 18.05
C GLY A 914 35.00 -30.09 18.39
N PRO A 915 36.18 -29.69 18.91
CA PRO A 915 36.39 -28.34 19.43
C PRO A 915 36.75 -27.33 18.32
N PHE A 916 35.85 -26.38 18.05
CA PHE A 916 36.02 -25.05 17.42
C PHE A 916 37.01 -24.90 16.22
N PRO A 917 36.58 -24.29 15.09
CA PRO A 917 36.09 -22.91 15.17
C PRO A 917 34.99 -22.49 14.15
N ALA A 918 34.51 -21.25 14.37
CA ALA A 918 33.81 -20.38 13.42
C ALA A 918 32.39 -20.79 12.94
N GLN A 919 31.67 -19.77 12.46
CA GLN A 919 30.38 -19.85 11.77
C GLN A 919 29.26 -20.64 12.50
N ASP A 920 28.56 -19.99 13.45
CA ASP A 920 27.08 -20.05 13.36
C ASP A 920 26.65 -18.97 12.38
N ALA A 921 27.03 -19.22 11.12
CA ALA A 921 26.56 -18.53 9.93
C ALA A 921 25.06 -18.77 9.85
N SER A 922 24.35 -18.00 10.67
CA SER A 922 23.07 -18.45 11.15
C SER A 922 22.03 -18.20 10.02
N PRO A 923 20.90 -18.93 9.92
CA PRO A 923 20.37 -19.23 8.56
C PRO A 923 19.25 -18.31 8.00
N TRP A 924 19.36 -17.64 6.82
CA TRP A 924 18.16 -17.08 6.07
C TRP A 924 18.25 -16.56 4.60
N ALA A 925 19.41 -16.43 3.98
CA ALA A 925 19.72 -15.17 3.32
C ALA A 925 19.96 -15.25 1.78
N PRO A 926 20.11 -14.10 1.09
CA PRO A 926 19.26 -13.75 -0.04
C PRO A 926 19.64 -14.49 -1.32
N VAL A 927 18.85 -14.21 -2.35
CA VAL A 927 19.34 -14.10 -3.72
C VAL A 927 19.07 -12.64 -4.15
N PRO A 928 20.00 -11.93 -4.82
CA PRO A 928 19.82 -10.52 -5.26
C PRO A 928 18.95 -10.39 -6.52
N PRO A 929 18.57 -9.18 -7.00
CA PRO A 929 18.88 -7.81 -6.53
C PRO A 929 17.62 -6.94 -6.20
N GLU A 930 17.70 -5.62 -5.91
CA GLU A 930 18.35 -5.02 -4.73
C GLU A 930 17.69 -3.66 -4.33
N ARG A 931 17.66 -2.62 -5.20
CA ARG A 931 17.42 -1.20 -4.76
C ARG A 931 16.42 -0.35 -5.56
N ASP A 932 15.52 0.36 -4.86
CA ASP A 932 15.47 1.85 -4.88
C ASP A 932 14.72 2.48 -3.65
N ARG A 933 14.61 3.82 -3.55
CA ARG A 933 14.30 4.59 -2.31
C ARG A 933 13.30 5.78 -2.45
N ARG A 934 12.33 5.86 -1.51
CA ARG A 934 11.63 7.06 -0.90
C ARG A 934 10.84 8.07 -1.79
N TRP A 935 9.82 8.73 -1.20
CA TRP A 935 9.18 9.97 -1.74
C TRP A 935 8.47 10.83 -0.65
N SER A 936 8.24 12.13 -0.92
CA SER A 936 7.61 13.15 -0.05
C SER A 936 6.78 14.18 -0.87
N PRO A 937 5.65 14.76 -0.39
CA PRO A 937 4.67 15.45 -1.25
C PRO A 937 4.93 16.94 -1.56
N ARG A 938 6.11 17.49 -1.26
CA ARG A 938 6.60 18.75 -1.86
C ARG A 938 8.02 18.52 -2.35
N ARG A 939 8.29 18.95 -3.58
CA ARG A 939 9.61 18.86 -4.22
C ARG A 939 10.51 19.97 -3.68
N GLU A 940 11.68 19.60 -3.18
CA GLU A 940 12.63 20.55 -2.60
C GLU A 940 13.37 21.32 -3.70
N PRO A 941 13.51 22.66 -3.57
CA PRO A 941 14.31 23.47 -4.48
C PRO A 941 15.82 23.24 -4.27
N PHE A 942 16.58 23.34 -5.35
CA PHE A 942 18.03 23.22 -5.34
C PHE A 942 18.67 24.36 -4.52
N THR A 943 19.70 24.03 -3.74
CA THR A 943 20.38 25.00 -2.86
C THR A 943 21.87 25.02 -3.14
N LEU A 944 22.39 26.18 -3.55
CA LEU A 944 23.79 26.41 -3.87
C LEU A 944 24.43 27.31 -2.80
N GLY A 945 25.31 26.77 -1.96
CA GLY A 945 26.06 27.59 -0.98
C GLY A 945 25.19 28.32 0.06
N GLY A 946 23.91 27.95 0.22
CA GLY A 946 22.92 28.64 1.05
C GLY A 946 21.90 29.48 0.28
N ARG A 947 22.14 29.76 -1.02
CA ARG A 947 21.14 30.34 -1.93
C ARG A 947 20.18 29.25 -2.41
N VAL A 948 18.89 29.39 -2.11
CA VAL A 948 17.83 28.56 -2.70
C VAL A 948 17.49 29.08 -4.10
N THR A 949 17.45 28.21 -5.11
CA THR A 949 17.04 28.58 -6.48
C THR A 949 15.67 28.00 -6.81
N ASP A 950 14.92 28.62 -7.73
CA ASP A 950 13.62 28.10 -8.17
C ASP A 950 13.74 26.92 -9.16
N CYS A 951 14.80 26.12 -9.06
CA CYS A 951 14.98 24.88 -9.80
C CYS A 951 14.74 23.68 -8.89
N HIS A 952 14.08 22.64 -9.40
CA HIS A 952 14.05 21.33 -8.77
C HIS A 952 14.77 20.31 -9.67
N LEU A 953 15.75 19.59 -9.13
CA LEU A 953 16.36 18.42 -9.78
C LEU A 953 15.44 17.21 -9.59
N TYR A 954 14.95 16.65 -10.69
CA TYR A 954 14.05 15.49 -10.68
C TYR A 954 14.80 14.17 -10.54
N GLU A 955 15.89 14.00 -11.30
CA GLU A 955 16.81 12.85 -11.27
C GLU A 955 18.19 13.32 -11.76
N GLY A 956 19.26 12.71 -11.24
CA GLY A 956 20.66 13.07 -11.53
C GLY A 956 21.29 13.95 -10.45
N ASP A 957 22.53 13.62 -10.07
CA ASP A 957 23.28 14.30 -9.00
C ASP A 957 24.67 14.81 -9.44
N GLY A 958 24.97 14.72 -10.74
CA GLY A 958 26.24 15.13 -11.34
C GLY A 958 27.41 14.18 -11.12
N ALA A 959 27.33 13.19 -10.21
CA ALA A 959 28.44 12.26 -10.01
C ALA A 959 28.57 11.26 -11.17
N ARG A 960 27.44 10.87 -11.77
CA ARG A 960 27.35 10.00 -12.95
C ARG A 960 26.56 10.69 -14.06
N ALA A 961 26.91 10.37 -15.31
CA ALA A 961 26.08 10.71 -16.46
C ALA A 961 24.89 9.74 -16.57
N ILE A 962 23.77 10.21 -17.13
CA ILE A 962 22.63 9.39 -17.56
C ILE A 962 22.91 8.96 -19.02
N PRO A 963 23.10 7.66 -19.31
CA PRO A 963 23.39 7.22 -20.68
C PRO A 963 22.24 7.53 -21.65
N GLU A 964 22.55 7.91 -22.90
CA GLU A 964 21.51 8.24 -23.90
C GLU A 964 20.50 7.10 -24.10
N ARG A 965 21.00 5.87 -24.22
CA ARG A 965 20.21 4.61 -24.30
C ARG A 965 19.21 4.42 -23.14
N ASN A 966 19.39 5.11 -22.01
CA ASN A 966 18.52 5.02 -20.84
C ASN A 966 17.43 6.13 -20.83
N VAL A 967 17.38 7.01 -21.83
CA VAL A 967 16.31 8.00 -22.00
C VAL A 967 15.32 7.49 -23.05
N LEU A 968 14.13 7.10 -22.61
CA LEU A 968 13.11 6.44 -23.42
C LEU A 968 11.93 7.38 -23.66
N VAL A 969 11.84 7.89 -24.89
CA VAL A 969 10.82 8.88 -25.28
C VAL A 969 9.66 8.21 -25.99
N HIS A 970 8.45 8.38 -25.45
CA HIS A 970 7.19 7.99 -26.05
C HIS A 970 6.45 9.24 -26.54
N HIS A 971 6.56 9.53 -27.84
CA HIS A 971 5.80 10.59 -28.50
C HIS A 971 4.36 10.14 -28.80
N LEU A 972 3.42 11.09 -28.72
CA LEU A 972 2.06 11.00 -29.24
C LEU A 972 1.88 12.15 -30.22
N ALA A 973 1.55 11.83 -31.47
CA ALA A 973 1.23 12.77 -32.54
C ALA A 973 -0.19 13.38 -32.37
N GLU A 974 -0.48 13.86 -31.16
CA GLU A 974 -1.72 14.52 -30.76
C GLU A 974 -1.35 15.85 -30.11
N HIS A 975 -1.94 16.95 -30.62
CA HIS A 975 -1.70 18.29 -30.07
C HIS A 975 -2.28 18.43 -28.66
N VAL A 976 -1.62 19.19 -27.81
CA VAL A 976 -1.99 19.35 -26.40
C VAL A 976 -3.32 20.09 -26.20
N ASP A 977 -4.23 19.50 -25.40
CA ASP A 977 -5.56 20.06 -25.12
C ASP A 977 -5.50 21.34 -24.27
N LEU A 978 -5.63 22.50 -24.94
CA LEU A 978 -5.66 23.81 -24.29
C LEU A 978 -7.03 24.12 -23.67
N PRO A 979 -7.11 24.59 -22.41
CA PRO A 979 -8.34 25.14 -21.80
C PRO A 979 -8.90 26.37 -22.53
N ALA A 980 -10.17 26.70 -22.24
CA ALA A 980 -10.89 27.75 -22.96
C ALA A 980 -10.30 29.16 -22.81
N GLU A 981 -9.72 29.54 -21.67
CA GLU A 981 -9.03 30.84 -21.57
C GLU A 981 -7.64 30.80 -22.20
N VAL A 982 -6.93 29.67 -22.13
CA VAL A 982 -5.61 29.50 -22.75
C VAL A 982 -5.73 29.59 -24.28
N ARG A 983 -6.76 28.97 -24.88
CA ARG A 983 -7.08 29.16 -26.31
C ARG A 983 -7.38 30.62 -26.67
N ARG A 984 -8.06 31.35 -25.78
CA ARG A 984 -8.30 32.79 -25.97
C ARG A 984 -6.99 33.59 -25.90
N TRP A 985 -6.13 33.34 -24.92
CA TRP A 985 -4.84 34.02 -24.79
C TRP A 985 -3.91 33.69 -25.96
N ARG A 986 -3.94 32.46 -26.47
CA ARG A 986 -3.26 32.06 -27.71
C ARG A 986 -3.76 32.84 -28.92
N ALA A 987 -5.07 32.99 -29.09
CA ALA A 987 -5.65 33.81 -30.16
C ALA A 987 -5.34 35.32 -30.01
N GLU A 988 -5.26 35.84 -28.78
CA GLU A 988 -4.79 37.21 -28.50
C GLU A 988 -3.31 37.39 -28.92
N ILE A 989 -2.46 36.37 -28.76
CA ILE A 989 -1.06 36.36 -29.20
C ILE A 989 -0.95 36.23 -30.73
N GLU A 990 -1.70 35.30 -31.34
CA GLU A 990 -1.72 35.08 -32.80
C GLU A 990 -2.11 36.35 -33.56
N ALA A 991 -3.15 37.07 -33.10
CA ALA A 991 -3.59 38.31 -33.71
C ALA A 991 -2.53 39.43 -33.63
N GLU A 992 -1.82 39.54 -32.50
CA GLU A 992 -0.81 40.58 -32.30
C GLU A 992 0.49 40.29 -33.06
N GLU A 993 0.99 39.06 -33.08
CA GLU A 993 2.17 38.72 -33.89
C GLU A 993 1.86 38.79 -35.41
N ALA A 994 0.64 38.44 -35.84
CA ALA A 994 0.19 38.66 -37.22
C ALA A 994 0.08 40.16 -37.57
N ARG A 995 -0.42 41.00 -36.65
CA ARG A 995 -0.44 42.47 -36.82
C ARG A 995 0.97 43.02 -37.02
N LYS A 996 1.93 42.60 -36.19
CA LYS A 996 3.34 43.00 -36.32
C LYS A 996 3.93 42.57 -37.66
N ALA A 997 3.72 41.31 -38.06
CA ALA A 997 4.19 40.80 -39.35
C ALA A 997 3.64 41.61 -40.53
N ALA A 998 2.35 41.94 -40.52
CA ALA A 998 1.72 42.79 -41.53
C ALA A 998 2.22 44.25 -41.52
N ALA A 999 2.66 44.77 -40.37
CA ALA A 999 3.25 46.09 -40.22
C ALA A 999 4.76 46.15 -40.53
N GLY A 1000 5.41 45.00 -40.78
CA GLY A 1000 6.88 44.91 -40.89
C GLY A 1000 7.61 45.08 -39.55
N GLU A 1001 6.91 45.01 -38.42
CA GLU A 1001 7.48 45.04 -37.08
C GLU A 1001 8.18 43.71 -36.74
N PRO A 1002 9.24 43.72 -35.90
CA PRO A 1002 9.83 42.50 -35.36
C PRO A 1002 8.80 41.65 -34.60
N HIS A 1003 8.54 40.46 -35.12
CA HIS A 1003 7.53 39.52 -34.62
C HIS A 1003 8.13 38.15 -34.34
N ARG A 1004 7.38 37.33 -33.61
CA ARG A 1004 7.74 35.95 -33.28
C ARG A 1004 7.13 34.98 -34.29
N TRP A 1005 7.92 34.00 -34.72
CA TRP A 1005 7.45 32.90 -35.55
C TRP A 1005 6.92 31.77 -34.67
N ASN A 1006 5.75 31.21 -35.00
CA ASN A 1006 5.28 30.02 -34.32
C ASN A 1006 6.07 28.79 -34.79
N SER A 1007 6.70 28.08 -33.87
CA SER A 1007 7.57 26.92 -34.17
C SER A 1007 7.07 25.68 -33.43
N PRO A 1008 7.07 24.48 -34.05
CA PRO A 1008 6.68 23.23 -33.38
C PRO A 1008 7.56 22.93 -32.16
N ARG A 1009 6.94 22.42 -31.10
CA ARG A 1009 7.54 22.06 -29.80
C ARG A 1009 6.86 20.81 -29.24
N PHE A 1010 7.24 20.40 -28.02
CA PHE A 1010 6.58 19.32 -27.29
C PHE A 1010 6.08 19.77 -25.92
N ALA A 1011 4.93 19.25 -25.54
CA ALA A 1011 4.44 19.24 -24.17
C ALA A 1011 4.87 17.95 -23.46
N LEU A 1012 5.50 18.07 -22.29
CA LEU A 1012 5.75 16.91 -21.42
C LEU A 1012 4.45 16.56 -20.68
N GLU A 1013 3.87 15.42 -21.00
CA GLU A 1013 2.66 14.88 -20.35
C GLU A 1013 3.01 14.07 -19.09
N GLY A 1014 4.19 13.46 -19.06
CA GLY A 1014 4.65 12.74 -17.87
C GLY A 1014 6.11 12.32 -17.95
N ILE A 1015 6.76 12.30 -16.78
CA ILE A 1015 8.12 11.80 -16.57
C ILE A 1015 8.10 10.78 -15.43
N THR A 1016 8.73 9.62 -15.65
CA THR A 1016 8.96 8.61 -14.61
C THR A 1016 10.38 8.07 -14.69
N VAL A 1017 10.94 7.65 -13.56
CA VAL A 1017 12.28 7.06 -13.47
C VAL A 1017 12.18 5.67 -12.86
N ALA A 1018 12.76 4.71 -13.57
CA ALA A 1018 13.12 3.39 -13.07
C ALA A 1018 14.65 3.32 -12.87
N ARG A 1019 15.15 2.20 -12.36
CA ARG A 1019 16.60 1.92 -12.34
C ARG A 1019 16.91 0.55 -12.92
N THR A 1020 18.09 0.40 -13.52
CA THR A 1020 18.53 -0.85 -14.14
C THR A 1020 18.76 -1.95 -13.12
N ALA A 1021 18.53 -3.20 -13.53
CA ALA A 1021 18.60 -4.39 -12.66
C ALA A 1021 20.03 -4.95 -12.44
N ASP A 1022 21.06 -4.18 -12.77
CA ASP A 1022 22.48 -4.56 -12.71
C ASP A 1022 23.34 -3.58 -11.89
N GLN A 1023 23.23 -2.27 -12.16
CA GLN A 1023 24.05 -1.21 -11.54
C GLN A 1023 23.24 -0.09 -10.89
N GLY A 1024 21.91 -0.11 -11.05
CA GLY A 1024 21.03 0.96 -10.58
C GLY A 1024 21.19 2.27 -11.35
N GLU A 1025 21.60 2.22 -12.62
CA GLU A 1025 21.56 3.41 -13.50
C GLU A 1025 20.11 3.89 -13.63
N PRO A 1026 19.83 5.21 -13.64
CA PRO A 1026 18.50 5.70 -13.93
C PRO A 1026 18.10 5.37 -15.37
N VAL A 1027 16.83 4.99 -15.54
CA VAL A 1027 16.14 4.86 -16.83
C VAL A 1027 14.97 5.84 -16.81
N VAL A 1028 15.03 6.85 -17.67
CA VAL A 1028 14.09 7.99 -17.68
C VAL A 1028 13.08 7.77 -18.80
N HIS A 1029 11.81 7.56 -18.45
CA HIS A 1029 10.72 7.47 -19.41
C HIS A 1029 10.00 8.82 -19.51
N LEU A 1030 9.88 9.34 -20.73
CA LEU A 1030 9.22 10.62 -21.06
C LEU A 1030 8.03 10.38 -21.99
N LYS A 1031 6.86 10.92 -21.65
CA LYS A 1031 5.66 10.94 -22.52
C LYS A 1031 5.45 12.34 -23.06
N LEU A 1032 5.55 12.49 -24.38
CA LEU A 1032 5.44 13.78 -25.07
C LEU A 1032 4.19 13.85 -25.94
N ARG A 1033 3.57 15.02 -26.02
CA ARG A 1033 2.52 15.38 -27.00
C ARG A 1033 2.96 16.59 -27.82
N ASP A 1034 2.35 16.79 -28.98
CA ASP A 1034 2.64 17.93 -29.83
C ASP A 1034 2.18 19.24 -29.19
N ALA A 1035 2.97 20.30 -29.38
CA ALA A 1035 2.69 21.65 -28.94
C ALA A 1035 3.38 22.65 -29.89
N ASP A 1036 3.18 23.94 -29.67
CA ASP A 1036 3.92 24.98 -30.39
C ASP A 1036 4.44 26.10 -29.47
N TYR A 1037 5.12 27.08 -30.07
CA TYR A 1037 5.68 28.20 -29.33
C TYR A 1037 4.59 29.13 -28.77
N TYR A 1038 3.47 29.30 -29.48
CA TYR A 1038 2.35 30.11 -29.02
C TYR A 1038 1.60 29.46 -27.84
N ASP A 1039 1.57 28.12 -27.75
CA ASP A 1039 1.08 27.40 -26.56
C ASP A 1039 1.93 27.71 -25.32
N PHE A 1040 3.27 27.69 -25.47
CA PHE A 1040 4.20 28.09 -24.41
C PHE A 1040 4.00 29.56 -23.99
N LEU A 1041 3.84 30.47 -24.95
CA LEU A 1041 3.53 31.88 -24.65
C LEU A 1041 2.16 32.00 -23.93
N ALA A 1042 1.14 31.27 -24.38
CA ALA A 1042 -0.23 31.34 -23.85
C ALA A 1042 -0.39 30.68 -22.47
N ALA A 1043 0.44 29.68 -22.12
CA ALA A 1043 0.37 28.97 -20.85
C ALA A 1043 1.49 29.38 -19.89
N SER A 1044 2.74 29.00 -20.18
CA SER A 1044 3.88 29.11 -19.26
C SER A 1044 4.23 30.56 -18.91
N LEU A 1045 4.19 31.49 -19.87
CA LEU A 1045 4.41 32.92 -19.60
C LEU A 1045 3.19 33.63 -18.99
N ASN A 1046 2.00 33.03 -19.05
CA ASN A 1046 0.77 33.57 -18.46
C ASN A 1046 0.37 32.85 -17.15
N LEU A 1047 1.28 32.06 -16.54
CA LEU A 1047 1.01 31.28 -15.32
C LEU A 1047 0.41 32.08 -14.16
N ASP A 1048 0.81 33.35 -14.04
CA ASP A 1048 0.36 34.30 -13.00
C ASP A 1048 -0.63 35.36 -13.51
N ARG A 1049 -1.09 35.28 -14.77
CA ARG A 1049 -2.13 36.18 -15.30
C ARG A 1049 -3.47 35.85 -14.63
N PRO A 1050 -4.15 36.84 -14.00
CA PRO A 1050 -5.49 36.62 -13.46
C PRO A 1050 -6.50 36.32 -14.58
N ARG A 1051 -7.28 35.27 -14.39
CA ARG A 1051 -8.37 34.85 -15.28
C ARG A 1051 -9.54 35.85 -15.21
N PRO A 1052 -10.16 36.21 -16.35
CA PRO A 1052 -11.42 36.95 -16.35
C PRO A 1052 -12.52 36.17 -15.62
N GLY A 1053 -13.26 36.84 -14.74
CA GLY A 1053 -14.37 36.26 -13.98
C GLY A 1053 -13.99 35.89 -12.54
N ASP A 1054 -13.10 34.90 -12.35
CA ASP A 1054 -12.73 34.39 -11.02
C ASP A 1054 -11.46 34.99 -10.40
N GLY A 1055 -10.61 35.66 -11.21
CA GLY A 1055 -9.35 36.26 -10.75
C GLY A 1055 -8.28 35.27 -10.30
N LEU A 1056 -8.48 33.96 -10.51
CA LEU A 1056 -7.49 32.93 -10.22
C LEU A 1056 -6.41 32.90 -11.30
N THR A 1057 -5.26 32.30 -10.99
CA THR A 1057 -4.14 32.12 -11.94
C THR A 1057 -3.95 30.64 -12.25
N LEU A 1058 -3.34 30.32 -13.40
CA LEU A 1058 -3.04 28.93 -13.75
C LEU A 1058 -2.14 28.26 -12.70
N ARG A 1059 -1.19 29.02 -12.12
CA ARG A 1059 -0.35 28.55 -11.01
C ARG A 1059 -1.20 28.11 -9.81
N ARG A 1060 -2.18 28.91 -9.39
CA ARG A 1060 -3.09 28.59 -8.27
C ARG A 1060 -3.99 27.38 -8.54
N LEU A 1061 -4.45 27.23 -9.77
CA LEU A 1061 -5.37 26.15 -10.16
C LEU A 1061 -4.67 24.78 -10.29
N HIS A 1062 -3.42 24.77 -10.76
CA HIS A 1062 -2.77 23.55 -11.25
C HIS A 1062 -1.43 23.21 -10.58
N LEU A 1063 -0.68 24.19 -10.07
CA LEU A 1063 0.67 23.99 -9.54
C LEU A 1063 0.74 24.13 -8.01
N GLU A 1064 -0.04 25.04 -7.42
CA GLU A 1064 -0.07 25.21 -5.96
C GLU A 1064 -0.67 23.96 -5.27
N ASN A 1065 0.06 23.44 -4.27
CA ASN A 1065 -0.30 22.28 -3.45
C ASN A 1065 -0.51 20.96 -4.21
N ARG A 1066 0.10 20.81 -5.40
CA ARG A 1066 0.20 19.53 -6.14
C ARG A 1066 1.67 19.17 -6.37
N ASP A 1067 1.94 17.92 -6.74
CA ASP A 1067 3.25 17.59 -7.32
C ASP A 1067 3.29 18.18 -8.75
N PRO A 1068 4.27 19.02 -9.12
CA PRO A 1068 4.41 19.56 -10.46
C PRO A 1068 4.42 18.52 -11.59
N VAL A 1069 4.79 17.27 -11.31
CA VAL A 1069 4.81 16.16 -12.29
C VAL A 1069 3.41 15.58 -12.56
N HIS A 1070 2.39 16.13 -11.90
CA HIS A 1070 0.97 15.89 -12.18
C HIS A 1070 0.26 17.18 -12.63
N ALA A 1071 1.02 18.17 -13.12
CA ALA A 1071 0.47 19.30 -13.85
C ALA A 1071 -0.12 18.84 -15.20
N PRO A 1072 -1.20 19.48 -15.70
CA PRO A 1072 -1.68 19.24 -17.05
C PRO A 1072 -0.61 19.57 -18.11
N ALA A 1073 -0.51 18.74 -19.14
CA ALA A 1073 0.52 18.85 -20.19
C ALA A 1073 0.62 20.25 -20.83
N PHE A 1074 -0.50 20.97 -20.98
CA PHE A 1074 -0.52 22.32 -21.58
C PHE A 1074 0.27 23.37 -20.79
N LEU A 1075 0.64 23.12 -19.53
CA LEU A 1075 1.53 23.98 -18.76
C LEU A 1075 3.01 23.66 -19.01
N SER A 1076 3.30 22.43 -19.43
CA SER A 1076 4.62 21.87 -19.72
C SER A 1076 4.96 21.89 -21.23
N SER A 1077 4.34 22.78 -22.02
CA SER A 1077 4.53 22.98 -23.47
C SER A 1077 5.92 23.50 -23.90
N SER A 1078 6.95 23.23 -23.11
CA SER A 1078 8.34 23.60 -23.40
C SER A 1078 9.30 22.68 -22.64
N LEU A 1079 9.84 21.70 -23.37
CA LEU A 1079 10.98 20.86 -22.97
C LEU A 1079 12.21 21.24 -23.80
N GLY A 1080 13.40 21.32 -23.17
CA GLY A 1080 14.64 21.72 -23.84
C GLY A 1080 15.90 21.06 -23.29
N VAL A 1081 17.05 21.48 -23.81
CA VAL A 1081 18.39 21.15 -23.32
C VAL A 1081 19.09 22.42 -22.82
N ILE A 1082 19.86 22.29 -21.74
CA ILE A 1082 20.76 23.34 -21.25
C ILE A 1082 22.14 22.75 -20.98
N VAL A 1083 23.20 23.43 -21.42
CA VAL A 1083 24.57 22.87 -21.41
C VAL A 1083 25.53 23.82 -20.67
N ALA A 1084 26.33 23.26 -19.76
CA ALA A 1084 27.52 23.91 -19.22
C ALA A 1084 28.75 23.52 -20.07
N VAL A 1085 29.47 24.51 -20.59
CA VAL A 1085 30.60 24.34 -21.52
C VAL A 1085 31.92 24.67 -20.85
N GLU A 1086 32.85 23.72 -20.94
CA GLU A 1086 34.22 23.78 -20.42
C GLU A 1086 35.21 23.75 -21.59
N THR A 1087 36.03 24.78 -21.77
CA THR A 1087 37.09 24.82 -22.79
C THR A 1087 38.32 24.05 -22.29
N GLY A 1088 38.83 23.12 -23.10
CA GLY A 1088 39.94 22.26 -22.73
C GLY A 1088 41.32 22.90 -22.89
N ALA A 1089 41.48 23.79 -23.88
CA ALA A 1089 42.79 24.38 -24.20
C ALA A 1089 43.28 25.39 -23.14
N ASP A 1090 42.37 26.07 -22.45
CA ASP A 1090 42.65 27.10 -21.44
C ASP A 1090 41.84 26.97 -20.14
N GLY A 1091 41.06 25.89 -19.99
CA GLY A 1091 40.41 25.50 -18.74
C GLY A 1091 39.36 26.48 -18.24
N LYS A 1092 38.48 27.00 -19.11
CA LYS A 1092 37.42 27.97 -18.72
C LYS A 1092 36.03 27.36 -18.74
N MET A 1093 35.23 27.66 -17.71
CA MET A 1093 33.79 27.54 -17.72
C MET A 1093 33.17 28.76 -18.39
N LEU A 1094 32.36 28.55 -19.43
CA LEU A 1094 31.65 29.60 -20.15
C LEU A 1094 30.28 29.88 -19.50
N PHE A 1095 29.98 31.15 -19.25
CA PHE A 1095 28.65 31.64 -18.88
C PHE A 1095 28.12 32.57 -19.97
N ALA A 1096 26.90 32.32 -20.43
CA ALA A 1096 26.19 33.23 -21.32
C ALA A 1096 25.15 34.06 -20.56
N ARG A 1097 24.90 35.28 -21.02
CA ARG A 1097 23.88 36.17 -20.49
C ARG A 1097 22.84 36.46 -21.56
N SER A 1098 21.59 36.08 -21.29
CA SER A 1098 20.49 36.22 -22.25
C SER A 1098 20.24 37.66 -22.67
N SER A 1099 19.90 37.86 -23.94
CA SER A 1099 19.66 39.17 -24.52
C SER A 1099 18.32 39.78 -24.06
N PRO A 1100 18.08 41.08 -24.33
CA PRO A 1100 16.83 41.75 -23.94
C PRO A 1100 15.58 41.21 -24.65
N HIS A 1101 15.73 40.43 -25.71
CA HIS A 1101 14.65 40.01 -26.61
C HIS A 1101 14.10 38.60 -26.31
N VAL A 1102 14.80 37.82 -25.47
CA VAL A 1102 14.42 36.47 -25.06
C VAL A 1102 13.14 36.51 -24.21
N ALA A 1103 12.14 35.69 -24.57
CA ALA A 1103 10.79 35.78 -24.01
C ALA A 1103 10.63 35.28 -22.56
N GLY A 1104 11.58 34.51 -22.04
CA GLY A 1104 11.56 33.97 -20.66
C GLY A 1104 12.26 34.90 -19.65
N TYR A 1105 13.58 34.78 -19.55
CA TYR A 1105 14.40 35.58 -18.62
C TYR A 1105 15.40 36.45 -19.39
N PRO A 1106 15.03 37.64 -19.87
CA PRO A 1106 15.98 38.56 -20.51
C PRO A 1106 17.01 39.13 -19.52
N ARG A 1107 18.22 39.43 -20.02
CA ARG A 1107 19.34 40.05 -19.28
C ARG A 1107 19.88 39.26 -18.08
N ARG A 1108 19.69 37.94 -18.04
CA ARG A 1108 20.12 37.05 -16.94
C ARG A 1108 21.25 36.11 -17.36
N TRP A 1109 22.14 35.81 -16.42
CA TRP A 1109 23.08 34.71 -16.55
C TRP A 1109 22.31 33.38 -16.64
N ASN A 1110 22.66 32.59 -17.65
CA ASN A 1110 22.01 31.34 -18.02
C ASN A 1110 23.07 30.23 -18.21
N ALA A 1111 22.65 29.07 -18.71
CA ALA A 1111 23.54 28.05 -19.25
C ALA A 1111 24.47 28.63 -20.34
N SER A 1112 25.55 27.91 -20.66
CA SER A 1112 26.51 28.32 -21.69
C SER A 1112 25.90 28.29 -23.10
N VAL A 1113 25.00 27.32 -23.34
CA VAL A 1113 24.09 27.23 -24.50
C VAL A 1113 22.75 26.61 -24.09
N SER A 1114 21.67 26.87 -24.82
CA SER A 1114 20.33 26.32 -24.53
C SER A 1114 19.41 26.28 -25.75
N GLU A 1115 18.86 25.09 -26.08
CA GLU A 1115 17.99 24.88 -27.25
C GLU A 1115 16.69 24.17 -26.84
N GLY A 1116 15.59 24.46 -27.53
CA GLY A 1116 14.30 23.78 -27.35
C GLY A 1116 14.19 22.51 -28.19
N LEU A 1117 13.51 21.48 -27.68
CA LEU A 1117 13.11 20.36 -28.54
C LEU A 1117 12.01 20.83 -29.49
N SER A 1118 12.19 20.58 -30.78
CA SER A 1118 11.31 21.01 -31.86
C SER A 1118 10.93 19.86 -32.78
N GLY A 1119 9.63 19.70 -33.05
CA GLY A 1119 9.14 18.70 -34.01
C GLY A 1119 9.65 18.86 -35.43
N ALA A 1120 10.22 20.02 -35.79
CA ALA A 1120 10.84 20.25 -37.10
C ALA A 1120 12.30 19.75 -37.21
N HIS A 1121 12.94 19.38 -36.09
CA HIS A 1121 14.37 19.05 -36.03
C HIS A 1121 14.72 17.81 -35.18
N ASP A 1122 13.92 17.50 -34.17
CA ASP A 1122 14.18 16.44 -33.20
C ASP A 1122 13.29 15.20 -33.39
N LEU A 1123 12.35 15.21 -34.36
CA LEU A 1123 11.62 14.02 -34.84
C LEU A 1123 12.32 13.42 -36.07
N PRO A 1124 12.93 12.24 -35.96
CA PRO A 1124 13.58 11.59 -37.09
C PRO A 1124 12.56 11.05 -38.12
N PRO A 1125 12.76 11.29 -39.43
CA PRO A 1125 11.84 10.82 -40.48
C PRO A 1125 11.88 9.30 -40.70
N ASP A 1126 12.84 8.59 -40.10
CA ASP A 1126 12.93 7.13 -40.08
C ASP A 1126 12.19 6.48 -38.89
N GLY A 1127 11.59 7.29 -38.01
CA GLY A 1127 10.89 6.83 -36.80
C GLY A 1127 11.81 6.42 -35.65
N SER A 1128 13.11 6.74 -35.70
CA SER A 1128 14.02 6.53 -34.57
C SER A 1128 13.71 7.46 -33.37
N PRO A 1129 14.13 7.11 -32.13
CA PRO A 1129 13.79 7.89 -30.95
C PRO A 1129 14.43 9.29 -30.90
N ILE A 1130 13.72 10.24 -30.26
CA ILE A 1130 14.18 11.62 -30.06
C ILE A 1130 15.48 11.65 -29.22
N SER A 1131 16.58 12.13 -29.82
CA SER A 1131 17.91 12.22 -29.19
C SER A 1131 18.18 13.59 -28.56
N PHE A 1132 18.26 13.63 -27.23
CA PHE A 1132 18.68 14.83 -26.50
C PHE A 1132 20.15 15.21 -26.75
N HIS A 1133 21.03 14.25 -27.11
CA HIS A 1133 22.42 14.57 -27.45
C HIS A 1133 22.51 15.25 -28.82
N ALA A 1134 21.63 14.90 -29.78
CA ALA A 1134 21.50 15.62 -31.05
C ALA A 1134 21.01 17.07 -30.82
N THR A 1135 20.00 17.28 -29.97
CA THR A 1135 19.55 18.63 -29.58
C THR A 1135 20.66 19.44 -28.92
N ALA A 1136 21.43 18.85 -28.00
CA ALA A 1136 22.55 19.53 -27.33
C ALA A 1136 23.72 19.84 -28.27
N ARG A 1137 24.03 18.97 -29.24
CA ARG A 1137 24.98 19.27 -30.33
C ARG A 1137 24.47 20.38 -31.24
N ARG A 1138 23.16 20.47 -31.50
CA ARG A 1138 22.55 21.58 -32.25
C ARG A 1138 22.74 22.92 -31.52
N ALA A 1139 22.55 22.98 -30.20
CA ALA A 1139 22.80 24.18 -29.40
C ALA A 1139 24.26 24.68 -29.53
N LEU A 1140 25.24 23.79 -29.31
CA LEU A 1140 26.67 24.10 -29.45
C LEU A 1140 27.03 24.61 -30.85
N ARG A 1141 26.42 24.04 -31.90
CA ARG A 1141 26.59 24.48 -33.29
C ARG A 1141 26.01 25.87 -33.54
N LYS A 1142 24.79 26.14 -33.07
CA LYS A 1142 24.06 27.40 -33.29
C LYS A 1142 24.66 28.59 -32.55
N GLU A 1143 25.04 28.40 -31.30
CA GLU A 1143 25.38 29.48 -30.37
C GLU A 1143 26.89 29.69 -30.23
N LEU A 1144 27.71 28.64 -30.40
CA LEU A 1144 29.18 28.72 -30.31
C LEU A 1144 29.90 28.45 -31.64
N GLY A 1145 29.17 28.02 -32.67
CA GLY A 1145 29.76 27.66 -33.97
C GLY A 1145 30.59 26.38 -33.93
N VAL A 1146 30.33 25.46 -33.01
CA VAL A 1146 31.01 24.15 -32.91
C VAL A 1146 30.55 23.23 -34.05
N THR A 1147 31.47 22.69 -34.84
CA THR A 1147 31.18 21.86 -36.01
C THR A 1147 31.15 20.37 -35.66
N ALA A 1148 30.98 19.50 -36.67
CA ALA A 1148 31.12 18.05 -36.51
C ALA A 1148 32.60 17.58 -36.48
N GLU A 1149 33.54 18.45 -36.83
CA GLU A 1149 34.99 18.16 -36.82
C GLU A 1149 35.63 18.46 -35.46
N ASP A 1150 35.04 19.38 -34.69
CA ASP A 1150 35.46 19.67 -33.32
C ASP A 1150 35.19 18.48 -32.39
N ARG A 1151 36.16 18.13 -31.55
CA ARG A 1151 35.95 17.12 -30.51
C ARG A 1151 35.07 17.72 -29.40
N VAL A 1152 34.03 16.99 -29.03
CA VAL A 1152 33.09 17.36 -27.96
C VAL A 1152 32.81 16.14 -27.10
N GLU A 1153 33.25 16.19 -25.84
CA GLU A 1153 32.85 15.25 -24.80
C GLU A 1153 31.53 15.75 -24.20
N LEU A 1154 30.44 15.00 -24.37
CA LEU A 1154 29.08 15.46 -24.03
C LEU A 1154 28.40 14.45 -23.10
N GLU A 1155 27.97 14.91 -21.93
CA GLU A 1155 27.37 14.07 -20.88
C GLU A 1155 26.07 14.67 -20.36
N LEU A 1156 24.96 13.92 -20.44
CA LEU A 1156 23.71 14.23 -19.75
C LEU A 1156 23.87 13.97 -18.25
N LEU A 1157 23.62 14.96 -17.39
CA LEU A 1157 23.85 14.89 -15.95
C LEU A 1157 22.57 14.74 -15.12
N ALA A 1158 21.47 15.37 -15.57
CA ALA A 1158 20.21 15.43 -14.82
C ALA A 1158 19.02 15.84 -15.69
N PHE A 1159 17.82 15.65 -15.14
CA PHE A 1159 16.60 16.36 -15.57
C PHE A 1159 16.16 17.33 -14.47
N GLY A 1160 15.88 18.57 -14.84
CA GLY A 1160 15.44 19.62 -13.91
C GLY A 1160 14.21 20.39 -14.39
N LEU A 1161 13.52 21.00 -13.44
CA LEU A 1161 12.29 21.77 -13.62
C LEU A 1161 12.47 23.19 -13.08
N ASP A 1162 12.18 24.20 -13.91
CA ASP A 1162 11.97 25.58 -13.48
C ASP A 1162 10.61 25.71 -12.79
N LEU A 1163 10.59 26.05 -11.49
CA LEU A 1163 9.37 26.17 -10.69
C LEU A 1163 8.59 27.48 -10.93
N ARG A 1164 9.21 28.50 -11.55
CA ARG A 1164 8.55 29.75 -11.94
C ARG A 1164 7.81 29.56 -13.26
N LEU A 1165 8.50 29.20 -14.34
CA LEU A 1165 7.90 29.08 -15.68
C LEU A 1165 7.35 27.67 -15.99
N HIS A 1166 7.54 26.71 -15.10
CA HIS A 1166 7.13 25.31 -15.28
C HIS A 1166 7.73 24.67 -16.55
N GLN A 1167 8.97 25.05 -16.88
CA GLN A 1167 9.71 24.53 -18.03
C GLN A 1167 10.64 23.40 -17.61
N TRP A 1168 10.70 22.35 -18.42
CA TRP A 1168 11.58 21.21 -18.20
C TRP A 1168 12.85 21.33 -19.03
N ALA A 1169 13.98 20.92 -18.47
CA ALA A 1169 15.24 20.87 -19.20
C ALA A 1169 16.09 19.63 -18.83
N ALA A 1170 16.73 19.05 -19.85
CA ALA A 1170 17.82 18.09 -19.71
C ALA A 1170 19.15 18.85 -19.55
N PHE A 1171 19.92 18.50 -18.53
CA PHE A 1171 21.11 19.24 -18.09
C PHE A 1171 22.37 18.54 -18.57
N PHE A 1172 23.19 19.18 -19.40
CA PHE A 1172 24.41 18.60 -19.97
C PHE A 1172 25.69 19.29 -19.49
N ARG A 1173 26.80 18.54 -19.43
CA ARG A 1173 28.16 19.09 -19.50
C ARG A 1173 28.75 18.80 -20.87
N ALA A 1174 29.39 19.79 -21.47
CA ALA A 1174 30.20 19.65 -22.66
C ALA A 1174 31.64 20.10 -22.38
N VAL A 1175 32.63 19.29 -22.75
CA VAL A 1175 34.04 19.71 -22.84
C VAL A 1175 34.41 19.86 -24.31
N LEU A 1176 35.16 20.91 -24.62
CA LEU A 1176 35.71 21.19 -25.95
C LEU A 1176 37.24 21.07 -25.85
N PRO A 1177 37.85 19.86 -25.97
CA PRO A 1177 39.24 19.63 -25.58
C PRO A 1177 40.24 20.50 -26.33
N ASP A 1178 39.98 20.75 -27.61
CA ASP A 1178 40.92 21.37 -28.54
C ASP A 1178 40.63 22.87 -28.79
N LEU A 1179 39.69 23.49 -28.03
CA LEU A 1179 39.26 24.89 -28.20
C LEU A 1179 39.43 25.70 -26.92
N GLY A 1180 39.84 26.98 -27.05
CA GLY A 1180 39.93 27.94 -25.95
C GLY A 1180 38.98 29.14 -26.08
N GLU A 1181 39.05 30.05 -25.09
CA GLU A 1181 38.28 31.31 -25.07
C GLU A 1181 38.47 32.13 -26.36
N GLU A 1182 39.70 32.23 -26.86
CA GLU A 1182 39.98 32.95 -28.10
C GLU A 1182 39.29 32.35 -29.33
N ASP A 1183 39.17 31.01 -29.42
CA ASP A 1183 38.57 30.35 -30.58
C ASP A 1183 37.07 30.56 -30.65
N LEU A 1184 36.39 30.49 -29.50
CA LEU A 1184 34.96 30.82 -29.41
C LEU A 1184 34.72 32.31 -29.71
N ARG A 1185 35.60 33.20 -29.22
CA ARG A 1185 35.56 34.63 -29.60
C ARG A 1185 35.83 34.86 -31.10
N ARG A 1186 36.75 34.12 -31.72
CA ARG A 1186 37.00 34.13 -33.18
C ARG A 1186 35.78 33.63 -33.97
N ARG A 1187 35.06 32.61 -33.49
CA ARG A 1187 33.83 32.09 -34.10
C ARG A 1187 32.69 33.12 -34.02
N TRP A 1188 32.40 33.70 -32.85
CA TRP A 1188 31.41 34.78 -32.72
C TRP A 1188 31.70 36.01 -33.58
N ALA A 1189 32.98 36.35 -33.79
CA ALA A 1189 33.40 37.45 -34.67
C ALA A 1189 33.12 37.16 -36.15
N ARG A 1190 33.19 35.89 -36.59
CA ARG A 1190 32.82 35.44 -37.94
C ARG A 1190 31.29 35.31 -38.13
N GLY A 1191 30.56 35.13 -37.02
CA GLY A 1191 29.12 34.95 -36.99
C GLY A 1191 28.72 33.54 -36.56
N VAL A 1192 27.63 33.45 -35.79
CA VAL A 1192 26.98 32.21 -35.36
C VAL A 1192 25.46 32.39 -35.56
N GLU A 1193 24.73 31.30 -35.72
CA GLU A 1193 23.32 31.27 -36.12
C GLU A 1193 22.43 32.07 -35.16
N ASP A 1194 22.51 31.77 -33.87
CA ASP A 1194 21.66 32.36 -32.83
C ASP A 1194 22.39 33.42 -31.97
N ARG A 1195 23.27 34.22 -32.62
CA ARG A 1195 24.03 35.32 -31.98
C ARG A 1195 23.15 36.36 -31.25
N TRP A 1196 21.86 36.40 -31.55
CA TRP A 1196 20.89 37.35 -30.98
C TRP A 1196 20.34 36.93 -29.60
N GLU A 1197 20.56 35.68 -29.17
CA GLU A 1197 20.01 35.15 -27.90
C GLU A 1197 20.78 35.61 -26.66
N HIS A 1198 22.03 36.06 -26.79
CA HIS A 1198 22.87 36.51 -25.67
C HIS A 1198 23.37 37.96 -25.86
N ASP A 1199 23.45 38.76 -24.78
CA ASP A 1199 24.06 40.10 -24.79
C ASP A 1199 25.53 40.13 -24.35
N SER A 1200 26.00 39.11 -23.61
CA SER A 1200 27.37 39.04 -23.10
C SER A 1200 27.78 37.62 -22.68
N HIS A 1201 29.10 37.38 -22.63
CA HIS A 1201 29.70 36.10 -22.24
C HIS A 1201 30.84 36.32 -21.24
N ALA A 1202 30.95 35.46 -20.23
CA ALA A 1202 32.05 35.44 -19.26
C ALA A 1202 32.77 34.08 -19.27
N PHE A 1203 34.10 34.13 -19.16
CA PHE A 1203 34.96 32.94 -19.11
C PHE A 1203 35.70 32.93 -17.77
N VAL A 1204 35.31 32.00 -16.91
CA VAL A 1204 35.82 31.85 -15.54
C VAL A 1204 36.70 30.60 -15.50
N PRO A 1205 37.82 30.54 -14.77
CA PRO A 1205 38.55 29.28 -14.58
C PRO A 1205 37.63 28.15 -14.14
N ALA A 1206 37.72 26.97 -14.75
CA ALA A 1206 36.82 25.84 -14.55
C ALA A 1206 37.04 25.09 -13.21
N ASP A 1207 37.77 25.69 -12.27
CA ASP A 1207 37.92 25.16 -10.93
C ASP A 1207 36.67 25.45 -10.05
N PRO A 1208 36.40 24.61 -9.03
CA PRO A 1208 35.21 24.78 -8.21
C PRO A 1208 35.16 26.07 -7.38
N ASP A 1209 36.27 26.69 -6.99
CA ASP A 1209 36.24 27.94 -6.23
C ASP A 1209 35.88 29.12 -7.14
N SER A 1210 36.56 29.29 -8.26
CA SER A 1210 36.32 30.39 -9.22
C SER A 1210 34.89 30.39 -9.76
N VAL A 1211 34.36 29.22 -10.16
CA VAL A 1211 32.98 29.09 -10.64
C VAL A 1211 31.95 29.40 -9.56
N LEU A 1212 32.15 28.91 -8.33
CA LEU A 1212 31.18 29.15 -7.25
C LEU A 1212 31.24 30.59 -6.73
N ASP A 1213 32.41 31.22 -6.73
CA ASP A 1213 32.53 32.64 -6.41
C ASP A 1213 31.80 33.50 -7.44
N PHE A 1214 32.04 33.29 -8.75
CA PHE A 1214 31.31 34.00 -9.81
C PHE A 1214 29.79 33.85 -9.69
N ILE A 1215 29.28 32.64 -9.35
CA ILE A 1215 27.83 32.44 -9.20
C ILE A 1215 27.27 33.18 -7.97
N LEU A 1216 28.00 33.22 -6.86
CA LEU A 1216 27.55 33.82 -5.60
C LEU A 1216 27.67 35.34 -5.56
N GLU A 1217 28.69 35.92 -6.22
CA GLU A 1217 28.86 37.38 -6.37
C GLU A 1217 27.67 38.03 -7.10
N GLN A 1218 27.09 37.34 -8.08
CA GLN A 1218 25.91 37.82 -8.79
C GLN A 1218 24.65 37.67 -7.90
N PRO A 1219 23.76 38.67 -7.85
CA PRO A 1219 22.55 38.61 -7.03
C PRO A 1219 21.54 37.59 -7.58
N ASP A 1220 20.71 37.03 -6.71
CA ASP A 1220 19.77 35.92 -7.01
C ASP A 1220 18.90 36.16 -8.25
N ARG A 1221 18.44 37.40 -8.45
CA ARG A 1221 17.60 37.79 -9.59
C ARG A 1221 18.35 37.90 -10.93
N ALA A 1222 19.69 37.84 -10.92
CA ALA A 1222 20.51 37.86 -12.13
C ALA A 1222 20.59 36.48 -12.81
N TRP A 1223 20.15 35.39 -12.18
CA TRP A 1223 20.22 34.03 -12.72
C TRP A 1223 18.89 33.53 -13.30
N ALA A 1224 18.95 32.74 -14.37
CA ALA A 1224 17.88 31.81 -14.73
C ALA A 1224 17.84 30.65 -13.71
N PRO A 1225 16.67 30.15 -13.25
CA PRO A 1225 16.59 29.27 -12.08
C PRO A 1225 17.43 27.99 -12.13
N CYS A 1226 17.49 27.35 -13.30
CA CYS A 1226 18.19 26.08 -13.52
C CYS A 1226 19.71 26.23 -13.70
N ALA A 1227 20.20 27.40 -14.10
CA ALA A 1227 21.61 27.57 -14.47
C ALA A 1227 22.59 27.35 -13.28
N PRO A 1228 22.37 27.88 -12.06
CA PRO A 1228 23.26 27.60 -10.92
C PRO A 1228 23.33 26.11 -10.55
N ALA A 1229 22.24 25.35 -10.77
CA ALA A 1229 22.22 23.91 -10.55
C ALA A 1229 23.04 23.17 -11.63
N LEU A 1230 22.82 23.50 -12.90
CA LEU A 1230 23.57 22.98 -14.05
C LEU A 1230 25.09 23.10 -13.86
N PHE A 1231 25.61 24.29 -13.56
CA PHE A 1231 27.05 24.50 -13.36
C PHE A 1231 27.59 23.77 -12.14
N CYS A 1232 26.80 23.62 -11.07
CA CYS A 1232 27.19 22.81 -9.92
C CYS A 1232 27.32 21.32 -10.27
N LEU A 1233 26.38 20.76 -11.03
CA LEU A 1233 26.47 19.36 -11.47
C LEU A 1233 27.65 19.15 -12.42
N ALA A 1234 27.95 20.11 -13.30
CA ALA A 1234 29.11 20.07 -14.19
C ALA A 1234 30.44 20.08 -13.41
N LEU A 1235 30.56 20.91 -12.37
CA LEU A 1235 31.71 20.89 -11.45
C LEU A 1235 31.85 19.53 -10.75
N VAL A 1236 30.75 18.97 -10.24
CA VAL A 1236 30.76 17.65 -9.58
C VAL A 1236 31.25 16.58 -10.56
N ARG A 1237 30.75 16.58 -11.80
CA ARG A 1237 31.18 15.63 -12.83
C ARG A 1237 32.66 15.76 -13.16
N GLY A 1238 33.15 16.98 -13.37
CA GLY A 1238 34.56 17.26 -13.60
C GLY A 1238 35.47 16.83 -12.44
N ALA A 1239 35.03 17.01 -11.20
CA ALA A 1239 35.78 16.56 -10.01
C ALA A 1239 35.82 15.03 -9.88
N VAL A 1240 34.72 14.34 -10.17
CA VAL A 1240 34.66 12.86 -10.23
C VAL A 1240 35.57 12.32 -11.33
N LEU A 1241 35.56 12.91 -12.53
CA LEU A 1241 36.43 12.50 -13.64
C LEU A 1241 37.92 12.70 -13.31
N ARG A 1242 38.29 13.82 -12.67
CA ARG A 1242 39.67 14.07 -12.19
C ARG A 1242 40.17 13.06 -11.15
N ARG A 1243 39.27 12.28 -10.52
CA ARG A 1243 39.59 11.18 -9.59
C ARG A 1243 39.37 9.80 -10.22
N GLY A 1244 39.46 9.70 -11.55
CA GLY A 1244 39.33 8.44 -12.28
C GLY A 1244 37.91 7.83 -12.25
N GLY A 1245 36.88 8.64 -11.97
CA GLY A 1245 35.49 8.19 -11.85
C GLY A 1245 35.00 7.94 -10.41
N ASP A 1246 35.84 8.17 -9.39
CA ASP A 1246 35.46 8.09 -7.98
C ASP A 1246 34.38 9.13 -7.61
N PRO A 1247 33.15 8.70 -7.21
CA PRO A 1247 32.07 9.60 -6.79
C PRO A 1247 32.43 10.54 -5.63
N ALA A 1248 33.47 10.22 -4.83
CA ALA A 1248 33.93 11.10 -3.75
C ALA A 1248 34.49 12.44 -4.27
N GLY A 1249 34.76 12.61 -5.57
CA GLY A 1249 35.09 13.91 -6.16
C GLY A 1249 34.02 14.99 -5.97
N ARG A 1250 32.77 14.58 -5.74
CA ARG A 1250 31.70 15.48 -5.27
C ARG A 1250 32.08 16.25 -4.00
N LEU A 1251 32.83 15.64 -3.08
CA LEU A 1251 33.22 16.25 -1.81
C LEU A 1251 34.18 17.44 -2.00
N ASP A 1252 34.94 17.49 -3.09
CA ASP A 1252 35.85 18.60 -3.42
C ASP A 1252 35.05 19.85 -3.80
N VAL A 1253 33.95 19.67 -4.54
CA VAL A 1253 33.01 20.74 -4.89
C VAL A 1253 32.23 21.17 -3.66
N GLU A 1254 31.76 20.25 -2.81
CA GLU A 1254 31.13 20.61 -1.53
C GLU A 1254 32.12 21.33 -0.59
N ALA A 1255 33.41 21.02 -0.65
CA ALA A 1255 34.44 21.77 0.07
C ALA A 1255 34.63 23.18 -0.50
N ALA A 1256 34.59 23.36 -1.82
CA ALA A 1256 34.60 24.66 -2.47
C ALA A 1256 33.33 25.48 -2.14
N MET A 1257 32.14 24.88 -2.14
CA MET A 1257 30.89 25.50 -1.66
C MET A 1257 31.04 26.01 -0.23
N ARG A 1258 31.66 25.23 0.66
CA ARG A 1258 31.95 25.65 2.05
C ARG A 1258 33.00 26.76 2.13
N ARG A 1259 33.92 26.90 1.16
CA ARG A 1259 34.84 28.05 1.05
C ARG A 1259 34.12 29.29 0.51
N ALA A 1260 33.40 29.18 -0.59
CA ALA A 1260 32.65 30.26 -1.23
C ALA A 1260 31.56 30.84 -0.30
N ARG A 1261 30.79 29.99 0.40
CA ARG A 1261 29.83 30.41 1.45
C ARG A 1261 30.49 31.21 2.59
N ARG A 1262 31.78 31.02 2.86
CA ARG A 1262 32.55 31.82 3.84
C ARG A 1262 33.17 33.09 3.26
N ARG A 1263 33.38 33.19 1.94
CA ARG A 1263 33.83 34.41 1.26
C ARG A 1263 32.68 35.40 1.06
N HIS A 1264 31.54 34.90 0.61
CA HIS A 1264 30.36 35.71 0.25
C HIS A 1264 29.29 35.80 1.35
N GLY A 1265 29.37 34.94 2.37
CA GLY A 1265 28.43 34.91 3.49
C GLY A 1265 28.93 35.66 4.72
N GLY A 1266 28.36 36.83 4.99
CA GLY A 1266 28.40 37.43 6.33
C GLY A 1266 27.74 36.52 7.37
N ALA A 1267 28.10 36.68 8.65
CA ALA A 1267 27.81 35.72 9.71
C ALA A 1267 26.30 35.37 9.86
N GLY A 1268 25.93 34.19 9.38
CA GLY A 1268 24.64 33.53 9.60
C GLY A 1268 24.85 32.05 9.96
N PRO A 1269 23.96 31.43 10.75
CA PRO A 1269 24.16 30.07 11.23
C PRO A 1269 24.17 29.04 10.10
N ALA A 1270 25.00 28.02 10.25
CA ALA A 1270 25.14 26.93 9.29
C ALA A 1270 24.20 25.77 9.64
N GLU A 1271 23.06 25.74 8.97
CA GLU A 1271 22.52 24.51 8.36
C GLU A 1271 22.96 24.48 6.88
#